data_AF-A0A8J2I130-F1
#
_entry.id   AF-A0A8J2I130-F1
#
_cell.length_a   1.000
_cell.length_b   1.000
_cell.length_c   1.000
_cell.angle_alpha   90.00
_cell.angle_beta   90.00
_cell.angle_gamma   90.00
#
_symmetry.space_group_name_H-M   'P 1'
#
loop_
_entity.id
_entity.type
_entity.pdbx_description
1 polymer ?
#
loop_
_entity_poly.entity_id
_entity_poly.type
_entity_poly.pdbx_seq_one_letter_code
_entity_poly.pdbx_strand_id
1 'polypeptide(L)'
;MVLIENQEYLCEEEKRLKQDRERTAYWKRWGPYVAERQWATVREDYSPDGDAWSHFTHDMARSRAFRWGEDGIAGVSDSHGFQNIAFAFWNEKDDFLKERLFGLSNPQGNHGESLKECHFHLDNTPTHSYMKFLYKLPQRKFPYEDLIETNAKRTRLDKEYNLVDTGIFDDDRYWDIFIETAKEADDPEELCFRVTAYNRGPEPAPLHIVPHCWFRNTWAWGHEDEKLKPSITKIGPTTAQSKHHKLGDRYFQLSPSPGTGPSGEDVQPELLFTDNDTNYKGLWNVENKVPYVKDGIHRRIVDEQLDAVNPENTGTKCGAWYAFDEGDGVPPGECAVVRFRLSRRNDGFLDEEMFDDIIEQRRAEADEFYYRISPLPIADDLRNIQRQAFSGMMWCKQYYHFIWDQWANGDPGMPPPPPGRKAIRNNEWKHMHLDDILSMPDSWEYPFFAAWDSAFHCITLAMIDPDFAKKQLDLFTREWYMHPNGQLPAYEWNFGDVNPPVHAWALFRVFKIERKMYGREDFDCLERVFQKLLLNFTWWVNRKDADGKNIFEGGFLGLDNIGLFNRSDPLPTGGVLEQADSTGWMGFYCLNMLNICLELAKRRRIYEDMASKFFEHFLMISDAMQFRSEGESKPLWNEEDGFYYDAISWGGPWSHQMPVRSLVGLIPLYSTMTLEPEVINRLPSFKKRVEWFIANRPETSKRNIHTLSKRGQGNRMLLSLVNEDRLKRIMKRMLDEDEFFADHGIRSLSKYHKDHPYSMDVNGQKYEVAYLPGDSDSGLFGGNSNWRGPIWLAVNFLLIESCQRFHLYYGNDLKVECPTGSGDYMHLGHVAEEIQHRLQHLFARGDDGRRAINDGNEMLDFDPNWKDYMWYHEFFDGDTGRGLGATHQCGWTGLIAKMIHDTGMTCRLPQTPRTPGGAADHYFDDVFTTTGKPAKRQTLRRSSTSRSIGFRSDWGETSTNGEEDDVTSPIKRKNSVGVLDQEALEQKSAMEDRLHHYVSGQLQRIKTGMQDYEPDEFETMTDGGSDSRPTTQSGRRNGRGRDKGDYFEQDPYFSNNPRTRAPFKPSKNRGTSSWQLKQYAEATLGSGSLRKAVKLPEGEDKDEWLAVNVVDFYNQINLLYGSITEFCSPQSCPEMKATDEFEYLWQDSENYKKPTKMPAPEYIEHLMAWIQSNVDNESMFPSRIGVPFPKTFPALIRNMFKRLYRVYAHIYCHHYPVIIELGLEPHLNTSFKHYVLFIDEHGLASGSKDFWGPLGDLVESMLRSD
;
A
#
# COMPACT_ATOMS: atom_id res chain seq x y z
N MET A 1 7.10 -6.84 21.04
CA MET A 1 7.22 -6.31 22.42
C MET A 1 6.67 -7.34 23.38
N VAL A 2 7.28 -7.56 24.54
CA VAL A 2 6.68 -8.43 25.58
C VAL A 2 6.37 -7.60 26.81
N LEU A 3 5.09 -7.56 27.19
CA LEU A 3 4.64 -7.04 28.48
C LEU A 3 4.69 -8.21 29.48
N ILE A 4 5.58 -8.10 30.47
CA ILE A 4 5.63 -9.02 31.63
C ILE A 4 5.40 -8.14 32.86
N GLU A 5 4.37 -8.43 33.66
CA GLU A 5 4.06 -7.69 34.90
C GLU A 5 3.97 -6.17 34.68
N ASN A 6 3.28 -5.75 33.61
CA ASN A 6 3.12 -4.34 33.17
C ASN A 6 4.43 -3.58 32.88
N GLN A 7 5.57 -4.25 32.73
CA GLN A 7 6.84 -3.66 32.32
C GLN A 7 7.13 -3.92 30.83
N GLU A 8 7.63 -2.90 30.11
CA GLU A 8 7.98 -2.95 28.68
C GLU A 8 9.38 -3.57 28.49
N TYR A 9 9.44 -4.83 28.02
CA TYR A 9 10.72 -5.48 27.68
C TYR A 9 10.97 -5.45 26.17
N LEU A 10 12.00 -4.69 25.77
CA LEU A 10 12.43 -4.49 24.38
C LEU A 10 13.79 -5.17 24.14
N CYS A 11 13.93 -5.93 23.05
CA CYS A 11 15.25 -6.29 22.52
C CYS A 11 15.93 -5.07 21.86
N GLU A 12 17.21 -5.19 21.49
CA GLU A 12 17.96 -4.07 20.92
C GLU A 12 17.31 -3.49 19.65
N GLU A 13 16.79 -4.33 18.75
CA GLU A 13 16.11 -3.86 17.55
C GLU A 13 14.81 -3.09 17.85
N GLU A 14 14.06 -3.52 18.88
CA GLU A 14 12.88 -2.80 19.34
C GLU A 14 13.23 -1.45 20.00
N LYS A 15 14.40 -1.36 20.68
CA LYS A 15 14.93 -0.10 21.20
C LYS A 15 15.30 0.86 20.05
N ARG A 16 15.91 0.36 18.97
CA ARG A 16 16.22 1.16 17.77
C ARG A 16 14.97 1.68 17.08
N LEU A 17 13.94 0.83 16.91
CA LEU A 17 12.64 1.24 16.39
C LEU A 17 11.98 2.33 17.26
N LYS A 18 12.10 2.21 18.59
CA LYS A 18 11.64 3.22 19.53
C LYS A 18 12.39 4.56 19.37
N GLN A 19 13.71 4.52 19.25
CA GLN A 19 14.55 5.70 19.03
C GLN A 19 14.28 6.40 17.68
N ASP A 20 14.05 5.63 16.61
CA ASP A 20 13.72 6.14 15.27
C ASP A 20 12.34 6.82 15.25
N ARG A 21 11.34 6.19 15.87
CA ARG A 21 10.00 6.77 16.08
C ARG A 21 10.04 8.06 16.90
N GLU A 22 10.82 8.07 17.98
CA GLU A 22 10.99 9.23 18.88
C GLU A 22 11.98 10.28 18.34
N ARG A 23 12.62 10.01 17.20
CA ARG A 23 13.63 10.84 16.52
C ARG A 23 14.84 11.19 17.40
N THR A 24 15.18 10.32 18.34
CA THR A 24 16.39 10.43 19.17
C THR A 24 17.63 9.87 18.45
N ALA A 25 17.44 8.91 17.54
CA ALA A 25 18.44 8.44 16.59
C ALA A 25 17.74 8.10 15.25
N TYR A 26 18.40 8.34 14.10
CA TYR A 26 17.79 8.19 12.77
C TYR A 26 18.18 6.86 12.10
N TRP A 27 17.83 5.73 12.73
CA TRP A 27 18.29 4.42 12.27
C TRP A 27 17.89 4.10 10.82
N LYS A 28 16.69 4.50 10.37
CA LYS A 28 16.23 4.24 9.00
C LYS A 28 16.81 5.19 7.95
N ARG A 29 17.76 6.07 8.29
CA ARG A 29 18.41 6.97 7.32
C ARG A 29 19.17 6.21 6.24
N TRP A 30 19.84 5.12 6.61
CA TRP A 30 20.55 4.25 5.67
C TRP A 30 19.84 2.90 5.58
N GLY A 31 19.68 2.37 4.37
CA GLY A 31 18.98 1.11 4.12
C GLY A 31 19.15 0.64 2.67
N PRO A 32 18.51 -0.48 2.29
CA PRO A 32 18.67 -1.12 0.98
C PRO A 32 17.86 -0.39 -0.11
N TYR A 33 17.93 0.95 -0.15
CA TYR A 33 17.01 1.79 -0.92
C TYR A 33 17.40 2.01 -2.38
N VAL A 34 18.56 1.48 -2.78
CA VAL A 34 19.00 1.41 -4.18
C VAL A 34 18.19 0.29 -4.86
N ALA A 35 17.62 0.56 -6.03
CA ALA A 35 16.87 -0.47 -6.74
C ALA A 35 17.79 -1.60 -7.24
N GLU A 36 17.25 -2.77 -7.56
CA GLU A 36 18.00 -3.79 -8.30
C GLU A 36 17.89 -3.59 -9.83
N ARG A 37 16.92 -2.78 -10.27
CA ARG A 37 16.76 -2.26 -11.64
C ARG A 37 16.24 -0.81 -11.65
N GLN A 38 16.93 0.08 -12.36
CA GLN A 38 16.45 1.44 -12.65
C GLN A 38 16.32 1.70 -14.17
N TRP A 39 17.03 0.91 -14.99
CA TRP A 39 16.90 0.93 -16.46
C TRP A 39 15.54 0.39 -16.93
N ALA A 40 15.07 0.86 -18.09
CA ALA A 40 13.73 0.61 -18.63
C ALA A 40 12.56 0.85 -17.64
N THR A 41 12.61 1.96 -16.90
CA THR A 41 11.50 2.44 -16.05
C THR A 41 10.81 3.65 -16.71
N VAL A 42 9.54 3.91 -16.39
CA VAL A 42 8.80 5.02 -17.04
C VAL A 42 9.38 6.38 -16.66
N ARG A 43 9.89 6.51 -15.43
CA ARG A 43 10.64 7.70 -14.99
C ARG A 43 11.87 7.97 -15.86
N GLU A 44 12.62 6.96 -16.29
CA GLU A 44 13.79 7.09 -17.17
C GLU A 44 13.46 7.13 -18.69
N ASP A 45 12.19 6.97 -19.07
CA ASP A 45 11.74 6.56 -20.40
C ASP A 45 12.27 7.40 -21.58
N TYR A 46 12.35 8.74 -21.51
CA TYR A 46 13.00 9.64 -22.51
C TYR A 46 12.53 9.56 -24.00
N SER A 47 11.67 8.62 -24.39
CA SER A 47 11.30 8.30 -25.78
C SER A 47 10.18 9.22 -26.37
N PRO A 48 9.98 9.22 -27.71
CA PRO A 48 8.91 9.96 -28.38
C PRO A 48 7.55 9.23 -28.42
N ASP A 49 7.54 7.92 -28.20
CA ASP A 49 6.43 6.98 -28.35
C ASP A 49 6.07 6.22 -27.06
N GLY A 50 6.91 6.34 -26.02
CA GLY A 50 6.70 5.72 -24.72
C GLY A 50 7.37 4.35 -24.57
N ASP A 51 8.27 3.95 -25.47
CA ASP A 51 9.04 2.72 -25.32
C ASP A 51 10.23 2.90 -24.35
N ALA A 52 9.94 2.76 -23.05
CA ALA A 52 10.96 2.78 -22.01
C ALA A 52 11.99 1.63 -22.15
N TRP A 53 11.57 0.47 -22.66
CA TRP A 53 12.42 -0.73 -22.78
C TRP A 53 13.53 -0.54 -23.80
N SER A 54 13.21 -0.03 -24.99
CA SER A 54 14.21 0.24 -26.04
C SER A 54 15.01 1.52 -25.82
N HIS A 55 14.49 2.52 -25.08
CA HIS A 55 15.16 3.82 -24.92
C HIS A 55 16.30 3.84 -23.89
N PHE A 56 16.19 3.07 -22.82
CA PHE A 56 17.22 2.99 -21.79
C PHE A 56 17.44 1.53 -21.37
N THR A 57 18.17 0.81 -22.22
CA THR A 57 18.47 -0.62 -22.06
C THR A 57 19.48 -0.88 -20.93
N HIS A 58 19.54 -2.16 -20.51
CA HIS A 58 20.59 -2.68 -19.63
C HIS A 58 22.01 -2.31 -20.10
N ASP A 59 22.30 -2.42 -21.41
CA ASP A 59 23.64 -2.09 -21.93
C ASP A 59 23.99 -0.61 -21.80
N MET A 60 23.00 0.28 -21.98
CA MET A 60 23.18 1.71 -21.75
C MET A 60 23.39 2.03 -20.27
N ALA A 61 22.87 1.23 -19.33
CA ALA A 61 22.96 1.44 -17.88
C ALA A 61 24.41 1.45 -17.35
N ARG A 62 25.34 0.76 -18.01
CA ARG A 62 26.77 0.79 -17.68
C ARG A 62 27.37 2.20 -17.90
N SER A 63 26.98 2.88 -18.98
CA SER A 63 27.59 4.12 -19.46
C SER A 63 26.76 5.39 -19.26
N ARG A 64 25.44 5.28 -19.04
CA ARG A 64 24.49 6.41 -18.88
C ARG A 64 24.16 6.63 -17.40
N ALA A 65 24.27 7.88 -16.93
CA ALA A 65 23.83 8.27 -15.59
C ALA A 65 22.29 8.26 -15.51
N PHE A 66 21.76 7.87 -14.35
CA PHE A 66 20.32 7.87 -14.08
C PHE A 66 19.86 9.22 -13.57
N ARG A 67 18.59 9.57 -13.82
CA ARG A 67 18.01 10.85 -13.41
C ARG A 67 17.24 10.75 -12.10
N TRP A 68 16.49 9.66 -11.92
CA TRP A 68 15.46 9.57 -10.91
C TRP A 68 15.93 8.80 -9.69
N GLY A 69 16.44 7.59 -9.89
CA GLY A 69 17.09 6.78 -8.86
C GLY A 69 18.50 6.35 -9.27
N GLU A 70 18.95 5.22 -8.73
CA GLU A 70 20.14 4.46 -9.09
C GLU A 70 19.79 2.97 -8.92
N ASP A 71 20.54 2.05 -9.53
CA ASP A 71 20.45 0.61 -9.23
C ASP A 71 21.83 -0.03 -8.99
N GLY A 72 21.86 -1.21 -8.36
CA GLY A 72 23.09 -2.00 -8.18
C GLY A 72 22.88 -3.25 -7.30
N ILE A 73 23.80 -4.21 -7.37
CA ILE A 73 23.71 -5.46 -6.60
C ILE A 73 23.90 -5.17 -5.10
N ALA A 74 22.96 -5.65 -4.27
CA ALA A 74 22.91 -5.48 -2.82
C ALA A 74 23.12 -4.01 -2.36
N GLY A 75 22.51 -3.07 -3.09
CA GLY A 75 22.77 -1.64 -2.93
C GLY A 75 22.18 -1.02 -1.66
N VAL A 76 22.95 -0.14 -1.02
CA VAL A 76 22.59 0.61 0.19
C VAL A 76 22.75 2.11 -0.07
N SER A 77 21.79 2.93 0.35
CA SER A 77 21.89 4.40 0.24
C SER A 77 21.33 5.11 1.45
N ASP A 78 21.54 6.43 1.51
CA ASP A 78 20.75 7.30 2.39
C ASP A 78 19.29 7.40 1.89
N SER A 79 18.40 7.92 2.73
CA SER A 79 16.95 7.95 2.50
C SER A 79 16.48 8.83 1.34
N HIS A 80 17.38 9.54 0.66
CA HIS A 80 17.11 10.32 -0.55
C HIS A 80 17.99 9.90 -1.75
N GLY A 81 18.68 8.75 -1.65
CA GLY A 81 19.53 8.22 -2.70
C GLY A 81 20.59 9.21 -3.19
N PHE A 82 21.17 10.04 -2.32
CA PHE A 82 22.26 10.93 -2.68
C PHE A 82 23.58 10.17 -2.75
N GLN A 83 23.91 9.41 -1.70
CA GLN A 83 25.12 8.59 -1.64
C GLN A 83 24.76 7.11 -1.59
N ASN A 84 25.36 6.33 -2.48
CA ASN A 84 25.04 4.94 -2.74
C ASN A 84 26.30 4.07 -2.58
N ILE A 85 26.10 2.85 -2.11
CA ILE A 85 27.09 1.77 -1.98
C ILE A 85 26.49 0.54 -2.66
N ALA A 86 27.24 -0.14 -3.51
CA ALA A 86 26.83 -1.40 -4.14
C ALA A 86 28.06 -2.17 -4.60
N PHE A 87 27.86 -3.39 -5.08
CA PHE A 87 28.95 -4.31 -5.36
C PHE A 87 29.03 -4.63 -6.86
N ALA A 88 30.25 -4.73 -7.36
CA ALA A 88 30.53 -5.21 -8.70
C ALA A 88 31.51 -6.39 -8.64
N PHE A 89 31.33 -7.35 -9.53
CA PHE A 89 32.13 -8.57 -9.57
C PHE A 89 32.63 -8.87 -10.98
N TRP A 90 33.73 -9.61 -11.09
CA TRP A 90 34.22 -10.12 -12.36
C TRP A 90 34.95 -11.46 -12.17
N ASN A 91 34.71 -12.39 -13.07
CA ASN A 91 35.25 -13.76 -13.10
C ASN A 91 36.34 -13.96 -14.17
N GLU A 92 36.79 -12.85 -14.81
CA GLU A 92 37.67 -12.83 -16.00
C GLU A 92 37.11 -13.52 -17.25
N LYS A 93 35.85 -13.98 -17.25
CA LYS A 93 35.20 -14.64 -18.39
C LYS A 93 34.07 -13.81 -18.99
N ASP A 94 33.42 -12.98 -18.18
CA ASP A 94 32.37 -12.05 -18.60
C ASP A 94 32.97 -10.83 -19.30
N ASP A 95 32.31 -10.30 -20.34
CA ASP A 95 32.82 -9.16 -21.12
C ASP A 95 32.70 -7.81 -20.38
N PHE A 96 32.10 -7.79 -19.18
CA PHE A 96 31.93 -6.57 -18.38
C PHE A 96 31.82 -6.87 -16.88
N LEU A 97 32.09 -5.83 -16.07
CA LEU A 97 31.85 -5.88 -14.63
C LEU A 97 30.37 -6.10 -14.34
N LYS A 98 30.07 -7.08 -13.50
CA LYS A 98 28.73 -7.39 -13.01
C LYS A 98 28.30 -6.37 -11.94
N GLU A 99 28.05 -5.12 -12.36
CA GLU A 99 27.57 -4.02 -11.50
C GLU A 99 26.06 -4.07 -11.22
N ARG A 100 25.30 -4.87 -11.99
CA ARG A 100 23.83 -4.89 -12.04
C ARG A 100 23.33 -6.31 -12.31
N LEU A 101 22.11 -6.60 -11.88
CA LEU A 101 21.41 -7.84 -12.18
C LEU A 101 20.83 -7.81 -13.60
N PHE A 102 21.13 -8.84 -14.40
CA PHE A 102 20.62 -9.00 -15.76
C PHE A 102 19.24 -9.67 -15.81
N GLY A 103 18.45 -9.30 -16.81
CA GLY A 103 17.18 -9.94 -17.12
C GLY A 103 16.63 -9.43 -18.44
N LEU A 104 15.54 -10.04 -18.86
CA LEU A 104 14.90 -9.76 -20.15
C LEU A 104 13.95 -8.57 -20.03
N SER A 105 13.86 -7.77 -21.10
CA SER A 105 12.79 -6.81 -21.28
C SER A 105 11.49 -7.49 -21.74
N ASN A 106 10.34 -6.80 -21.60
CA ASN A 106 9.04 -7.32 -22.01
C ASN A 106 8.99 -7.97 -23.42
N PRO A 107 9.58 -7.40 -24.49
CA PRO A 107 9.59 -8.03 -25.80
C PRO A 107 10.63 -9.17 -25.99
N GLN A 108 11.49 -9.44 -25.00
CA GLN A 108 12.55 -10.46 -25.08
C GLN A 108 12.18 -11.79 -24.40
N GLY A 109 11.43 -11.75 -23.28
CA GLY A 109 10.94 -12.97 -22.64
C GLY A 109 9.70 -13.52 -23.34
N ASN A 110 9.55 -14.84 -23.36
CA ASN A 110 8.34 -15.45 -23.92
C ASN A 110 7.08 -15.13 -23.10
N HIS A 111 7.23 -14.81 -21.81
CA HIS A 111 6.15 -14.33 -20.93
C HIS A 111 6.29 -12.88 -20.47
N GLY A 112 7.28 -12.10 -20.93
CA GLY A 112 7.45 -10.68 -20.58
C GLY A 112 8.83 -10.35 -20.01
N GLU A 113 8.93 -9.31 -19.19
CA GLU A 113 10.15 -9.05 -18.43
C GLU A 113 10.36 -10.13 -17.37
N SER A 114 11.61 -10.54 -17.17
CA SER A 114 11.94 -11.66 -16.30
C SER A 114 13.41 -11.60 -15.89
N LEU A 115 13.68 -11.61 -14.59
CA LEU A 115 15.03 -11.63 -14.04
C LEU A 115 15.76 -12.94 -14.41
N LYS A 116 17.04 -12.87 -14.80
CA LYS A 116 17.84 -14.05 -15.19
C LYS A 116 19.12 -14.21 -14.35
N GLU A 117 19.04 -13.91 -13.07
CA GLU A 117 20.13 -14.03 -12.08
C GLU A 117 19.70 -14.89 -10.89
N CYS A 118 20.65 -15.50 -10.19
CA CYS A 118 20.37 -16.20 -8.92
C CYS A 118 20.89 -15.38 -7.74
N HIS A 119 19.97 -14.79 -6.99
CA HIS A 119 20.25 -14.06 -5.75
C HIS A 119 19.13 -14.31 -4.72
N PHE A 120 19.39 -13.97 -3.45
CA PHE A 120 18.46 -14.21 -2.34
C PHE A 120 18.56 -13.16 -1.23
N HIS A 121 17.41 -12.71 -0.73
CA HIS A 121 17.26 -11.83 0.43
C HIS A 121 17.22 -12.67 1.73
N LEU A 122 18.39 -12.85 2.37
CA LEU A 122 18.54 -13.82 3.46
C LEU A 122 18.16 -13.28 4.85
N ASP A 123 18.55 -12.04 5.16
CA ASP A 123 18.23 -11.40 6.44
C ASP A 123 18.21 -9.87 6.30
N ASN A 124 17.34 -9.18 7.04
CA ASN A 124 17.27 -7.71 7.03
C ASN A 124 16.36 -7.16 8.14
N THR A 125 16.92 -6.55 9.17
CA THR A 125 16.13 -6.01 10.30
C THR A 125 15.35 -4.74 9.91
N PRO A 126 14.23 -4.41 10.60
CA PRO A 126 13.41 -3.21 10.32
C PRO A 126 14.15 -1.88 10.26
N THR A 127 15.19 -1.71 11.08
CA THR A 127 16.04 -0.52 11.10
C THR A 127 17.27 -0.63 10.22
N HIS A 128 17.39 -1.72 9.46
CA HIS A 128 18.54 -2.05 8.62
C HIS A 128 19.85 -2.04 9.42
N SER A 129 19.77 -2.51 10.68
CA SER A 129 20.89 -2.63 11.62
C SER A 129 21.73 -3.87 11.36
N TYR A 130 21.12 -4.91 10.78
CA TYR A 130 21.75 -6.05 10.14
C TYR A 130 21.06 -6.33 8.81
N MET A 131 21.83 -6.62 7.76
CA MET A 131 21.35 -7.04 6.45
C MET A 131 22.26 -8.14 5.89
N LYS A 132 21.67 -9.13 5.21
CA LYS A 132 22.39 -10.21 4.54
C LYS A 132 21.75 -10.53 3.20
N PHE A 133 22.56 -10.51 2.17
CA PHE A 133 22.24 -10.84 0.79
C PHE A 133 23.16 -11.98 0.33
N LEU A 134 22.68 -12.84 -0.57
CA LEU A 134 23.50 -13.83 -1.28
C LEU A 134 23.38 -13.61 -2.78
N TYR A 135 24.52 -13.47 -3.45
CA TYR A 135 24.61 -13.51 -4.90
C TYR A 135 25.36 -14.77 -5.36
N LYS A 136 24.84 -15.46 -6.38
CA LYS A 136 25.47 -16.64 -6.97
C LYS A 136 26.05 -16.31 -8.34
N LEU A 137 27.36 -16.05 -8.39
CA LEU A 137 28.07 -15.66 -9.61
C LEU A 137 28.71 -16.89 -10.28
N PRO A 138 28.39 -17.22 -11.55
CA PRO A 138 29.08 -18.27 -12.29
C PRO A 138 30.60 -18.03 -12.47
N GLN A 139 31.39 -19.10 -12.42
CA GLN A 139 32.82 -19.08 -12.81
C GLN A 139 33.01 -19.17 -14.33
N ARG A 140 32.04 -19.78 -15.01
CA ARG A 140 31.93 -19.81 -16.48
C ARG A 140 31.40 -18.46 -16.98
N LYS A 141 31.71 -18.10 -18.23
CA LYS A 141 31.14 -16.91 -18.88
C LYS A 141 29.60 -16.98 -18.83
N PHE A 142 28.99 -15.92 -18.35
CA PHE A 142 27.55 -15.83 -18.15
C PHE A 142 26.79 -15.89 -19.50
N PRO A 143 25.72 -16.70 -19.64
CA PRO A 143 25.12 -17.05 -20.92
C PRO A 143 24.11 -16.00 -21.45
N TYR A 144 24.54 -14.74 -21.58
CA TYR A 144 23.68 -13.61 -21.99
C TYR A 144 22.94 -13.86 -23.31
N GLU A 145 23.66 -14.24 -24.37
CA GLU A 145 23.08 -14.45 -25.70
C GLU A 145 22.13 -15.65 -25.75
N ASP A 146 22.45 -16.75 -25.06
CA ASP A 146 21.58 -17.93 -25.00
C ASP A 146 20.27 -17.62 -24.27
N LEU A 147 20.34 -16.92 -23.13
CA LEU A 147 19.15 -16.48 -22.40
C LEU A 147 18.23 -15.61 -23.25
N ILE A 148 18.78 -14.68 -24.05
CA ILE A 148 18.00 -13.84 -24.96
C ILE A 148 17.46 -14.67 -26.13
N GLU A 149 18.32 -15.39 -26.85
CA GLU A 149 17.94 -16.12 -28.07
C GLU A 149 16.96 -17.27 -27.79
N THR A 150 17.17 -18.03 -26.72
CA THR A 150 16.35 -19.21 -26.42
C THR A 150 14.98 -18.81 -25.89
N ASN A 151 14.85 -17.73 -25.09
CA ASN A 151 13.53 -17.19 -24.74
C ASN A 151 12.82 -16.57 -25.97
N ALA A 152 13.53 -15.82 -26.83
CA ALA A 152 12.94 -15.25 -28.04
C ALA A 152 12.49 -16.30 -29.09
N LYS A 153 13.02 -17.52 -29.03
CA LYS A 153 12.58 -18.67 -29.86
C LYS A 153 11.39 -19.43 -29.26
N ARG A 154 11.09 -19.26 -27.97
CA ARG A 154 9.99 -19.94 -27.28
C ARG A 154 8.66 -19.24 -27.53
N THR A 155 7.58 -20.02 -27.43
CA THR A 155 6.21 -19.51 -27.53
C THR A 155 5.61 -19.27 -26.14
N ARG A 156 4.42 -18.66 -26.11
CA ARG A 156 3.57 -18.55 -24.91
C ARG A 156 3.09 -19.90 -24.36
N LEU A 157 3.29 -21.01 -25.08
CA LEU A 157 2.93 -22.36 -24.62
C LEU A 157 4.12 -23.09 -23.97
N ASP A 158 5.32 -22.55 -24.10
CA ASP A 158 6.53 -23.09 -23.49
C ASP A 158 6.76 -22.44 -22.12
N LYS A 159 7.38 -23.17 -21.18
CA LYS A 159 7.87 -22.59 -19.92
C LYS A 159 8.93 -21.53 -20.21
N GLU A 160 9.18 -20.62 -19.28
CA GLU A 160 10.35 -19.74 -19.35
C GLU A 160 11.67 -20.53 -19.40
N TYR A 161 12.72 -19.90 -19.92
CA TYR A 161 14.10 -20.37 -19.78
C TYR A 161 14.84 -19.47 -18.80
N ASN A 162 15.35 -20.06 -17.72
CA ASN A 162 16.01 -19.37 -16.61
C ASN A 162 17.49 -19.77 -16.51
N LEU A 163 18.28 -19.00 -15.75
CA LEU A 163 19.72 -19.25 -15.59
C LEU A 163 20.02 -20.67 -15.10
N VAL A 164 19.18 -21.23 -14.22
CA VAL A 164 19.30 -22.60 -13.71
C VAL A 164 19.08 -23.68 -14.77
N ASP A 165 18.43 -23.37 -15.89
CA ASP A 165 18.15 -24.33 -16.98
C ASP A 165 19.31 -24.44 -17.99
N THR A 166 20.32 -23.56 -17.87
CA THR A 166 21.42 -23.44 -18.85
C THR A 166 22.58 -24.43 -18.61
N GLY A 167 22.59 -25.14 -17.48
CA GLY A 167 23.73 -25.93 -17.01
C GLY A 167 24.92 -25.09 -16.54
N ILE A 168 24.77 -23.77 -16.38
CA ILE A 168 25.88 -22.89 -15.96
C ILE A 168 26.42 -23.25 -14.57
N PHE A 169 25.55 -23.76 -13.69
CA PHE A 169 25.88 -24.20 -12.33
C PHE A 169 26.37 -25.66 -12.24
N ASP A 170 26.40 -26.41 -13.35
CA ASP A 170 26.89 -27.79 -13.35
C ASP A 170 28.34 -27.88 -12.86
N ASP A 171 28.68 -28.97 -12.19
CA ASP A 171 29.96 -29.20 -11.50
C ASP A 171 30.26 -28.19 -10.37
N ASP A 172 29.23 -27.56 -9.78
CA ASP A 172 29.33 -26.56 -8.71
C ASP A 172 30.19 -25.31 -9.05
N ARG A 173 30.38 -25.01 -10.34
CA ARG A 173 31.30 -23.95 -10.82
C ARG A 173 30.74 -22.53 -10.68
N TYR A 174 30.52 -22.12 -9.44
CA TYR A 174 30.05 -20.79 -9.07
C TYR A 174 30.65 -20.30 -7.73
N TRP A 175 30.44 -19.02 -7.47
CA TRP A 175 30.77 -18.35 -6.22
C TRP A 175 29.50 -18.14 -5.40
N ASP A 176 29.49 -18.57 -4.13
CA ASP A 176 28.51 -18.07 -3.16
C ASP A 176 29.06 -16.79 -2.53
N ILE A 177 28.54 -15.64 -2.94
CA ILE A 177 28.96 -14.32 -2.47
C ILE A 177 27.96 -13.81 -1.44
N PHE A 178 28.28 -14.00 -0.16
CA PHE A 178 27.53 -13.41 0.94
C PHE A 178 27.95 -11.95 1.13
N ILE A 179 26.96 -11.06 1.20
CA ILE A 179 27.15 -9.63 1.44
C ILE A 179 26.39 -9.28 2.71
N GLU A 180 27.12 -8.93 3.76
CA GLU A 180 26.58 -8.57 5.07
C GLU A 180 26.84 -7.08 5.35
N THR A 181 25.82 -6.39 5.87
CA THR A 181 25.92 -5.00 6.32
C THR A 181 25.45 -4.89 7.77
N ALA A 182 26.22 -4.21 8.62
CA ALA A 182 25.90 -3.96 10.02
C ALA A 182 26.05 -2.47 10.36
N LYS A 183 25.26 -1.99 11.33
CA LYS A 183 25.43 -0.66 11.94
C LYS A 183 26.15 -0.75 13.27
N GLU A 184 27.01 0.21 13.60
CA GLU A 184 27.62 0.28 14.94
C GLU A 184 26.56 0.54 16.04
N ALA A 185 26.91 0.32 17.31
CA ALA A 185 25.92 0.22 18.39
C ALA A 185 25.40 1.59 18.88
N ASP A 186 26.27 2.59 18.83
CA ASP A 186 26.08 3.94 19.33
C ASP A 186 25.81 4.98 18.22
N ASP A 187 25.97 4.61 16.95
CA ASP A 187 25.78 5.54 15.82
C ASP A 187 25.12 4.87 14.58
N PRO A 188 23.88 5.26 14.20
CA PRO A 188 23.21 4.77 13.00
C PRO A 188 23.85 5.25 11.68
N GLU A 189 24.83 6.16 11.74
CA GLU A 189 25.54 6.70 10.58
C GLU A 189 26.78 5.90 10.17
N GLU A 190 27.18 4.90 10.95
CA GLU A 190 28.39 4.09 10.77
C GLU A 190 28.00 2.72 10.19
N LEU A 191 28.42 2.46 8.95
CA LEU A 191 28.04 1.26 8.19
C LEU A 191 29.25 0.36 7.95
N CYS A 192 29.22 -0.86 8.48
CA CYS A 192 30.21 -1.92 8.29
C CYS A 192 29.73 -2.91 7.22
N PHE A 193 30.58 -3.25 6.25
CA PHE A 193 30.27 -4.13 5.12
C PHE A 193 31.27 -5.28 5.00
N ARG A 194 30.79 -6.52 5.05
CA ARG A 194 31.57 -7.75 4.90
C ARG A 194 31.10 -8.50 3.65
N VAL A 195 32.01 -8.76 2.72
CA VAL A 195 31.76 -9.63 1.57
C VAL A 195 32.58 -10.89 1.76
N THR A 196 31.95 -12.06 1.68
CA THR A 196 32.62 -13.37 1.75
C THR A 196 32.20 -14.19 0.54
N ALA A 197 33.14 -14.44 -0.38
CA ALA A 197 32.92 -15.18 -1.62
C ALA A 197 33.58 -16.56 -1.55
N TYR A 198 32.79 -17.62 -1.42
CA TYR A 198 33.27 -19.00 -1.40
C TYR A 198 33.39 -19.58 -2.81
N ASN A 199 34.54 -20.17 -3.14
CA ASN A 199 34.68 -20.99 -4.35
C ASN A 199 33.96 -22.34 -4.12
N ARG A 200 32.87 -22.60 -4.85
CA ARG A 200 32.17 -23.90 -4.80
C ARG A 200 32.68 -24.91 -5.83
N GLY A 201 33.40 -24.44 -6.84
CA GLY A 201 33.91 -25.25 -7.92
C GLY A 201 35.05 -26.18 -7.50
N PRO A 202 35.36 -27.20 -8.32
CA PRO A 202 36.38 -28.21 -8.04
C PRO A 202 37.82 -27.74 -8.34
N GLU A 203 37.98 -26.55 -8.90
CA GLU A 203 39.26 -25.97 -9.36
C GLU A 203 39.43 -24.55 -8.79
N PRO A 204 40.67 -24.06 -8.61
CA PRO A 204 40.90 -22.66 -8.34
C PRO A 204 40.29 -21.78 -9.43
N ALA A 205 39.79 -20.60 -9.04
CA ALA A 205 39.20 -19.65 -9.99
C ALA A 205 39.53 -18.20 -9.61
N PRO A 206 39.79 -17.32 -10.59
CA PRO A 206 40.00 -15.91 -10.33
C PRO A 206 38.69 -15.21 -9.97
N LEU A 207 38.76 -14.22 -9.08
CA LEU A 207 37.65 -13.36 -8.71
C LEU A 207 38.13 -11.93 -8.48
N HIS A 208 37.38 -10.96 -9.00
CA HIS A 208 37.57 -9.55 -8.67
C HIS A 208 36.33 -9.04 -7.94
N ILE A 209 36.54 -8.39 -6.79
CA ILE A 209 35.48 -7.79 -5.97
C ILE A 209 35.73 -6.28 -5.95
N VAL A 210 34.72 -5.50 -6.37
CA VAL A 210 34.83 -4.04 -6.46
C VAL A 210 33.65 -3.38 -5.75
N PRO A 211 33.75 -3.08 -4.45
CA PRO A 211 32.74 -2.26 -3.76
C PRO A 211 32.81 -0.83 -4.30
N HIS A 212 31.68 -0.33 -4.80
CA HIS A 212 31.51 1.02 -5.31
C HIS A 212 30.88 1.91 -4.25
N CYS A 213 31.37 3.15 -4.15
CA CYS A 213 30.71 4.25 -3.45
C CYS A 213 30.57 5.43 -4.41
N TRP A 214 29.36 5.93 -4.64
CA TRP A 214 29.13 7.03 -5.57
C TRP A 214 27.96 7.93 -5.17
N PHE A 215 27.98 9.14 -5.72
CA PHE A 215 26.84 10.04 -5.65
C PHE A 215 25.91 9.87 -6.86
N ARG A 216 24.60 9.82 -6.62
CA ARG A 216 23.60 9.96 -7.70
C ARG A 216 23.82 11.28 -8.40
N ASN A 217 23.76 11.29 -9.73
CA ASN A 217 23.98 12.51 -10.49
C ASN A 217 22.82 13.49 -10.23
N THR A 218 23.08 14.62 -9.59
CA THR A 218 22.13 15.73 -9.43
C THR A 218 22.57 17.00 -10.18
N TRP A 219 23.86 17.11 -10.49
CA TRP A 219 24.49 18.30 -11.07
C TRP A 219 24.28 18.44 -12.58
N ALA A 220 24.15 17.34 -13.33
CA ALA A 220 24.06 17.40 -14.80
C ALA A 220 22.76 18.01 -15.34
N TRP A 221 21.73 18.13 -14.50
CA TRP A 221 20.34 18.43 -14.90
C TRP A 221 19.98 19.92 -14.87
N GLY A 222 20.82 20.78 -14.28
CA GLY A 222 20.60 22.22 -14.24
C GLY A 222 19.57 22.70 -13.20
N HIS A 223 19.22 21.87 -12.23
CA HIS A 223 18.34 22.22 -11.10
C HIS A 223 19.10 22.61 -9.81
N GLU A 224 20.37 22.22 -9.67
CA GLU A 224 21.24 22.55 -8.52
C GLU A 224 22.41 23.45 -8.96
N ASP A 225 22.98 24.23 -8.03
CA ASP A 225 24.20 25.03 -8.28
C ASP A 225 25.40 24.08 -8.41
N GLU A 226 26.21 24.20 -9.47
CA GLU A 226 27.39 23.36 -9.70
C GLU A 226 28.37 23.36 -8.51
N LYS A 227 28.38 24.41 -7.69
CA LYS A 227 29.18 24.48 -6.45
C LYS A 227 28.77 23.46 -5.38
N LEU A 228 27.60 22.84 -5.53
CA LEU A 228 27.11 21.76 -4.67
C LEU A 228 27.47 20.37 -5.19
N LYS A 229 28.11 20.24 -6.38
CA LYS A 229 28.59 18.94 -6.90
C LYS A 229 29.46 18.27 -5.80
N PRO A 230 29.08 17.06 -5.35
CA PRO A 230 29.84 16.37 -4.31
C PRO A 230 31.19 15.88 -4.83
N SER A 231 32.01 15.35 -3.93
CA SER A 231 33.31 14.78 -4.30
C SER A 231 33.67 13.59 -3.42
N ILE A 232 34.47 12.69 -3.96
CA ILE A 232 35.15 11.58 -3.30
C ILE A 232 36.62 11.67 -3.70
N THR A 233 37.53 11.72 -2.72
CA THR A 233 38.97 11.94 -2.95
C THR A 233 39.80 11.00 -2.08
N LYS A 234 40.86 10.41 -2.63
CA LYS A 234 41.81 9.58 -1.87
C LYS A 234 42.55 10.42 -0.81
N ILE A 235 42.56 9.95 0.43
CA ILE A 235 43.28 10.60 1.54
C ILE A 235 44.33 9.68 2.21
N GLY A 236 44.30 8.38 1.91
CA GLY A 236 45.28 7.40 2.35
C GLY A 236 45.35 6.21 1.38
N PRO A 237 46.20 5.21 1.62
CA PRO A 237 46.32 4.03 0.76
C PRO A 237 44.99 3.30 0.57
N THR A 238 44.28 3.05 1.68
CA THR A 238 42.99 2.32 1.74
C THR A 238 41.81 3.19 2.17
N THR A 239 41.92 4.52 2.09
CA THR A 239 40.88 5.46 2.54
C THR A 239 40.58 6.57 1.55
N ALA A 240 39.30 6.74 1.24
CA ALA A 240 38.77 7.88 0.49
C ALA A 240 37.80 8.71 1.34
N GLN A 241 37.89 10.04 1.24
CA GLN A 241 36.95 10.97 1.87
C GLN A 241 35.87 11.39 0.86
N SER A 242 34.60 11.23 1.21
CA SER A 242 33.46 11.77 0.45
C SER A 242 32.88 13.02 1.13
N LYS A 243 32.49 14.03 0.35
CA LYS A 243 31.89 15.29 0.83
C LYS A 243 30.60 15.59 0.10
N HIS A 244 29.53 15.83 0.85
CA HIS A 244 28.22 16.22 0.31
C HIS A 244 27.53 17.24 1.21
N HIS A 245 26.98 18.29 0.60
CA HIS A 245 26.49 19.47 1.33
C HIS A 245 25.36 19.19 2.34
N LYS A 246 24.58 18.11 2.17
CA LYS A 246 23.56 17.64 3.14
C LYS A 246 24.03 16.50 4.06
N LEU A 247 24.97 15.66 3.62
CA LEU A 247 25.37 14.44 4.37
C LEU A 247 26.64 14.65 5.21
N GLY A 248 27.35 15.75 4.98
CA GLY A 248 28.63 16.07 5.62
C GLY A 248 29.82 15.40 4.95
N ASP A 249 30.94 15.38 5.68
CA ASP A 249 32.14 14.63 5.33
C ASP A 249 32.03 13.20 5.88
N ARG A 250 32.42 12.22 5.06
CA ARG A 250 32.48 10.79 5.40
C ARG A 250 33.74 10.15 4.83
N TYR A 251 34.08 8.97 5.33
CA TYR A 251 35.28 8.23 5.01
C TYR A 251 34.92 6.78 4.67
N PHE A 252 35.23 6.39 3.44
CA PHE A 252 35.20 5.03 2.92
C PHE A 252 36.56 4.41 3.26
N GLN A 253 36.59 3.60 4.32
CA GLN A 253 37.80 3.01 4.91
C GLN A 253 37.80 1.50 4.68
N LEU A 254 38.86 1.00 4.04
CA LEU A 254 38.98 -0.39 3.64
C LEU A 254 40.12 -1.10 4.40
N SER A 255 39.95 -2.39 4.64
CA SER A 255 41.06 -3.27 5.05
C SER A 255 41.65 -3.99 3.84
N PRO A 256 42.95 -4.33 3.84
CA PRO A 256 43.48 -5.40 3.00
C PRO A 256 42.67 -6.70 3.18
N SER A 257 42.67 -7.56 2.17
CA SER A 257 42.07 -8.89 2.27
C SER A 257 43.18 -9.94 2.44
N PRO A 258 43.00 -10.99 3.27
CA PRO A 258 43.97 -12.07 3.40
C PRO A 258 44.31 -12.71 2.04
N GLY A 259 45.59 -12.98 1.82
CA GLY A 259 46.07 -13.66 0.61
C GLY A 259 45.48 -15.06 0.46
N THR A 260 44.83 -15.33 -0.67
CA THR A 260 44.29 -16.67 -1.03
C THR A 260 45.20 -17.43 -2.00
N GLY A 261 46.19 -16.76 -2.59
CA GLY A 261 47.14 -17.33 -3.55
C GLY A 261 48.40 -17.93 -2.89
N PRO A 262 49.29 -18.54 -3.70
CA PRO A 262 50.48 -19.26 -3.22
C PRO A 262 51.48 -18.42 -2.44
N SER A 263 51.51 -17.10 -2.63
CA SER A 263 52.39 -16.18 -1.87
C SER A 263 51.96 -16.02 -0.40
N GLY A 264 50.65 -16.08 -0.13
CA GLY A 264 50.07 -15.67 1.14
C GLY A 264 50.17 -14.16 1.42
N GLU A 265 50.49 -13.31 0.44
CA GLU A 265 50.51 -11.85 0.60
C GLU A 265 49.08 -11.26 0.56
N ASP A 266 48.79 -10.30 1.44
CA ASP A 266 47.47 -9.67 1.53
C ASP A 266 47.11 -8.87 0.26
N VAL A 267 45.94 -9.15 -0.31
CA VAL A 267 45.36 -8.45 -1.46
C VAL A 267 44.99 -7.02 -1.04
N GLN A 268 45.72 -6.04 -1.58
CA GLN A 268 45.53 -4.62 -1.31
C GLN A 268 44.46 -4.01 -2.24
N PRO A 269 43.54 -3.14 -1.74
CA PRO A 269 42.57 -2.47 -2.60
C PRO A 269 43.20 -1.36 -3.47
N GLU A 270 43.07 -1.45 -4.79
CA GLU A 270 43.34 -0.33 -5.70
C GLU A 270 42.12 0.61 -5.72
N LEU A 271 42.25 1.79 -5.11
CA LEU A 271 41.21 2.83 -5.15
C LEU A 271 41.20 3.54 -6.52
N LEU A 272 40.13 3.33 -7.28
CA LEU A 272 39.87 3.88 -8.61
C LEU A 272 38.79 4.97 -8.56
N PHE A 273 38.96 6.06 -9.31
CA PHE A 273 38.08 7.24 -9.27
C PHE A 273 37.58 7.63 -10.65
N THR A 274 36.30 8.02 -10.73
CA THR A 274 35.67 8.61 -11.92
C THR A 274 34.49 9.49 -11.52
N ASP A 275 33.80 10.13 -12.47
CA ASP A 275 32.51 10.77 -12.21
C ASP A 275 31.33 9.87 -12.59
N ASN A 276 30.21 9.97 -11.86
CA ASN A 276 28.91 9.39 -12.27
C ASN A 276 28.25 10.25 -13.37
N ASP A 277 29.03 10.67 -14.36
CA ASP A 277 28.62 11.46 -15.51
C ASP A 277 28.52 10.55 -16.75
N THR A 278 27.53 10.80 -17.60
CA THR A 278 27.23 9.96 -18.78
C THR A 278 28.39 9.96 -19.79
N ASN A 279 28.76 8.78 -20.29
CA ASN A 279 29.70 8.61 -21.40
C ASN A 279 29.01 8.85 -22.75
N TYR A 280 28.78 10.12 -23.09
CA TYR A 280 28.27 10.56 -24.38
C TYR A 280 29.11 10.07 -25.58
N LYS A 281 30.41 9.86 -25.37
CA LYS A 281 31.34 9.40 -26.40
C LYS A 281 31.13 7.94 -26.75
N GLY A 282 30.95 7.08 -25.75
CA GLY A 282 30.62 5.67 -25.94
C GLY A 282 29.21 5.47 -26.52
N LEU A 283 28.21 6.21 -26.00
CA LEU A 283 26.80 5.99 -26.35
C LEU A 283 26.39 6.61 -27.70
N TRP A 284 26.86 7.82 -28.02
CA TRP A 284 26.38 8.60 -29.16
C TRP A 284 27.49 9.26 -29.99
N ASN A 285 28.76 8.91 -29.73
CA ASN A 285 29.95 9.51 -30.37
C ASN A 285 30.07 11.04 -30.18
N VAL A 286 29.41 11.60 -29.15
CA VAL A 286 29.46 13.02 -28.77
C VAL A 286 30.57 13.25 -27.76
N GLU A 287 31.21 14.43 -27.75
CA GLU A 287 32.28 14.73 -26.78
C GLU A 287 31.76 14.76 -25.34
N ASN A 288 32.49 14.14 -24.40
CA ASN A 288 32.09 14.10 -22.99
C ASN A 288 32.32 15.47 -22.34
N LYS A 289 31.41 15.88 -21.44
CA LYS A 289 31.55 17.12 -20.63
C LYS A 289 32.75 17.05 -19.66
N VAL A 290 33.15 15.85 -19.26
CA VAL A 290 34.29 15.54 -18.38
C VAL A 290 35.06 14.33 -18.94
N PRO A 291 36.39 14.22 -18.73
CA PRO A 291 37.18 13.12 -19.29
C PRO A 291 36.88 11.75 -18.66
N TYR A 292 36.66 11.71 -17.34
CA TYR A 292 36.38 10.50 -16.58
C TYR A 292 34.86 10.39 -16.37
N VAL A 293 34.27 9.28 -16.81
CA VAL A 293 32.81 9.07 -16.91
C VAL A 293 32.39 7.75 -16.26
N LYS A 294 31.09 7.50 -16.13
CA LYS A 294 30.49 6.44 -15.28
C LYS A 294 31.12 5.04 -15.42
N ASP A 295 31.49 4.67 -16.64
CA ASP A 295 32.08 3.37 -17.03
C ASP A 295 33.62 3.29 -16.90
N GLY A 296 34.28 4.36 -16.46
CA GLY A 296 35.76 4.43 -16.40
C GLY A 296 36.39 3.33 -15.56
N ILE A 297 35.75 2.91 -14.45
CA ILE A 297 36.22 1.79 -13.61
C ILE A 297 36.14 0.45 -14.37
N HIS A 298 35.03 0.22 -15.09
CA HIS A 298 34.89 -0.97 -15.94
C HIS A 298 35.97 -1.00 -17.04
N ARG A 299 36.18 0.11 -17.74
CA ARG A 299 37.21 0.21 -18.79
C ARG A 299 38.64 0.06 -18.24
N ARG A 300 38.89 0.47 -16.99
CA ARG A 300 40.20 0.30 -16.32
C ARG A 300 40.48 -1.15 -15.91
N ILE A 301 39.46 -1.90 -15.49
CA ILE A 301 39.60 -3.28 -15.00
C ILE A 301 39.49 -4.30 -16.14
N VAL A 302 38.47 -4.19 -17.00
CA VAL A 302 38.13 -5.19 -18.03
C VAL A 302 38.80 -4.87 -19.38
N ASP A 303 38.81 -3.61 -19.81
CA ASP A 303 39.47 -3.20 -21.08
C ASP A 303 40.95 -2.81 -20.89
N GLU A 304 41.50 -2.93 -19.68
CA GLU A 304 42.86 -2.52 -19.29
C GLU A 304 43.23 -1.04 -19.59
N GLN A 305 42.24 -0.16 -19.79
CA GLN A 305 42.45 1.26 -20.15
C GLN A 305 42.91 2.08 -18.93
N LEU A 306 44.22 2.23 -18.76
CA LEU A 306 44.84 2.96 -17.64
C LEU A 306 44.42 4.44 -17.53
N ASP A 307 44.07 5.08 -18.64
CA ASP A 307 43.64 6.49 -18.71
C ASP A 307 42.12 6.69 -18.54
N ALA A 308 41.36 5.61 -18.32
CA ALA A 308 39.90 5.68 -18.14
C ALA A 308 39.45 6.22 -16.78
N VAL A 309 40.34 6.24 -15.78
CA VAL A 309 40.11 6.67 -14.39
C VAL A 309 40.96 7.90 -14.05
N ASN A 310 40.52 8.70 -13.08
CA ASN A 310 41.17 9.96 -12.74
C ASN A 310 42.51 9.75 -11.99
N PRO A 311 43.68 10.09 -12.57
CA PRO A 311 44.98 9.97 -11.91
C PRO A 311 45.16 10.95 -10.73
N GLU A 312 44.33 12.00 -10.64
CA GLU A 312 44.28 12.89 -9.47
C GLU A 312 43.57 12.25 -8.26
N ASN A 313 43.06 11.03 -8.40
CA ASN A 313 42.39 10.25 -7.35
C ASN A 313 41.19 10.99 -6.72
N THR A 314 40.38 11.64 -7.56
CA THR A 314 39.15 12.35 -7.15
C THR A 314 38.03 12.20 -8.20
N GLY A 315 36.77 12.32 -7.78
CA GLY A 315 35.59 12.25 -8.65
C GLY A 315 34.28 12.19 -7.86
N THR A 316 33.19 11.74 -8.45
CA THR A 316 31.90 11.47 -7.76
C THR A 316 31.55 9.99 -7.62
N LYS A 317 32.34 9.10 -8.24
CA LYS A 317 32.29 7.63 -8.10
C LYS A 317 33.68 7.11 -7.75
N CYS A 318 33.75 6.23 -6.75
CA CYS A 318 34.94 5.53 -6.30
C CYS A 318 34.67 4.03 -6.30
N GLY A 319 35.65 3.22 -6.70
CA GLY A 319 35.62 1.77 -6.55
C GLY A 319 36.92 1.28 -5.92
N ALA A 320 36.83 0.34 -5.00
CA ALA A 320 37.99 -0.32 -4.42
C ALA A 320 38.19 -1.70 -5.06
N TRP A 321 39.14 -1.83 -5.97
CA TRP A 321 39.37 -3.08 -6.68
C TRP A 321 40.26 -4.03 -5.85
N TYR A 322 39.69 -5.17 -5.48
CA TYR A 322 40.42 -6.33 -4.97
C TYR A 322 40.49 -7.38 -6.06
N ALA A 323 41.71 -7.82 -6.39
CA ALA A 323 41.98 -8.87 -7.36
C ALA A 323 42.46 -10.14 -6.65
N PHE A 324 41.70 -11.22 -6.79
CA PHE A 324 42.02 -12.56 -6.27
C PHE A 324 42.39 -13.47 -7.45
N ASP A 325 43.41 -13.03 -8.21
CA ASP A 325 43.89 -13.59 -9.47
C ASP A 325 45.34 -14.15 -9.37
N GLU A 326 45.92 -14.19 -8.17
CA GLU A 326 47.27 -14.73 -7.97
C GLU A 326 47.32 -16.24 -8.27
N GLY A 327 48.19 -16.63 -9.22
CA GLY A 327 48.34 -18.02 -9.64
C GLY A 327 47.18 -18.45 -10.53
N ASP A 328 46.31 -19.32 -9.99
CA ASP A 328 45.07 -19.77 -10.64
C ASP A 328 43.81 -19.21 -9.91
N GLY A 329 43.99 -18.29 -8.95
CA GLY A 329 42.93 -17.68 -8.15
C GLY A 329 42.60 -18.43 -6.84
N VAL A 330 41.42 -18.16 -6.25
CA VAL A 330 41.02 -18.70 -4.94
C VAL A 330 40.83 -20.23 -5.02
N PRO A 331 41.47 -21.03 -4.15
CA PRO A 331 41.34 -22.50 -4.19
C PRO A 331 39.92 -23.03 -3.92
N PRO A 332 39.62 -24.29 -4.32
CA PRO A 332 38.34 -24.96 -4.04
C PRO A 332 37.99 -24.98 -2.55
N GLY A 333 36.77 -24.57 -2.19
CA GLY A 333 36.28 -24.54 -0.81
C GLY A 333 36.82 -23.39 0.06
N GLU A 334 37.88 -22.70 -0.37
CA GLU A 334 38.37 -21.48 0.27
C GLU A 334 37.50 -20.26 -0.10
N CYS A 335 37.75 -19.12 0.54
CA CYS A 335 36.99 -17.90 0.30
C CYS A 335 37.83 -16.62 0.27
N ALA A 336 37.38 -15.66 -0.54
CA ALA A 336 37.86 -14.27 -0.51
C ALA A 336 37.01 -13.44 0.45
N VAL A 337 37.63 -12.56 1.26
CA VAL A 337 36.93 -11.76 2.28
C VAL A 337 37.29 -10.28 2.18
N VAL A 338 36.32 -9.43 1.82
CA VAL A 338 36.50 -7.97 1.74
C VAL A 338 35.75 -7.29 2.89
N ARG A 339 36.46 -6.44 3.66
CA ARG A 339 35.91 -5.66 4.77
C ARG A 339 36.12 -4.15 4.55
N PHE A 340 35.06 -3.37 4.73
CA PHE A 340 35.15 -1.90 4.72
C PHE A 340 34.05 -1.26 5.56
N ARG A 341 34.25 0.03 5.86
CA ARG A 341 33.31 0.86 6.61
C ARG A 341 33.08 2.20 5.94
N LEU A 342 31.83 2.64 5.86
CA LEU A 342 31.47 4.04 5.59
C LEU A 342 31.15 4.73 6.92
N SER A 343 31.91 5.78 7.23
CA SER A 343 31.96 6.37 8.57
C SER A 343 32.07 7.89 8.54
N ARG A 344 31.62 8.58 9.58
CA ARG A 344 31.91 10.00 9.85
C ARG A 344 33.26 10.22 10.52
N ARG A 345 33.85 9.15 11.07
CA ARG A 345 35.18 9.11 11.71
C ARG A 345 36.24 8.69 10.69
N ASN A 346 37.44 9.22 10.85
CA ASN A 346 38.62 8.78 10.10
C ASN A 346 39.61 8.18 11.10
N ASP A 347 39.47 6.89 11.35
CA ASP A 347 40.30 6.16 12.32
C ASP A 347 41.63 5.72 11.69
N GLY A 348 41.73 5.78 10.36
CA GLY A 348 42.98 5.59 9.59
C GLY A 348 43.36 4.13 9.34
N PHE A 349 42.80 3.20 10.12
CA PHE A 349 42.86 1.75 9.92
C PHE A 349 41.52 1.11 10.32
N LEU A 350 41.29 -0.14 9.93
CA LEU A 350 40.15 -0.94 10.36
C LEU A 350 40.65 -2.03 11.31
N ASP A 351 40.03 -2.16 12.49
CA ASP A 351 40.26 -3.29 13.40
C ASP A 351 39.31 -4.42 12.98
N GLU A 352 39.86 -5.47 12.35
CA GLU A 352 39.05 -6.54 11.76
C GLU A 352 38.37 -7.44 12.79
N GLU A 353 38.98 -7.63 13.97
CA GLU A 353 38.39 -8.40 15.06
C GLU A 353 37.16 -7.66 15.63
N MET A 354 37.32 -6.37 15.96
CA MET A 354 36.22 -5.53 16.42
C MET A 354 35.13 -5.37 15.33
N PHE A 355 35.52 -5.30 14.06
CA PHE A 355 34.60 -5.22 12.94
C PHE A 355 33.74 -6.49 12.80
N ASP A 356 34.35 -7.67 12.86
CA ASP A 356 33.62 -8.93 12.79
C ASP A 356 32.73 -9.13 14.03
N ASP A 357 33.20 -8.78 15.23
CA ASP A 357 32.38 -8.77 16.46
C ASP A 357 31.09 -7.94 16.32
N ILE A 358 31.15 -6.77 15.65
CA ILE A 358 29.97 -5.93 15.39
C ILE A 358 28.98 -6.63 14.44
N ILE A 359 29.48 -7.29 13.38
CA ILE A 359 28.63 -8.05 12.44
C ILE A 359 27.97 -9.24 13.16
N GLU A 360 28.73 -10.00 13.94
CA GLU A 360 28.24 -11.16 14.69
C GLU A 360 27.23 -10.75 15.78
N GLN A 361 27.48 -9.65 16.50
CA GLN A 361 26.53 -9.07 17.45
C GLN A 361 25.21 -8.69 16.76
N ARG A 362 25.27 -8.03 15.60
CA ARG A 362 24.07 -7.61 14.86
C ARG A 362 23.27 -8.78 14.33
N ARG A 363 23.91 -9.88 13.91
CA ARG A 363 23.21 -11.12 13.58
C ARG A 363 22.51 -11.71 14.80
N ALA A 364 23.17 -11.77 15.96
CA ALA A 364 22.57 -12.30 17.19
C ALA A 364 21.36 -11.47 17.67
N GLU A 365 21.39 -10.15 17.50
CA GLU A 365 20.25 -9.27 17.79
C GLU A 365 19.10 -9.44 16.78
N ALA A 366 19.41 -9.70 15.50
CA ALA A 366 18.40 -10.07 14.49
C ALA A 366 17.75 -11.42 14.82
N ASP A 367 18.56 -12.41 15.24
CA ASP A 367 18.08 -13.71 15.71
C ASP A 367 17.12 -13.55 16.90
N GLU A 368 17.47 -12.74 17.90
CA GLU A 368 16.59 -12.44 19.04
C GLU A 368 15.27 -11.78 18.59
N PHE A 369 15.35 -10.78 17.72
CA PHE A 369 14.18 -10.05 17.22
C PHE A 369 13.19 -10.97 16.49
N TYR A 370 13.66 -11.75 15.51
CA TYR A 370 12.78 -12.65 14.76
C TYR A 370 12.27 -13.81 15.60
N TYR A 371 13.07 -14.34 16.54
CA TYR A 371 12.62 -15.39 17.45
C TYR A 371 11.45 -14.95 18.34
N ARG A 372 11.35 -13.65 18.68
CA ARG A 372 10.21 -13.06 19.41
C ARG A 372 8.95 -12.89 18.56
N ILE A 373 9.05 -12.83 17.24
CA ILE A 373 7.91 -12.63 16.31
C ILE A 373 7.27 -13.97 15.91
N SER A 374 8.07 -15.02 15.75
CA SER A 374 7.56 -16.36 15.46
C SER A 374 6.84 -16.97 16.68
N PRO A 375 5.65 -17.58 16.51
CA PRO A 375 5.01 -18.34 17.58
C PRO A 375 5.86 -19.58 17.94
N LEU A 376 5.76 -20.06 19.18
CA LEU A 376 6.60 -21.16 19.68
C LEU A 376 5.76 -22.31 20.27
N PRO A 377 6.03 -23.58 19.89
CA PRO A 377 7.04 -24.06 18.94
C PRO A 377 6.50 -24.18 17.49
N ILE A 378 7.29 -23.74 16.50
CA ILE A 378 7.11 -24.03 15.06
C ILE A 378 8.31 -24.79 14.50
N ALA A 379 8.14 -25.43 13.35
CA ALA A 379 9.22 -26.10 12.61
C ALA A 379 10.22 -25.08 12.03
N ASP A 380 11.50 -25.47 11.98
CA ASP A 380 12.58 -24.57 11.53
C ASP A 380 12.48 -24.20 10.04
N ASP A 381 11.92 -25.07 9.19
CA ASP A 381 11.66 -24.77 7.77
C ASP A 381 10.65 -23.62 7.63
N LEU A 382 9.52 -23.68 8.35
CA LEU A 382 8.53 -22.61 8.38
C LEU A 382 9.08 -21.31 9.00
N ARG A 383 9.95 -21.43 10.02
CA ARG A 383 10.65 -20.26 10.59
C ARG A 383 11.57 -19.59 9.56
N ASN A 384 12.31 -20.38 8.78
CA ASN A 384 13.18 -19.88 7.71
C ASN A 384 12.38 -19.20 6.60
N ILE A 385 11.28 -19.82 6.13
CA ILE A 385 10.35 -19.23 5.16
C ILE A 385 9.74 -17.92 5.69
N GLN A 386 9.41 -17.85 6.98
CA GLN A 386 8.91 -16.62 7.60
C GLN A 386 9.99 -15.51 7.69
N ARG A 387 11.24 -15.85 8.05
CA ARG A 387 12.34 -14.87 8.16
C ARG A 387 12.73 -14.31 6.80
N GLN A 388 12.88 -15.15 5.78
CA GLN A 388 13.21 -14.67 4.43
C GLN A 388 12.05 -13.84 3.84
N ALA A 389 10.80 -14.14 4.16
CA ALA A 389 9.66 -13.27 3.80
C ALA A 389 9.72 -11.90 4.48
N PHE A 390 10.16 -11.81 5.75
CA PHE A 390 10.43 -10.52 6.38
C PHE A 390 11.63 -9.81 5.77
N SER A 391 12.68 -10.55 5.39
CA SER A 391 13.87 -9.98 4.74
C SER A 391 13.53 -9.37 3.37
N GLY A 392 12.83 -10.11 2.50
CA GLY A 392 12.42 -9.62 1.20
C GLY A 392 11.53 -8.37 1.29
N MET A 393 10.60 -8.31 2.26
CA MET A 393 9.82 -7.09 2.53
C MET A 393 10.67 -5.86 2.87
N MET A 394 11.87 -6.06 3.44
CA MET A 394 12.81 -4.97 3.74
C MET A 394 13.72 -4.63 2.55
N TRP A 395 14.15 -5.62 1.76
CA TRP A 395 14.96 -5.43 0.55
C TRP A 395 14.14 -4.85 -0.62
N CYS A 396 12.82 -5.07 -0.66
CA CYS A 396 11.91 -4.42 -1.61
C CYS A 396 11.59 -2.94 -1.26
N LYS A 397 12.23 -2.34 -0.24
CA LYS A 397 12.11 -0.91 0.05
C LYS A 397 13.02 -0.12 -0.90
N GLN A 398 12.48 0.78 -1.72
CA GLN A 398 13.28 1.58 -2.65
C GLN A 398 13.04 3.08 -2.47
N TYR A 399 14.06 3.88 -2.72
CA TYR A 399 13.92 5.33 -2.86
C TYR A 399 13.25 5.66 -4.19
N TYR A 400 12.05 6.23 -4.13
CA TYR A 400 11.26 6.58 -5.30
C TYR A 400 11.13 8.09 -5.43
N HIS A 401 11.81 8.63 -6.45
CA HIS A 401 11.78 10.04 -6.79
C HIS A 401 11.14 10.23 -8.16
N PHE A 402 10.09 11.04 -8.22
CA PHE A 402 9.40 11.38 -9.46
C PHE A 402 8.69 12.72 -9.33
N ILE A 403 9.05 13.69 -10.17
CA ILE A 403 8.43 15.01 -10.22
C ILE A 403 7.83 15.18 -11.61
N TRP A 404 6.51 15.16 -11.71
CA TRP A 404 5.80 15.10 -12.99
C TRP A 404 6.22 16.24 -13.94
N ASP A 405 6.34 17.46 -13.42
CA ASP A 405 6.64 18.64 -14.23
C ASP A 405 8.04 18.59 -14.86
N GLN A 406 9.05 18.15 -14.09
CA GLN A 406 10.42 17.96 -14.57
C GLN A 406 10.48 16.80 -15.58
N TRP A 407 9.78 15.68 -15.32
CA TRP A 407 9.72 14.53 -16.23
C TRP A 407 9.02 14.85 -17.56
N ALA A 408 7.93 15.62 -17.53
CA ALA A 408 7.10 15.93 -18.68
C ALA A 408 7.69 17.05 -19.56
N ASN A 409 8.36 18.04 -18.96
CA ASN A 409 8.96 19.18 -19.67
C ASN A 409 10.46 19.00 -19.97
N GLY A 410 11.15 18.10 -19.26
CA GLY A 410 12.59 17.88 -19.35
C GLY A 410 13.43 18.74 -18.41
N ASP A 411 14.68 18.33 -18.24
CA ASP A 411 15.66 18.96 -17.38
C ASP A 411 16.38 20.14 -18.08
N PRO A 412 16.55 21.32 -17.44
CA PRO A 412 17.19 22.49 -18.05
C PRO A 412 18.62 22.27 -18.58
N GLY A 413 19.37 21.34 -18.00
CA GLY A 413 20.73 20.98 -18.41
C GLY A 413 20.83 20.01 -19.61
N MET A 414 19.68 19.58 -20.14
CA MET A 414 19.55 18.56 -21.18
C MET A 414 18.73 19.05 -22.39
N PRO A 415 18.81 18.36 -23.55
CA PRO A 415 17.89 18.62 -24.66
C PRO A 415 16.43 18.40 -24.23
N PRO A 416 15.47 19.24 -24.70
CA PRO A 416 14.07 19.07 -24.34
C PRO A 416 13.51 17.76 -24.93
N PRO A 417 12.64 17.04 -24.20
CA PRO A 417 12.03 15.81 -24.66
C PRO A 417 11.10 16.03 -25.87
N PRO A 418 10.79 14.96 -26.64
CA PRO A 418 9.87 15.03 -27.77
C PRO A 418 8.50 15.64 -27.36
N PRO A 419 7.96 16.64 -28.08
CA PRO A 419 6.77 17.38 -27.64
C PRO A 419 5.50 16.55 -27.40
N GLY A 420 5.38 15.39 -28.06
CA GLY A 420 4.26 14.45 -27.89
C GLY A 420 4.32 13.61 -26.60
N ARG A 421 5.53 13.41 -26.03
CA ARG A 421 5.80 12.55 -24.87
C ARG A 421 4.84 12.78 -23.70
N LYS A 422 4.63 14.04 -23.33
CA LYS A 422 3.79 14.46 -22.20
C LYS A 422 2.30 14.15 -22.35
N ALA A 423 1.86 13.67 -23.53
CA ALA A 423 0.50 13.22 -23.76
C ALA A 423 0.34 11.70 -23.64
N ILE A 424 1.43 10.93 -23.56
CA ILE A 424 1.42 9.45 -23.64
C ILE A 424 0.98 8.82 -22.30
N ARG A 425 1.52 9.29 -21.18
CA ARG A 425 1.21 8.77 -19.83
C ARG A 425 0.95 9.88 -18.84
N ASN A 426 0.09 9.60 -17.86
CA ASN A 426 -0.05 10.34 -16.61
C ASN A 426 -0.32 11.85 -16.76
N ASN A 427 -0.88 12.30 -17.90
CA ASN A 427 -0.99 13.73 -18.25
C ASN A 427 -1.96 14.54 -17.34
N GLU A 428 -2.86 13.87 -16.64
CA GLU A 428 -3.77 14.45 -15.63
C GLU A 428 -3.08 14.66 -14.26
N TRP A 429 -1.95 13.99 -14.00
CA TRP A 429 -1.30 13.90 -12.68
C TRP A 429 -0.22 14.95 -12.42
N LYS A 430 -0.43 16.17 -12.93
CA LYS A 430 0.57 17.25 -12.93
C LYS A 430 1.02 17.76 -11.57
N HIS A 431 0.27 17.43 -10.53
CA HIS A 431 0.53 17.79 -9.13
C HIS A 431 1.50 16.80 -8.45
N MET A 432 1.86 15.70 -9.10
CA MET A 432 2.60 14.62 -8.47
C MET A 432 4.07 14.97 -8.23
N HIS A 433 4.49 14.83 -6.97
CA HIS A 433 5.86 15.08 -6.52
C HIS A 433 6.26 14.05 -5.45
N LEU A 434 6.91 12.98 -5.86
CA LEU A 434 7.27 11.85 -5.00
C LEU A 434 8.77 11.94 -4.65
N ASP A 435 9.10 11.79 -3.37
CA ASP A 435 10.47 11.85 -2.81
C ASP A 435 10.51 11.06 -1.48
N ASP A 436 10.22 9.76 -1.55
CA ASP A 436 10.05 8.89 -0.37
C ASP A 436 10.64 7.50 -0.57
N ILE A 437 10.94 6.81 0.54
CA ILE A 437 11.11 5.35 0.56
C ILE A 437 9.73 4.68 0.49
N LEU A 438 9.49 3.89 -0.55
CA LEU A 438 8.27 3.10 -0.77
C LEU A 438 8.57 1.60 -0.73
N SER A 439 7.58 0.79 -0.36
CA SER A 439 7.65 -0.67 -0.45
C SER A 439 7.16 -1.13 -1.83
N MET A 440 8.05 -1.71 -2.63
CA MET A 440 7.74 -2.19 -3.98
C MET A 440 7.16 -3.61 -3.96
N PRO A 441 6.41 -4.04 -5.01
CA PRO A 441 5.92 -5.41 -5.13
C PRO A 441 7.06 -6.42 -5.31
N ASP A 442 8.09 -6.05 -6.08
CA ASP A 442 9.30 -6.82 -6.39
C ASP A 442 10.51 -5.85 -6.48
N SER A 443 11.73 -6.32 -6.22
CA SER A 443 12.94 -5.48 -6.19
C SER A 443 13.53 -5.17 -7.57
N TRP A 444 13.22 -5.95 -8.61
CA TRP A 444 13.79 -5.85 -9.96
C TRP A 444 12.74 -5.74 -11.08
N GLU A 445 11.69 -6.58 -11.11
CA GLU A 445 10.67 -6.59 -12.17
C GLU A 445 9.72 -5.40 -12.02
N TYR A 446 9.25 -5.16 -10.79
CA TYR A 446 8.38 -4.04 -10.43
C TYR A 446 9.09 -3.02 -9.51
N PRO A 447 10.15 -2.31 -9.98
CA PRO A 447 10.89 -1.30 -9.20
C PRO A 447 10.11 0.01 -9.18
N PHE A 448 8.81 -0.08 -8.90
CA PHE A 448 7.84 0.99 -8.83
C PHE A 448 6.67 0.56 -7.96
N PHE A 449 5.98 1.52 -7.35
CA PHE A 449 4.86 1.20 -6.48
C PHE A 449 3.64 0.76 -7.30
N ALA A 450 2.88 -0.17 -6.73
CA ALA A 450 1.47 -0.34 -7.03
C ALA A 450 0.70 -0.19 -5.70
N ALA A 451 -0.31 0.69 -5.70
CA ALA A 451 -0.89 1.15 -4.44
C ALA A 451 -1.76 0.08 -3.76
N TRP A 452 -2.41 -0.82 -4.53
CA TRP A 452 -3.18 -1.91 -3.95
C TRP A 452 -2.26 -3.01 -3.37
N ASP A 453 -1.14 -3.34 -4.01
CA ASP A 453 -0.06 -4.19 -3.48
C ASP A 453 0.45 -3.65 -2.14
N SER A 454 0.73 -2.34 -2.08
CA SER A 454 1.20 -1.65 -0.87
C SER A 454 0.27 -1.85 0.34
N ALA A 455 -1.03 -1.97 0.10
CA ALA A 455 -2.00 -2.28 1.15
C ALA A 455 -1.83 -3.71 1.72
N PHE A 456 -1.47 -4.69 0.90
CA PHE A 456 -1.11 -6.04 1.34
C PHE A 456 0.27 -6.08 2.02
N HIS A 457 1.27 -5.36 1.48
CA HIS A 457 2.61 -5.24 2.07
C HIS A 457 2.53 -4.82 3.54
N CYS A 458 1.68 -3.82 3.81
CA CYS A 458 1.49 -3.26 5.15
C CYS A 458 1.02 -4.27 6.20
N ILE A 459 0.39 -5.39 5.81
CA ILE A 459 -0.03 -6.44 6.75
C ILE A 459 1.19 -7.15 7.35
N THR A 460 2.15 -7.54 6.51
CA THR A 460 3.39 -8.20 6.95
C THR A 460 4.36 -7.18 7.56
N LEU A 461 4.50 -6.00 6.95
CA LEU A 461 5.31 -4.91 7.51
C LEU A 461 4.86 -4.54 8.93
N ALA A 462 3.55 -4.48 9.22
CA ALA A 462 3.06 -4.12 10.55
C ALA A 462 3.39 -5.12 11.67
N MET A 463 3.83 -6.35 11.33
CA MET A 463 4.30 -7.33 12.31
C MET A 463 5.70 -7.00 12.88
N ILE A 464 6.47 -6.17 12.16
CA ILE A 464 7.88 -5.87 12.48
C ILE A 464 8.16 -4.37 12.56
N ASP A 465 7.44 -3.54 11.79
CA ASP A 465 7.57 -2.08 11.72
C ASP A 465 6.19 -1.41 11.43
N PRO A 466 5.28 -1.34 12.42
CA PRO A 466 3.97 -0.72 12.26
C PRO A 466 4.05 0.77 11.91
N ASP A 467 5.12 1.47 12.31
CA ASP A 467 5.28 2.89 12.01
C ASP A 467 5.63 3.13 10.54
N PHE A 468 6.43 2.26 9.90
CA PHE A 468 6.61 2.28 8.44
C PHE A 468 5.35 1.85 7.69
N ALA A 469 4.66 0.79 8.13
CA ALA A 469 3.41 0.34 7.50
C ALA A 469 2.33 1.44 7.51
N LYS A 470 2.17 2.17 8.63
CA LYS A 470 1.31 3.37 8.70
C LYS A 470 1.77 4.47 7.74
N LYS A 471 3.08 4.73 7.62
CA LYS A 471 3.61 5.73 6.67
C LYS A 471 3.23 5.40 5.23
N GLN A 472 3.38 4.15 4.78
CA GLN A 472 3.06 3.75 3.40
C GLN A 472 1.59 4.04 3.04
N LEU A 473 0.64 3.69 3.93
CA LEU A 473 -0.78 3.97 3.73
C LEU A 473 -1.13 5.46 3.81
N ASP A 474 -0.41 6.24 4.62
CA ASP A 474 -0.56 7.69 4.73
C ASP A 474 -0.09 8.41 3.46
N LEU A 475 1.05 8.01 2.89
CA LEU A 475 1.68 8.64 1.71
C LEU A 475 0.74 8.75 0.52
N PHE A 476 0.11 7.66 0.09
CA PHE A 476 -0.81 7.65 -1.05
C PHE A 476 -2.03 8.56 -0.87
N THR A 477 -2.32 9.03 0.36
CA THR A 477 -3.44 9.94 0.66
C THR A 477 -3.07 11.42 0.77
N ARG A 478 -1.79 11.76 0.57
CA ARG A 478 -1.27 13.14 0.63
C ARG A 478 -1.58 13.93 -0.64
N GLU A 479 -1.59 15.25 -0.51
CA GLU A 479 -1.99 16.22 -1.55
C GLU A 479 -1.11 16.20 -2.81
N TRP A 480 0.10 15.62 -2.71
CA TRP A 480 1.07 15.46 -3.80
C TRP A 480 1.18 14.01 -4.32
N TYR A 481 0.36 13.08 -3.79
CA TYR A 481 0.19 11.70 -4.28
C TYR A 481 -1.25 11.47 -4.78
N MET A 482 -2.25 11.78 -3.96
CA MET A 482 -3.68 11.64 -4.28
C MET A 482 -4.11 12.73 -5.25
N HIS A 483 -4.82 12.35 -6.31
CA HIS A 483 -5.40 13.32 -7.24
C HIS A 483 -6.42 14.22 -6.53
N PRO A 484 -6.50 15.53 -6.82
CA PRO A 484 -7.46 16.48 -6.23
C PRO A 484 -8.96 16.12 -6.36
N ASN A 485 -9.32 15.02 -7.05
CA ASN A 485 -10.67 14.50 -7.17
C ASN A 485 -10.98 13.36 -6.17
N GLY A 486 -9.99 12.93 -5.37
CA GLY A 486 -10.04 11.80 -4.44
C GLY A 486 -9.43 10.49 -4.93
N GLN A 487 -8.98 10.39 -6.20
CA GLN A 487 -8.37 9.16 -6.73
C GLN A 487 -6.98 8.91 -6.14
N LEU A 488 -6.71 7.69 -5.72
CA LEU A 488 -5.37 7.22 -5.36
C LEU A 488 -4.62 6.84 -6.65
N PRO A 489 -3.31 7.14 -6.78
CA PRO A 489 -2.54 6.73 -7.95
C PRO A 489 -2.41 5.22 -7.98
N ALA A 490 -2.63 4.59 -9.14
CA ALA A 490 -2.56 3.14 -9.28
C ALA A 490 -1.11 2.61 -9.28
N TYR A 491 -0.37 2.82 -10.37
CA TYR A 491 1.03 2.36 -10.56
C TYR A 491 1.76 3.23 -11.61
N GLU A 492 3.10 3.14 -11.71
CA GLU A 492 3.94 4.06 -12.51
C GLU A 492 3.50 4.20 -13.99
N TRP A 493 3.14 3.10 -14.64
CA TRP A 493 2.72 3.09 -16.05
C TRP A 493 1.39 3.83 -16.31
N ASN A 494 0.48 3.86 -15.34
CA ASN A 494 -0.79 4.57 -15.44
C ASN A 494 -1.36 4.92 -14.05
N PHE A 495 -1.05 6.09 -13.52
CA PHE A 495 -1.59 6.54 -12.23
C PHE A 495 -3.12 6.68 -12.25
N GLY A 496 -3.71 6.93 -13.43
CA GLY A 496 -5.15 7.12 -13.62
C GLY A 496 -5.97 5.83 -13.68
N ASP A 497 -5.33 4.67 -13.62
CA ASP A 497 -6.03 3.38 -13.61
C ASP A 497 -6.80 3.13 -12.31
N VAL A 498 -7.56 2.03 -12.28
CA VAL A 498 -8.43 1.65 -11.17
C VAL A 498 -7.95 0.34 -10.57
N ASN A 499 -7.54 0.38 -9.30
CA ASN A 499 -7.18 -0.80 -8.53
C ASN A 499 -8.19 -1.09 -7.41
N PRO A 500 -8.20 -2.30 -6.81
CA PRO A 500 -9.08 -2.62 -5.69
C PRO A 500 -8.94 -1.64 -4.50
N PRO A 501 -10.04 -1.14 -3.92
CA PRO A 501 -10.05 -0.17 -2.82
C PRO A 501 -9.72 -0.82 -1.45
N VAL A 502 -8.60 -1.55 -1.37
CA VAL A 502 -8.16 -2.29 -0.17
C VAL A 502 -7.48 -1.44 0.92
N HIS A 503 -7.19 -0.16 0.65
CA HIS A 503 -6.48 0.73 1.58
C HIS A 503 -7.16 0.87 2.96
N ALA A 504 -8.49 0.98 3.01
CA ALA A 504 -9.23 1.09 4.27
C ALA A 504 -9.15 -0.19 5.11
N TRP A 505 -9.16 -1.35 4.46
CA TRP A 505 -8.94 -2.64 5.12
C TRP A 505 -7.54 -2.71 5.69
N ALA A 506 -6.52 -2.40 4.90
CA ALA A 506 -5.13 -2.43 5.33
C ALA A 506 -4.89 -1.49 6.53
N LEU A 507 -5.38 -0.25 6.48
CA LEU A 507 -5.29 0.71 7.58
C LEU A 507 -5.87 0.14 8.88
N PHE A 508 -7.08 -0.45 8.82
CA PHE A 508 -7.72 -1.03 10.00
C PHE A 508 -7.05 -2.34 10.46
N ARG A 509 -6.41 -3.09 9.55
CA ARG A 509 -5.60 -4.27 9.90
C ARG A 509 -4.29 -3.86 10.58
N VAL A 510 -3.54 -2.92 10.03
CA VAL A 510 -2.31 -2.37 10.63
C VAL A 510 -2.58 -1.85 12.04
N PHE A 511 -3.63 -1.06 12.22
CA PHE A 511 -4.06 -0.56 13.53
C PHE A 511 -4.35 -1.68 14.55
N LYS A 512 -4.98 -2.79 14.12
CA LYS A 512 -5.24 -3.95 15.00
C LYS A 512 -4.01 -4.82 15.23
N ILE A 513 -3.10 -4.92 14.26
CA ILE A 513 -1.82 -5.63 14.42
C ILE A 513 -0.93 -4.87 15.41
N GLU A 514 -0.84 -3.53 15.30
CA GLU A 514 -0.15 -2.68 16.26
C GLU A 514 -0.70 -2.90 17.68
N ARG A 515 -2.04 -2.86 17.84
CA ARG A 515 -2.73 -3.16 19.11
C ARG A 515 -2.36 -4.53 19.66
N LYS A 516 -2.45 -5.60 18.86
CA LYS A 516 -2.25 -6.98 19.32
C LYS A 516 -0.78 -7.32 19.62
N MET A 517 0.17 -6.85 18.80
CA MET A 517 1.59 -7.23 18.90
C MET A 517 2.46 -6.25 19.70
N TYR A 518 2.00 -5.00 19.88
CA TYR A 518 2.75 -3.94 20.56
C TYR A 518 1.97 -3.25 21.68
N GLY A 519 0.72 -3.64 21.98
CA GLY A 519 -0.07 -3.05 23.06
C GLY A 519 -0.39 -1.55 22.89
N ARG A 520 -0.12 -0.99 21.71
CA ARG A 520 -0.29 0.44 21.38
C ARG A 520 -1.09 0.61 20.10
N GLU A 521 -1.66 1.78 19.89
CA GLU A 521 -2.59 2.03 18.79
C GLU A 521 -2.61 3.52 18.40
N ASP A 522 -2.65 3.79 17.09
CA ASP A 522 -2.51 5.13 16.52
C ASP A 522 -3.84 5.65 15.97
N PHE A 523 -4.61 6.31 16.84
CA PHE A 523 -5.90 6.91 16.47
C PHE A 523 -5.75 8.12 15.54
N ASP A 524 -4.67 8.88 15.66
CA ASP A 524 -4.49 10.09 14.85
C ASP A 524 -4.13 9.74 13.40
N CYS A 525 -3.37 8.67 13.18
CA CYS A 525 -3.19 8.06 11.86
C CYS A 525 -4.52 7.50 11.32
N LEU A 526 -5.23 6.70 12.12
CA LEU A 526 -6.51 6.10 11.73
C LEU A 526 -7.54 7.17 11.31
N GLU A 527 -7.70 8.22 12.10
CA GLU A 527 -8.64 9.32 11.86
C GLU A 527 -8.24 10.16 10.62
N ARG A 528 -6.96 10.50 10.48
CA ARG A 528 -6.44 11.29 9.35
C ARG A 528 -6.60 10.56 8.01
N VAL A 529 -6.15 9.31 7.93
CA VAL A 529 -6.22 8.54 6.67
C VAL A 529 -7.68 8.17 6.37
N PHE A 530 -8.51 7.90 7.38
CA PHE A 530 -9.96 7.75 7.20
C PHE A 530 -10.60 8.97 6.52
N GLN A 531 -10.29 10.19 6.97
CA GLN A 531 -10.85 11.41 6.38
C GLN A 531 -10.45 11.58 4.90
N LYS A 532 -9.21 11.23 4.51
CA LYS A 532 -8.79 11.22 3.11
C LYS A 532 -9.49 10.12 2.30
N LEU A 533 -9.67 8.93 2.89
CA LEU A 533 -10.43 7.84 2.28
C LEU A 533 -11.93 8.17 2.13
N LEU A 534 -12.50 9.15 2.84
CA LEU A 534 -13.85 9.66 2.51
C LEU A 534 -13.88 10.32 1.12
N LEU A 535 -12.82 11.02 0.71
CA LEU A 535 -12.68 11.61 -0.62
C LEU A 535 -12.60 10.51 -1.69
N ASN A 536 -11.79 9.48 -1.45
CA ASN A 536 -11.67 8.35 -2.37
C ASN A 536 -12.98 7.54 -2.49
N PHE A 537 -13.66 7.25 -1.38
CA PHE A 537 -14.99 6.62 -1.40
C PHE A 537 -16.00 7.46 -2.21
N THR A 538 -15.94 8.79 -2.07
CA THR A 538 -16.82 9.71 -2.81
C THR A 538 -16.47 9.77 -4.30
N TRP A 539 -15.18 9.68 -4.66
CA TRP A 539 -14.73 9.53 -6.05
C TRP A 539 -15.30 8.25 -6.68
N TRP A 540 -15.21 7.11 -5.99
CA TRP A 540 -15.78 5.84 -6.44
C TRP A 540 -17.28 5.95 -6.72
N VAL A 541 -18.06 6.44 -5.75
CA VAL A 541 -19.52 6.63 -5.92
C VAL A 541 -19.86 7.57 -7.08
N ASN A 542 -19.08 8.62 -7.32
CA ASN A 542 -19.38 9.59 -8.37
C ASN A 542 -18.86 9.21 -9.77
N ARG A 543 -17.81 8.39 -9.88
CA ARG A 543 -17.12 8.07 -11.15
C ARG A 543 -17.28 6.62 -11.60
N LYS A 544 -17.65 5.72 -10.70
CA LYS A 544 -17.70 4.27 -10.94
C LYS A 544 -19.09 3.68 -10.67
N ASP A 545 -20.06 4.49 -10.22
CA ASP A 545 -21.52 4.24 -10.27
C ASP A 545 -22.21 5.42 -10.99
N ALA A 546 -21.89 5.61 -12.27
CA ALA A 546 -22.28 6.82 -13.02
C ALA A 546 -23.80 7.03 -13.12
N ASP A 547 -24.57 5.94 -13.14
CA ASP A 547 -26.04 5.99 -13.18
C ASP A 547 -26.68 6.24 -11.80
N GLY A 548 -25.98 5.94 -10.70
CA GLY A 548 -26.49 5.96 -9.33
C GLY A 548 -27.32 4.72 -8.98
N LYS A 549 -26.95 3.56 -9.52
CA LYS A 549 -27.60 2.26 -9.33
C LYS A 549 -27.05 1.50 -8.12
N ASN A 550 -25.93 1.92 -7.55
CA ASN A 550 -25.11 1.18 -6.56
C ASN A 550 -24.53 -0.14 -7.13
N ILE A 551 -24.30 -0.16 -8.44
CA ILE A 551 -23.61 -1.24 -9.17
C ILE A 551 -22.41 -0.60 -9.83
N PHE A 552 -21.22 -1.12 -9.56
CA PHE A 552 -19.99 -0.42 -9.88
C PHE A 552 -19.29 -1.00 -11.11
N GLU A 553 -18.67 -0.09 -11.86
CA GLU A 553 -17.88 -0.35 -13.06
C GLU A 553 -16.43 -0.02 -12.73
N GLY A 554 -15.56 -1.02 -12.66
CA GLY A 554 -14.20 -0.91 -12.13
C GLY A 554 -13.08 -0.96 -13.16
N GLY A 555 -13.31 -1.44 -14.38
CA GLY A 555 -12.24 -1.60 -15.37
C GLY A 555 -11.23 -2.67 -14.95
N PHE A 556 -9.94 -2.32 -14.97
CA PHE A 556 -8.79 -3.19 -14.70
C PHE A 556 -8.90 -3.99 -13.39
N LEU A 557 -9.08 -3.31 -12.25
CA LEU A 557 -9.21 -3.91 -10.91
C LEU A 557 -8.08 -4.88 -10.50
N GLY A 558 -6.91 -4.84 -11.14
CA GLY A 558 -5.80 -5.76 -10.85
C GLY A 558 -6.08 -7.22 -11.18
N LEU A 559 -7.01 -7.50 -12.10
CA LEU A 559 -7.42 -8.84 -12.54
C LEU A 559 -7.38 -8.94 -14.08
N ASP A 560 -6.24 -8.56 -14.64
CA ASP A 560 -5.89 -8.32 -16.05
C ASP A 560 -6.71 -9.14 -17.07
N ASN A 561 -6.45 -10.45 -17.15
CA ASN A 561 -7.02 -11.33 -18.15
C ASN A 561 -8.20 -12.19 -17.64
N ILE A 562 -8.72 -11.94 -16.42
CA ILE A 562 -9.74 -12.82 -15.79
C ILE A 562 -11.07 -12.85 -16.57
N GLY A 563 -11.36 -11.77 -17.30
CA GLY A 563 -12.58 -11.59 -18.08
C GLY A 563 -12.50 -12.14 -19.50
N LEU A 564 -13.67 -12.19 -20.15
CA LEU A 564 -13.80 -12.53 -21.57
C LEU A 564 -13.35 -11.39 -22.50
N PHE A 565 -13.47 -10.15 -22.04
CA PHE A 565 -13.09 -8.93 -22.74
C PHE A 565 -12.10 -8.13 -21.89
N ASN A 566 -11.28 -7.29 -22.53
CA ASN A 566 -10.54 -6.25 -21.81
C ASN A 566 -11.57 -5.34 -21.12
N ARG A 567 -11.49 -5.23 -19.79
CA ARG A 567 -12.43 -4.48 -18.96
C ARG A 567 -12.17 -2.96 -19.00
N SER A 568 -10.98 -2.55 -19.43
CA SER A 568 -10.60 -1.13 -19.57
C SER A 568 -10.97 -0.54 -20.92
N ASP A 569 -11.30 -1.36 -21.91
CA ASP A 569 -11.70 -0.94 -23.25
C ASP A 569 -13.24 -0.88 -23.42
N PRO A 570 -13.77 -0.06 -24.35
CA PRO A 570 -15.17 -0.14 -24.75
C PRO A 570 -15.53 -1.55 -25.26
N LEU A 571 -16.61 -2.14 -24.73
CA LEU A 571 -17.00 -3.50 -25.10
C LEU A 571 -17.31 -3.62 -26.60
N PRO A 572 -16.79 -4.65 -27.31
CA PRO A 572 -17.11 -4.92 -28.72
C PRO A 572 -18.61 -5.13 -29.01
N THR A 573 -19.41 -5.36 -27.98
CA THR A 573 -20.87 -5.54 -28.00
C THR A 573 -21.66 -4.23 -27.90
N GLY A 574 -21.01 -3.08 -27.70
CA GLY A 574 -21.67 -1.77 -27.56
C GLY A 574 -22.52 -1.58 -26.30
N GLY A 575 -22.34 -2.44 -25.28
CA GLY A 575 -22.98 -2.33 -23.96
C GLY A 575 -22.01 -1.90 -22.86
N VAL A 576 -22.49 -1.88 -21.63
CA VAL A 576 -21.71 -1.58 -20.41
C VAL A 576 -21.51 -2.84 -19.58
N LEU A 577 -20.34 -3.00 -18.95
CA LEU A 577 -20.03 -4.16 -18.10
C LEU A 577 -20.45 -3.90 -16.64
N GLU A 578 -21.50 -4.57 -16.19
CA GLU A 578 -21.93 -4.56 -14.79
C GLU A 578 -21.13 -5.62 -14.03
N GLN A 579 -20.20 -5.17 -13.17
CA GLN A 579 -19.16 -6.02 -12.56
C GLN A 579 -19.51 -6.48 -11.14
N ALA A 580 -19.49 -7.80 -10.92
CA ALA A 580 -19.79 -8.41 -9.62
C ALA A 580 -18.65 -8.23 -8.61
N ASP A 581 -17.40 -8.27 -9.08
CA ASP A 581 -16.21 -7.99 -8.28
C ASP A 581 -16.13 -6.50 -7.89
N SER A 582 -16.27 -5.58 -8.85
CA SER A 582 -16.26 -4.13 -8.58
C SER A 582 -17.29 -3.73 -7.51
N THR A 583 -18.50 -4.27 -7.62
CA THR A 583 -19.57 -4.02 -6.65
C THR A 583 -19.29 -4.71 -5.30
N GLY A 584 -18.71 -5.91 -5.32
CA GLY A 584 -18.22 -6.62 -4.14
C GLY A 584 -17.11 -5.85 -3.40
N TRP A 585 -16.15 -5.28 -4.13
CA TRP A 585 -15.09 -4.43 -3.60
C TRP A 585 -15.62 -3.17 -2.94
N MET A 586 -16.63 -2.52 -3.53
CA MET A 586 -17.26 -1.35 -2.92
C MET A 586 -18.09 -1.69 -1.69
N GLY A 587 -18.74 -2.86 -1.65
CA GLY A 587 -19.32 -3.39 -0.41
C GLY A 587 -18.26 -3.58 0.69
N PHE A 588 -17.08 -4.10 0.33
CA PHE A 588 -15.98 -4.37 1.25
C PHE A 588 -15.38 -3.07 1.78
N TYR A 589 -15.12 -2.10 0.90
CA TYR A 589 -14.66 -0.77 1.28
C TYR A 589 -15.67 -0.09 2.20
N CYS A 590 -16.97 -0.15 1.89
CA CYS A 590 -18.04 0.40 2.71
C CYS A 590 -18.05 -0.20 4.14
N LEU A 591 -17.90 -1.52 4.27
CA LEU A 591 -17.80 -2.19 5.59
C LEU A 591 -16.51 -1.89 6.34
N ASN A 592 -15.37 -1.71 5.67
CA ASN A 592 -14.13 -1.31 6.34
C ASN A 592 -14.22 0.15 6.84
N MET A 593 -14.81 1.06 6.06
CA MET A 593 -15.09 2.42 6.52
C MET A 593 -16.09 2.44 7.68
N LEU A 594 -17.10 1.56 7.69
CA LEU A 594 -18.00 1.37 8.84
C LEU A 594 -17.24 0.91 10.10
N ASN A 595 -16.38 -0.11 9.97
CA ASN A 595 -15.53 -0.58 11.08
C ASN A 595 -14.72 0.56 11.68
N ILE A 596 -14.05 1.36 10.84
CA ILE A 596 -13.24 2.49 11.30
C ILE A 596 -14.11 3.55 11.98
N CYS A 597 -15.29 3.89 11.44
CA CYS A 597 -16.22 4.80 12.11
C CYS A 597 -16.62 4.31 13.52
N LEU A 598 -16.94 3.03 13.67
CA LEU A 598 -17.34 2.45 14.95
C LEU A 598 -16.17 2.40 15.95
N GLU A 599 -14.94 2.20 15.48
CA GLU A 599 -13.73 2.27 16.31
C GLU A 599 -13.47 3.71 16.78
N LEU A 600 -13.47 4.68 15.86
CA LEU A 600 -13.31 6.10 16.19
C LEU A 600 -14.43 6.62 17.10
N ALA A 601 -15.67 6.13 16.93
CA ALA A 601 -16.82 6.48 17.75
C ALA A 601 -16.68 6.08 19.23
N LYS A 602 -15.82 5.10 19.56
CA LYS A 602 -15.48 4.76 20.95
C LYS A 602 -14.82 5.92 21.70
N ARG A 603 -14.10 6.81 20.98
CA ARG A 603 -13.46 8.01 21.54
C ARG A 603 -14.21 9.30 21.19
N ARG A 604 -14.72 9.44 19.95
CA ARG A 604 -15.38 10.66 19.43
C ARG A 604 -16.75 10.33 18.82
N ARG A 605 -17.83 10.54 19.57
CA ARG A 605 -19.21 10.15 19.17
C ARG A 605 -19.72 10.74 17.85
N ILE A 606 -19.12 11.80 17.32
CA ILE A 606 -19.47 12.37 16.01
C ILE A 606 -19.38 11.33 14.87
N TYR A 607 -18.55 10.30 15.02
CA TYR A 607 -18.45 9.21 14.05
C TYR A 607 -19.66 8.24 14.05
N GLU A 608 -20.61 8.34 14.98
CA GLU A 608 -21.87 7.57 14.94
C GLU A 608 -22.75 7.94 13.73
N ASP A 609 -22.75 9.22 13.32
CA ASP A 609 -23.50 9.70 12.16
C ASP A 609 -22.84 9.22 10.85
N MET A 610 -21.51 9.19 10.82
CA MET A 610 -20.76 8.65 9.68
C MET A 610 -20.89 7.12 9.56
N ALA A 611 -20.88 6.40 10.69
CA ALA A 611 -21.21 4.97 10.74
C ALA A 611 -22.60 4.69 10.16
N SER A 612 -23.59 5.54 10.48
CA SER A 612 -24.94 5.44 9.93
C SER A 612 -24.94 5.55 8.39
N LYS A 613 -24.17 6.48 7.81
CA LYS A 613 -24.00 6.61 6.35
C LYS A 613 -23.40 5.35 5.71
N PHE A 614 -22.39 4.72 6.32
CA PHE A 614 -21.79 3.51 5.75
C PHE A 614 -22.70 2.28 5.91
N PHE A 615 -23.39 2.15 7.04
CA PHE A 615 -24.41 1.11 7.24
C PHE A 615 -25.52 1.18 6.18
N GLU A 616 -26.13 2.34 5.96
CA GLU A 616 -27.19 2.48 4.95
C GLU A 616 -26.70 2.28 3.53
N HIS A 617 -25.53 2.83 3.19
CA HIS A 617 -24.96 2.71 1.85
C HIS A 617 -24.59 1.25 1.52
N PHE A 618 -24.09 0.48 2.50
CA PHE A 618 -23.88 -0.97 2.34
C PHE A 618 -25.19 -1.72 2.04
N LEU A 619 -26.27 -1.38 2.74
CA LEU A 619 -27.58 -2.02 2.49
C LEU A 619 -28.17 -1.67 1.12
N MET A 620 -27.81 -0.52 0.55
CA MET A 620 -28.17 -0.13 -0.83
C MET A 620 -27.37 -0.91 -1.88
N ILE A 621 -26.05 -1.05 -1.71
CA ILE A 621 -25.20 -1.90 -2.58
C ILE A 621 -25.70 -3.34 -2.55
N SER A 622 -25.97 -3.86 -1.35
CA SER A 622 -26.49 -5.21 -1.15
C SER A 622 -27.81 -5.43 -1.89
N ASP A 623 -28.81 -4.55 -1.73
CA ASP A 623 -30.10 -4.66 -2.43
C ASP A 623 -29.91 -4.66 -3.97
N ALA A 624 -29.07 -3.74 -4.50
CA ALA A 624 -28.82 -3.56 -5.93
C ALA A 624 -28.13 -4.74 -6.63
N MET A 625 -27.19 -5.44 -5.97
CA MET A 625 -26.53 -6.62 -6.55
C MET A 625 -27.49 -7.80 -6.83
N GLN A 626 -28.67 -7.78 -6.23
CA GLN A 626 -29.53 -8.97 -6.07
C GLN A 626 -30.94 -8.80 -6.58
N PHE A 627 -31.49 -7.59 -6.45
CA PHE A 627 -32.87 -7.28 -6.77
C PHE A 627 -32.89 -6.07 -7.71
N ARG A 628 -33.44 -6.27 -8.90
CA ARG A 628 -33.87 -5.19 -9.78
C ARG A 628 -35.39 -5.20 -9.86
N SER A 629 -35.99 -4.08 -10.23
CA SER A 629 -37.44 -3.91 -10.26
C SER A 629 -38.08 -4.80 -11.34
N GLU A 630 -39.37 -5.14 -11.20
CA GLU A 630 -40.08 -5.87 -12.25
C GLU A 630 -40.05 -5.07 -13.57
N GLY A 631 -39.36 -5.61 -14.58
CA GLY A 631 -39.14 -4.95 -15.88
C GLY A 631 -37.72 -4.41 -16.11
N GLU A 632 -36.83 -4.49 -15.13
CA GLU A 632 -35.39 -4.22 -15.27
C GLU A 632 -34.61 -5.52 -15.56
N SER A 633 -33.33 -5.39 -15.90
CA SER A 633 -32.49 -6.50 -16.35
C SER A 633 -32.10 -7.50 -15.23
N LYS A 634 -31.50 -8.65 -15.58
CA LYS A 634 -31.19 -9.72 -14.59
C LYS A 634 -30.16 -9.24 -13.55
N PRO A 635 -30.28 -9.66 -12.27
CA PRO A 635 -29.28 -9.36 -11.23
C PRO A 635 -27.95 -10.08 -11.48
N LEU A 636 -26.91 -9.76 -10.71
CA LEU A 636 -25.57 -10.37 -10.85
C LEU A 636 -25.48 -11.77 -10.18
N TRP A 637 -26.40 -12.08 -9.26
CA TRP A 637 -26.58 -13.44 -8.74
C TRP A 637 -27.34 -14.32 -9.74
N ASN A 638 -26.82 -15.50 -10.04
CA ASN A 638 -27.53 -16.53 -10.79
C ASN A 638 -28.10 -17.59 -9.83
N GLU A 639 -29.43 -17.70 -9.78
CA GLU A 639 -30.12 -18.60 -8.83
C GLU A 639 -30.06 -20.08 -9.25
N GLU A 640 -29.93 -20.37 -10.55
CA GLU A 640 -29.87 -21.74 -11.09
C GLU A 640 -28.51 -22.39 -10.81
N ASP A 641 -27.42 -21.66 -11.09
CA ASP A 641 -26.04 -22.12 -10.88
C ASP A 641 -25.53 -21.81 -9.45
N GLY A 642 -26.20 -20.92 -8.71
CA GLY A 642 -25.87 -20.58 -7.33
C GLY A 642 -24.54 -19.85 -7.17
N PHE A 643 -24.25 -18.93 -8.08
CA PHE A 643 -22.97 -18.19 -8.14
C PHE A 643 -23.18 -16.75 -8.64
N TYR A 644 -22.18 -15.88 -8.41
CA TYR A 644 -22.18 -14.49 -8.91
C TYR A 644 -21.42 -14.38 -10.23
N TYR A 645 -21.94 -13.58 -11.15
CA TYR A 645 -21.37 -13.37 -12.50
C TYR A 645 -21.45 -11.90 -12.93
N ASP A 646 -20.48 -11.47 -13.73
CA ASP A 646 -20.57 -10.22 -14.48
C ASP A 646 -21.70 -10.28 -15.51
N ALA A 647 -22.26 -9.13 -15.88
CA ALA A 647 -23.27 -9.03 -16.92
C ALA A 647 -22.98 -7.88 -17.89
N ILE A 648 -23.29 -8.07 -19.17
CA ILE A 648 -23.34 -6.99 -20.16
C ILE A 648 -24.73 -6.39 -20.13
N SER A 649 -24.83 -5.06 -20.09
CA SER A 649 -26.06 -4.30 -20.00
C SER A 649 -26.18 -3.34 -21.19
N TRP A 650 -27.30 -3.39 -21.91
CA TRP A 650 -27.62 -2.46 -23.02
C TRP A 650 -28.73 -1.47 -22.64
N GLY A 651 -29.06 -1.37 -21.35
CA GLY A 651 -30.11 -0.53 -20.80
C GLY A 651 -31.50 -1.18 -20.78
N GLY A 652 -32.37 -0.69 -19.89
CA GLY A 652 -33.71 -1.25 -19.69
C GLY A 652 -33.66 -2.72 -19.20
N PRO A 653 -34.49 -3.63 -19.76
CA PRO A 653 -34.48 -5.05 -19.38
C PRO A 653 -33.33 -5.86 -20.00
N TRP A 654 -32.54 -5.28 -20.91
CA TRP A 654 -31.58 -6.03 -21.72
C TRP A 654 -30.24 -6.21 -21.00
N SER A 655 -30.05 -7.35 -20.35
CA SER A 655 -28.72 -7.82 -19.92
C SER A 655 -28.46 -9.29 -20.27
N HIS A 656 -27.17 -9.62 -20.36
CA HIS A 656 -26.65 -10.97 -20.57
C HIS A 656 -25.58 -11.28 -19.53
N GLN A 657 -25.84 -12.23 -18.63
CA GLN A 657 -24.83 -12.73 -17.67
C GLN A 657 -23.75 -13.52 -18.41
N MET A 658 -22.51 -13.41 -17.95
CA MET A 658 -21.37 -14.17 -18.44
C MET A 658 -20.98 -15.23 -17.40
N PRO A 659 -21.42 -16.50 -17.52
CA PRO A 659 -21.16 -17.57 -16.55
C PRO A 659 -19.70 -18.07 -16.58
N VAL A 660 -18.76 -17.19 -16.24
CA VAL A 660 -17.33 -17.47 -16.02
C VAL A 660 -17.11 -17.64 -14.52
N ARG A 661 -16.89 -18.88 -14.07
CA ARG A 661 -16.64 -19.24 -12.67
C ARG A 661 -15.21 -18.87 -12.28
N SER A 662 -15.01 -17.62 -11.91
CA SER A 662 -13.73 -17.06 -11.46
C SER A 662 -13.84 -16.46 -10.06
N LEU A 663 -12.71 -15.94 -9.54
CA LEU A 663 -12.68 -15.11 -8.33
C LEU A 663 -13.71 -13.97 -8.34
N VAL A 664 -14.12 -13.50 -9.51
CA VAL A 664 -15.18 -12.49 -9.67
C VAL A 664 -16.46 -12.86 -8.90
N GLY A 665 -16.81 -14.15 -8.91
CA GLY A 665 -17.97 -14.66 -8.15
C GLY A 665 -17.70 -14.98 -6.68
N LEU A 666 -16.42 -14.97 -6.25
CA LEU A 666 -15.98 -15.20 -4.88
C LEU A 666 -15.72 -13.88 -4.12
N ILE A 667 -15.28 -12.81 -4.80
CA ILE A 667 -15.02 -11.47 -4.23
C ILE A 667 -16.18 -10.90 -3.39
N PRO A 668 -17.47 -11.12 -3.72
CA PRO A 668 -18.59 -10.73 -2.84
C PRO A 668 -18.52 -11.30 -1.41
N LEU A 669 -17.79 -12.40 -1.16
CA LEU A 669 -17.56 -12.94 0.19
C LEU A 669 -16.75 -11.99 1.08
N TYR A 670 -15.87 -11.17 0.51
CA TYR A 670 -15.04 -10.21 1.25
C TYR A 670 -15.89 -9.21 2.02
N SER A 671 -17.02 -8.84 1.43
CA SER A 671 -18.05 -8.00 2.04
C SER A 671 -18.81 -8.75 3.13
N THR A 672 -18.15 -8.92 4.27
CA THR A 672 -18.72 -9.53 5.46
C THR A 672 -18.19 -8.85 6.72
N MET A 673 -19.05 -8.62 7.71
CA MET A 673 -18.73 -7.93 8.97
C MET A 673 -19.72 -8.34 10.05
N THR A 674 -19.23 -8.65 11.25
CA THR A 674 -20.06 -8.75 12.45
C THR A 674 -20.26 -7.40 13.12
N LEU A 675 -21.43 -7.19 13.72
CA LEU A 675 -21.65 -6.11 14.69
C LEU A 675 -21.93 -6.75 16.07
N GLU A 676 -21.07 -6.44 17.02
CA GLU A 676 -21.15 -6.89 18.40
C GLU A 676 -22.23 -6.09 19.16
N PRO A 677 -23.09 -6.76 19.97
CA PRO A 677 -24.07 -6.07 20.81
C PRO A 677 -23.46 -5.01 21.71
N GLU A 678 -22.25 -5.24 22.21
CA GLU A 678 -21.52 -4.36 23.11
C GLU A 678 -21.14 -3.04 22.41
N VAL A 679 -20.75 -3.11 21.14
CA VAL A 679 -20.44 -1.93 20.32
C VAL A 679 -21.72 -1.16 20.01
N ILE A 680 -22.77 -1.84 19.55
CA ILE A 680 -24.07 -1.22 19.28
C ILE A 680 -24.64 -0.54 20.54
N ASN A 681 -24.60 -1.22 21.70
CA ASN A 681 -25.14 -0.69 22.94
C ASN A 681 -24.34 0.51 23.51
N ARG A 682 -23.05 0.66 23.15
CA ARG A 682 -22.23 1.83 23.51
C ARG A 682 -22.49 3.05 22.62
N LEU A 683 -23.08 2.85 21.44
CA LEU A 683 -23.30 3.87 20.40
C LEU A 683 -24.81 4.10 20.17
N PRO A 684 -25.48 4.90 21.03
CA PRO A 684 -26.94 4.97 21.08
C PRO A 684 -27.59 5.65 19.85
N SER A 685 -26.90 6.58 19.19
CA SER A 685 -27.41 7.22 17.97
C SER A 685 -27.33 6.26 16.79
N PHE A 686 -26.20 5.56 16.64
CA PHE A 686 -26.05 4.50 15.64
C PHE A 686 -27.08 3.37 15.87
N LYS A 687 -27.22 2.88 17.11
CA LYS A 687 -28.23 1.87 17.49
C LYS A 687 -29.65 2.30 17.09
N LYS A 688 -30.04 3.52 17.46
CA LYS A 688 -31.36 4.09 17.10
C LYS A 688 -31.56 4.11 15.58
N ARG A 689 -30.50 4.37 14.80
CA ARG A 689 -30.58 4.37 13.33
C ARG A 689 -30.72 2.97 12.74
N VAL A 690 -29.98 1.99 13.26
CA VAL A 690 -30.13 0.57 12.89
C VAL A 690 -31.55 0.08 13.19
N GLU A 691 -32.06 0.34 14.40
CA GLU A 691 -33.43 0.00 14.81
C GLU A 691 -34.49 0.71 13.95
N TRP A 692 -34.27 2.00 13.64
CA TRP A 692 -35.14 2.75 12.73
C TRP A 692 -35.18 2.14 11.33
N PHE A 693 -34.04 1.73 10.76
CA PHE A 693 -34.00 1.12 9.44
C PHE A 693 -34.76 -0.21 9.42
N ILE A 694 -34.53 -1.07 10.41
CA ILE A 694 -35.24 -2.35 10.55
C ILE A 694 -36.77 -2.13 10.61
N ALA A 695 -37.22 -1.13 11.37
CA ALA A 695 -38.64 -0.84 11.54
C ALA A 695 -39.30 -0.15 10.33
N ASN A 696 -38.59 0.75 9.64
CA ASN A 696 -39.16 1.64 8.61
C ASN A 696 -38.83 1.22 7.16
N ARG A 697 -37.86 0.32 6.96
CA ARG A 697 -37.54 -0.31 5.67
C ARG A 697 -37.67 -1.84 5.77
N PRO A 698 -38.80 -2.41 6.23
CA PRO A 698 -38.92 -3.83 6.51
C PRO A 698 -38.75 -4.70 5.27
N GLU A 699 -39.14 -4.23 4.08
CA GLU A 699 -38.92 -4.97 2.84
C GLU A 699 -37.44 -5.10 2.51
N THR A 700 -36.71 -3.98 2.40
CA THR A 700 -35.26 -3.97 2.21
C THR A 700 -34.52 -4.67 3.36
N SER A 701 -34.99 -4.59 4.61
CA SER A 701 -34.39 -5.27 5.77
C SER A 701 -34.65 -6.79 5.83
N LYS A 702 -35.71 -7.29 5.17
CA LYS A 702 -36.00 -8.74 5.03
C LYS A 702 -35.36 -9.34 3.78
N ARG A 703 -35.32 -8.58 2.69
CA ARG A 703 -34.69 -8.94 1.41
C ARG A 703 -33.17 -8.87 1.49
N ASN A 704 -32.63 -7.95 2.29
CA ASN A 704 -31.21 -7.96 2.60
C ASN A 704 -30.82 -9.30 3.22
N ILE A 705 -29.92 -9.93 2.48
CA ILE A 705 -29.36 -11.27 2.59
C ILE A 705 -29.38 -11.87 3.97
N HIS A 706 -28.75 -11.20 4.94
CA HIS A 706 -28.81 -11.62 6.32
C HIS A 706 -29.82 -10.75 7.05
N THR A 707 -31.00 -11.31 7.33
CA THR A 707 -32.08 -10.58 7.97
C THR A 707 -31.57 -9.94 9.26
N LEU A 708 -31.66 -8.61 9.37
CA LEU A 708 -31.15 -7.83 10.50
C LEU A 708 -31.82 -8.15 11.85
N SER A 709 -32.83 -9.04 11.87
CA SER A 709 -33.46 -9.61 13.06
C SER A 709 -32.88 -10.96 13.50
N LYS A 710 -32.22 -11.74 12.61
CA LYS A 710 -31.56 -13.00 12.98
C LYS A 710 -30.25 -12.67 13.72
N ARG A 711 -30.03 -13.30 14.86
CA ARG A 711 -28.88 -13.09 15.75
C ARG A 711 -27.98 -14.32 15.72
N GLY A 712 -26.67 -14.10 15.64
CA GLY A 712 -25.65 -15.14 15.59
C GLY A 712 -25.10 -15.49 16.97
N GLN A 713 -23.97 -16.21 16.99
CA GLN A 713 -23.22 -16.49 18.21
C GLN A 713 -22.86 -15.18 18.93
N GLY A 714 -23.00 -15.16 20.26
CA GLY A 714 -22.80 -13.94 21.05
C GLY A 714 -23.85 -12.85 20.77
N ASN A 715 -25.02 -13.21 20.22
CA ASN A 715 -26.09 -12.27 19.85
C ASN A 715 -25.65 -11.23 18.79
N ARG A 716 -24.60 -11.52 18.01
CA ARG A 716 -24.09 -10.64 16.94
C ARG A 716 -25.11 -10.41 15.82
N MET A 717 -24.93 -9.33 15.08
CA MET A 717 -25.55 -9.11 13.76
C MET A 717 -24.53 -9.39 12.65
N LEU A 718 -24.99 -9.81 11.47
CA LEU A 718 -24.15 -9.98 10.27
C LEU A 718 -24.56 -8.97 9.21
N LEU A 719 -23.58 -8.23 8.69
CA LEU A 719 -23.68 -7.48 7.45
C LEU A 719 -22.88 -8.25 6.40
N SER A 720 -23.54 -8.76 5.36
CA SER A 720 -22.83 -9.44 4.26
C SER A 720 -23.61 -9.40 2.95
N LEU A 721 -22.87 -9.45 1.83
CA LEU A 721 -23.37 -9.69 0.48
C LEU A 721 -23.67 -11.18 0.21
N VAL A 722 -23.52 -12.08 1.19
CA VAL A 722 -23.82 -13.52 1.06
C VAL A 722 -24.52 -14.05 2.33
N ASN A 723 -25.56 -14.89 2.18
CA ASN A 723 -26.35 -15.44 3.30
C ASN A 723 -26.03 -16.92 3.49
N GLU A 724 -26.55 -17.51 4.55
CA GLU A 724 -26.31 -18.92 4.89
C GLU A 724 -26.58 -19.90 3.73
N ASP A 725 -27.57 -19.65 2.86
CA ASP A 725 -27.87 -20.50 1.70
C ASP A 725 -26.88 -20.27 0.56
N ARG A 726 -26.72 -19.02 0.10
CA ARG A 726 -25.76 -18.66 -0.95
C ARG A 726 -24.33 -19.00 -0.55
N LEU A 727 -23.98 -18.84 0.72
CA LEU A 727 -22.68 -19.18 1.29
C LEU A 727 -22.42 -20.68 1.17
N LYS A 728 -23.41 -21.53 1.49
CA LYS A 728 -23.30 -22.99 1.27
C LYS A 728 -23.15 -23.33 -0.22
N ARG A 729 -23.88 -22.66 -1.13
CA ARG A 729 -23.76 -22.89 -2.59
C ARG A 729 -22.38 -22.46 -3.13
N ILE A 730 -21.89 -21.29 -2.75
CA ILE A 730 -20.56 -20.79 -3.14
C ILE A 730 -19.45 -21.67 -2.54
N MET A 731 -19.52 -21.98 -1.24
CA MET A 731 -18.53 -22.84 -0.57
C MET A 731 -18.48 -24.23 -1.21
N LYS A 732 -19.62 -24.80 -1.63
CA LYS A 732 -19.64 -26.07 -2.35
C LYS A 732 -18.76 -26.04 -3.61
N ARG A 733 -18.73 -24.94 -4.36
CA ARG A 733 -17.86 -24.80 -5.54
C ARG A 733 -16.43 -24.43 -5.15
N MET A 734 -16.28 -23.49 -4.23
CA MET A 734 -14.97 -22.97 -3.80
C MET A 734 -14.08 -24.06 -3.16
N LEU A 735 -14.70 -25.06 -2.51
CA LEU A 735 -14.04 -26.17 -1.84
C LEU A 735 -14.09 -27.49 -2.63
N ASP A 736 -14.48 -27.44 -3.91
CA ASP A 736 -14.44 -28.58 -4.83
C ASP A 736 -13.10 -28.61 -5.57
N GLU A 737 -12.42 -29.76 -5.54
CA GLU A 737 -11.07 -29.93 -6.09
C GLU A 737 -11.07 -30.00 -7.63
N ASP A 738 -12.22 -30.35 -8.23
CA ASP A 738 -12.49 -30.26 -9.67
C ASP A 738 -12.96 -28.86 -10.12
N GLU A 739 -13.20 -27.94 -9.17
CA GLU A 739 -13.43 -26.51 -9.45
C GLU A 739 -12.24 -25.66 -8.93
N PHE A 740 -12.36 -25.04 -7.76
CA PHE A 740 -11.43 -24.02 -7.29
C PHE A 740 -10.35 -24.50 -6.30
N PHE A 741 -10.54 -25.65 -5.64
CA PHE A 741 -9.75 -26.04 -4.47
C PHE A 741 -8.53 -26.87 -4.85
N ALA A 742 -7.44 -26.21 -5.23
CA ALA A 742 -6.16 -26.88 -5.49
C ALA A 742 -5.51 -27.37 -4.19
N ASP A 743 -4.56 -28.31 -4.30
CA ASP A 743 -3.73 -28.76 -3.17
C ASP A 743 -2.90 -27.63 -2.53
N HIS A 744 -2.76 -26.52 -3.23
CA HIS A 744 -1.95 -25.37 -2.84
C HIS A 744 -2.75 -24.09 -2.53
N GLY A 745 -4.10 -24.11 -2.60
CA GLY A 745 -4.95 -22.95 -2.33
C GLY A 745 -6.17 -22.81 -3.24
N ILE A 746 -6.77 -21.62 -3.27
CA ILE A 746 -7.90 -21.30 -4.15
C ILE A 746 -7.39 -20.76 -5.48
N ARG A 747 -7.76 -21.43 -6.58
CA ARG A 747 -7.49 -21.04 -7.98
C ARG A 747 -8.22 -19.74 -8.36
N SER A 748 -7.65 -18.97 -9.29
CA SER A 748 -8.26 -17.75 -9.81
C SER A 748 -9.46 -17.98 -10.75
N LEU A 749 -9.47 -19.12 -11.44
CA LEU A 749 -10.55 -19.61 -12.30
C LEU A 749 -10.85 -21.08 -11.96
N SER A 750 -12.13 -21.46 -12.00
CA SER A 750 -12.55 -22.85 -11.78
C SER A 750 -12.00 -23.78 -12.87
N LYS A 751 -11.41 -24.89 -12.43
CA LYS A 751 -10.90 -25.97 -13.29
C LYS A 751 -11.98 -26.62 -14.15
N TYR A 752 -13.27 -26.43 -13.82
CA TYR A 752 -14.42 -26.74 -14.69
C TYR A 752 -14.26 -26.17 -16.12
N HIS A 753 -13.66 -24.99 -16.27
CA HIS A 753 -13.43 -24.34 -17.57
C HIS A 753 -12.31 -24.96 -18.41
N LYS A 754 -11.67 -26.03 -17.94
CA LYS A 754 -10.75 -26.87 -18.72
C LYS A 754 -11.51 -27.65 -19.81
N ASP A 755 -12.61 -28.30 -19.41
CA ASP A 755 -13.47 -29.07 -20.32
C ASP A 755 -14.67 -28.24 -20.83
N HIS A 756 -14.98 -27.11 -20.17
CA HIS A 756 -16.11 -26.24 -20.48
C HIS A 756 -15.70 -24.76 -20.62
N PRO A 757 -14.82 -24.41 -21.58
CA PRO A 757 -14.43 -23.02 -21.81
C PRO A 757 -15.65 -22.16 -22.16
N TYR A 758 -15.71 -20.94 -21.62
CA TYR A 758 -16.78 -20.00 -21.91
C TYR A 758 -16.41 -19.12 -23.10
N SER A 759 -17.29 -19.01 -24.09
CA SER A 759 -17.03 -18.21 -25.29
C SER A 759 -18.27 -17.44 -25.78
N MET A 760 -18.02 -16.38 -26.54
CA MET A 760 -19.05 -15.55 -27.17
C MET A 760 -18.59 -15.08 -28.55
N ASP A 761 -19.44 -15.25 -29.56
CA ASP A 761 -19.22 -14.69 -30.89
C ASP A 761 -19.76 -13.26 -30.96
N VAL A 762 -18.89 -12.29 -31.28
CA VAL A 762 -19.24 -10.88 -31.42
C VAL A 762 -18.71 -10.36 -32.75
N ASN A 763 -19.58 -9.86 -33.62
CA ASN A 763 -19.23 -9.32 -34.95
C ASN A 763 -18.41 -10.28 -35.85
N GLY A 764 -18.52 -11.60 -35.64
CA GLY A 764 -17.75 -12.62 -36.37
C GLY A 764 -16.39 -12.98 -35.77
N GLN A 765 -16.02 -12.38 -34.63
CA GLN A 765 -14.88 -12.76 -33.81
C GLN A 765 -15.34 -13.56 -32.60
N LYS A 766 -14.75 -14.74 -32.39
CA LYS A 766 -14.95 -15.55 -31.18
C LYS A 766 -14.02 -15.05 -30.08
N TYR A 767 -14.58 -14.73 -28.92
CA TYR A 767 -13.85 -14.49 -27.68
C TYR A 767 -13.99 -15.71 -26.77
N GLU A 768 -12.95 -16.09 -26.02
CA GLU A 768 -12.94 -17.29 -25.18
C GLU A 768 -12.13 -17.13 -23.88
N VAL A 769 -12.60 -17.78 -22.82
CA VAL A 769 -11.91 -17.97 -21.53
C VAL A 769 -11.87 -19.47 -21.25
N ALA A 770 -10.65 -20.00 -21.10
CA ALA A 770 -10.37 -21.38 -20.73
C ALA A 770 -9.54 -21.43 -19.45
N TYR A 771 -9.49 -22.59 -18.79
CA TYR A 771 -8.63 -22.81 -17.63
C TYR A 771 -7.16 -23.00 -18.03
N LEU A 772 -6.32 -22.10 -17.52
CA LEU A 772 -4.86 -22.07 -17.71
C LEU A 772 -4.22 -22.11 -16.31
N PRO A 773 -3.67 -23.25 -15.85
CA PRO A 773 -3.21 -23.38 -14.47
C PRO A 773 -1.98 -22.53 -14.14
N GLY A 774 -1.08 -22.29 -15.11
CA GLY A 774 0.20 -21.60 -14.92
C GLY A 774 0.30 -20.30 -15.74
N ASP A 775 1.27 -20.22 -16.63
CA ASP A 775 1.58 -19.04 -17.45
C ASP A 775 0.44 -18.67 -18.44
N SER A 776 0.45 -17.43 -18.95
CA SER A 776 -0.56 -16.94 -19.89
C SER A 776 -0.29 -17.41 -21.33
N ASP A 777 -1.33 -17.92 -22.01
CA ASP A 777 -1.27 -18.24 -23.44
C ASP A 777 -1.34 -17.00 -24.36
N SER A 778 -1.50 -15.81 -23.78
CA SER A 778 -1.72 -14.55 -24.50
C SER A 778 -0.90 -13.39 -23.92
N GLY A 779 -0.49 -12.45 -24.80
CA GLY A 779 0.26 -11.23 -24.44
C GLY A 779 -0.61 -10.05 -24.01
N LEU A 780 -1.84 -10.28 -23.53
CA LEU A 780 -2.66 -9.21 -22.96
C LEU A 780 -1.97 -8.67 -21.70
N PHE A 781 -1.90 -7.34 -21.57
CA PHE A 781 -1.21 -6.64 -20.46
C PHE A 781 0.27 -7.02 -20.30
N GLY A 782 1.03 -7.18 -21.40
CA GLY A 782 2.41 -7.67 -21.39
C GLY A 782 2.48 -9.20 -21.26
N GLY A 783 1.56 -9.76 -20.48
CA GLY A 783 1.27 -11.20 -20.38
C GLY A 783 2.17 -11.96 -19.41
N ASN A 784 2.80 -11.26 -18.47
CA ASN A 784 3.59 -11.82 -17.37
C ASN A 784 2.66 -12.48 -16.34
N SER A 785 1.53 -11.81 -16.04
CA SER A 785 0.53 -12.22 -15.06
C SER A 785 -0.59 -13.06 -15.70
N ASN A 786 -1.11 -14.06 -14.96
CA ASN A 786 -2.27 -14.84 -15.38
C ASN A 786 -3.32 -15.06 -14.26
N TRP A 787 -4.56 -14.64 -14.52
CA TRP A 787 -5.71 -14.80 -13.63
C TRP A 787 -6.71 -15.88 -14.08
N ARG A 788 -6.34 -16.73 -15.06
CA ARG A 788 -7.20 -17.79 -15.64
C ARG A 788 -7.00 -19.18 -15.03
N GLY A 789 -6.50 -19.26 -13.81
CA GLY A 789 -6.28 -20.54 -13.12
C GLY A 789 -5.24 -20.56 -11.99
N PRO A 790 -4.18 -19.73 -11.99
CA PRO A 790 -3.18 -19.73 -10.92
C PRO A 790 -3.72 -19.32 -9.54
N ILE A 791 -2.93 -19.58 -8.51
CA ILE A 791 -3.18 -19.25 -7.11
C ILE A 791 -2.41 -17.98 -6.76
N TRP A 792 -3.11 -17.02 -6.16
CA TRP A 792 -2.58 -15.71 -5.78
C TRP A 792 -2.79 -15.50 -4.27
N LEU A 793 -1.74 -15.13 -3.53
CA LEU A 793 -1.80 -15.06 -2.06
C LEU A 793 -2.71 -13.93 -1.55
N ALA A 794 -2.72 -12.77 -2.21
CA ALA A 794 -3.52 -11.61 -1.82
C ALA A 794 -5.03 -11.91 -1.72
N VAL A 795 -5.61 -12.49 -2.77
CA VAL A 795 -7.04 -12.85 -2.84
C VAL A 795 -7.38 -14.04 -1.95
N ASN A 796 -6.46 -15.00 -1.79
CA ASN A 796 -6.60 -16.11 -0.86
C ASN A 796 -6.65 -15.63 0.60
N PHE A 797 -5.78 -14.68 0.98
CA PHE A 797 -5.76 -14.08 2.32
C PHE A 797 -7.11 -13.42 2.67
N LEU A 798 -7.74 -12.74 1.71
CA LEU A 798 -9.07 -12.15 1.92
C LEU A 798 -10.18 -13.21 2.00
N LEU A 799 -10.09 -14.33 1.27
CA LEU A 799 -11.02 -15.46 1.43
C LEU A 799 -10.88 -16.12 2.82
N ILE A 800 -9.65 -16.29 3.31
CA ILE A 800 -9.33 -16.77 4.66
C ILE A 800 -9.98 -15.86 5.72
N GLU A 801 -9.75 -14.55 5.66
CA GLU A 801 -10.39 -13.62 6.61
C GLU A 801 -11.92 -13.63 6.50
N SER A 802 -12.47 -13.84 5.31
CA SER A 802 -13.93 -13.91 5.10
C SER A 802 -14.52 -15.14 5.78
N CYS A 803 -13.88 -16.30 5.64
CA CYS A 803 -14.26 -17.53 6.33
C CYS A 803 -14.24 -17.34 7.87
N GLN A 804 -13.21 -16.67 8.39
CA GLN A 804 -13.10 -16.33 9.82
C GLN A 804 -14.22 -15.39 10.29
N ARG A 805 -14.55 -14.35 9.52
CA ARG A 805 -15.66 -13.42 9.81
C ARG A 805 -17.03 -14.10 9.78
N PHE A 806 -17.27 -15.02 8.85
CA PHE A 806 -18.49 -15.83 8.87
C PHE A 806 -18.52 -16.80 10.07
N HIS A 807 -17.38 -17.37 10.46
CA HIS A 807 -17.26 -18.22 11.65
C HIS A 807 -17.58 -17.45 12.94
N LEU A 808 -17.15 -16.19 13.09
CA LEU A 808 -17.54 -15.33 14.23
C LEU A 808 -19.06 -15.18 14.42
N TYR A 809 -19.82 -15.26 13.32
CA TYR A 809 -21.27 -15.15 13.34
C TYR A 809 -21.97 -16.50 13.54
N TYR A 810 -21.59 -17.51 12.76
CA TYR A 810 -22.26 -18.81 12.73
C TYR A 810 -21.69 -19.86 13.70
N GLY A 811 -20.53 -19.60 14.31
CA GLY A 811 -19.86 -20.52 15.22
C GLY A 811 -19.56 -21.87 14.59
N ASN A 812 -19.76 -22.93 15.40
CA ASN A 812 -19.56 -24.32 15.00
C ASN A 812 -20.81 -24.97 14.37
N ASP A 813 -21.92 -24.24 14.30
CA ASP A 813 -23.22 -24.74 13.85
C ASP A 813 -23.32 -24.77 12.31
N LEU A 814 -22.78 -23.75 11.63
CA LEU A 814 -22.63 -23.78 10.18
C LEU A 814 -21.41 -24.62 9.81
N LYS A 815 -21.68 -25.77 9.17
CA LYS A 815 -20.66 -26.60 8.55
C LYS A 815 -20.87 -26.72 7.04
N VAL A 816 -19.76 -26.82 6.34
CA VAL A 816 -19.68 -27.11 4.90
C VAL A 816 -18.77 -28.33 4.70
N GLU A 817 -18.96 -29.02 3.59
CA GLU A 817 -18.10 -30.14 3.21
C GLU A 817 -16.75 -29.58 2.70
N CYS A 818 -15.62 -30.16 3.12
CA CYS A 818 -14.28 -29.63 2.78
C CYS A 818 -13.22 -30.76 2.73
N PRO A 819 -12.81 -31.24 1.54
CA PRO A 819 -13.30 -30.84 0.22
C PRO A 819 -14.76 -31.24 0.01
N THR A 820 -15.42 -30.60 -0.95
CA THR A 820 -16.72 -31.04 -1.46
C THR A 820 -16.64 -32.49 -1.95
N GLY A 821 -17.65 -33.31 -1.65
CA GLY A 821 -17.69 -34.74 -1.99
C GLY A 821 -16.88 -35.68 -1.09
N SER A 822 -16.11 -35.18 -0.12
CA SER A 822 -15.29 -36.00 0.78
C SER A 822 -16.04 -36.66 1.94
N GLY A 823 -17.23 -36.15 2.30
CA GLY A 823 -17.94 -36.47 3.54
C GLY A 823 -17.41 -35.76 4.81
N ASP A 824 -16.28 -35.05 4.74
CA ASP A 824 -15.72 -34.31 5.87
C ASP A 824 -16.41 -32.94 6.04
N TYR A 825 -17.16 -32.74 7.13
CA TYR A 825 -17.85 -31.48 7.42
C TYR A 825 -17.11 -30.60 8.43
N MET A 826 -16.65 -29.44 7.97
CA MET A 826 -15.88 -28.45 8.74
C MET A 826 -16.69 -27.18 9.00
N HIS A 827 -16.47 -26.52 10.15
CA HIS A 827 -16.90 -25.12 10.33
C HIS A 827 -15.90 -24.19 9.63
N LEU A 828 -16.34 -22.97 9.30
CA LEU A 828 -15.58 -22.05 8.45
C LEU A 828 -14.22 -21.61 9.06
N GLY A 829 -14.02 -21.76 10.37
CA GLY A 829 -12.72 -21.61 11.01
C GLY A 829 -11.69 -22.65 10.54
N HIS A 830 -12.04 -23.94 10.57
CA HIS A 830 -11.17 -25.00 10.04
C HIS A 830 -11.03 -24.93 8.50
N VAL A 831 -12.02 -24.41 7.77
CA VAL A 831 -11.86 -24.13 6.32
C VAL A 831 -10.79 -23.06 6.09
N ALA A 832 -10.78 -21.99 6.89
CA ALA A 832 -9.75 -20.95 6.82
C ALA A 832 -8.35 -21.47 7.19
N GLU A 833 -8.26 -22.41 8.13
CA GLU A 833 -7.01 -23.12 8.49
C GLU A 833 -6.55 -24.05 7.36
N GLU A 834 -7.44 -24.86 6.77
CA GLU A 834 -7.14 -25.75 5.65
C GLU A 834 -6.57 -25.00 4.44
N ILE A 835 -7.15 -23.84 4.08
CA ILE A 835 -6.63 -22.99 2.99
C ILE A 835 -5.24 -22.44 3.34
N GLN A 836 -5.01 -22.00 4.58
CA GLN A 836 -3.69 -21.53 5.03
C GLN A 836 -2.63 -22.65 5.03
N HIS A 837 -3.00 -23.88 5.37
CA HIS A 837 -2.08 -25.02 5.30
C HIS A 837 -1.68 -25.32 3.86
N ARG A 838 -2.66 -25.38 2.93
CA ARG A 838 -2.40 -25.58 1.50
C ARG A 838 -1.47 -24.50 0.91
N LEU A 839 -1.64 -23.23 1.30
CA LEU A 839 -0.74 -22.14 0.89
C LEU A 839 0.66 -22.25 1.51
N GLN A 840 0.78 -22.74 2.75
CA GLN A 840 2.08 -23.06 3.37
C GLN A 840 2.78 -24.23 2.66
N HIS A 841 2.03 -25.18 2.09
CA HIS A 841 2.56 -26.31 1.31
C HIS A 841 3.13 -25.93 -0.06
N LEU A 842 2.98 -24.67 -0.51
CA LEU A 842 3.78 -24.14 -1.63
C LEU A 842 5.27 -24.14 -1.26
N PHE A 843 5.59 -23.57 -0.10
CA PHE A 843 6.96 -23.31 0.35
C PHE A 843 7.53 -24.44 1.20
N ALA A 844 6.73 -25.04 2.09
CA ALA A 844 7.19 -26.05 3.04
C ALA A 844 7.65 -27.34 2.34
N ARG A 845 8.71 -27.97 2.84
CA ARG A 845 9.16 -29.28 2.32
C ARG A 845 8.10 -30.37 2.57
N GLY A 846 7.87 -31.22 1.56
CA GLY A 846 7.13 -32.47 1.68
C GLY A 846 7.91 -33.59 2.37
N ASP A 847 7.26 -34.74 2.54
CA ASP A 847 7.89 -35.96 3.09
C ASP A 847 9.02 -36.52 2.19
N ASP A 848 9.04 -36.14 0.91
CA ASP A 848 10.10 -36.42 -0.06
C ASP A 848 11.24 -35.39 -0.05
N GLY A 849 11.13 -34.34 0.79
CA GLY A 849 12.08 -33.24 0.92
C GLY A 849 11.92 -32.10 -0.08
N ARG A 850 10.99 -32.20 -1.05
CA ARG A 850 10.83 -31.22 -2.14
C ARG A 850 9.89 -30.08 -1.77
N ARG A 851 10.01 -28.94 -2.47
CA ARG A 851 9.07 -27.80 -2.38
C ARG A 851 8.26 -27.70 -3.68
N ALA A 852 6.98 -27.34 -3.61
CA ALA A 852 6.16 -27.20 -4.81
C ALA A 852 6.68 -26.06 -5.71
N ILE A 853 7.13 -24.95 -5.12
CA ILE A 853 7.69 -23.79 -5.84
C ILE A 853 8.88 -24.14 -6.74
N ASN A 854 9.67 -25.18 -6.40
CA ASN A 854 10.89 -25.57 -7.10
C ASN A 854 10.63 -26.38 -8.39
N ASP A 855 9.37 -26.74 -8.70
CA ASP A 855 8.97 -27.48 -9.90
C ASP A 855 9.76 -28.80 -10.13
N GLY A 856 10.23 -29.42 -9.04
CA GLY A 856 11.02 -30.66 -9.05
C GLY A 856 12.52 -30.49 -9.35
N ASN A 857 13.05 -29.27 -9.38
CA ASN A 857 14.48 -29.01 -9.58
C ASN A 857 15.33 -29.59 -8.43
N GLU A 858 16.17 -30.59 -8.74
CA GLU A 858 16.93 -31.34 -7.73
C GLU A 858 17.99 -30.50 -7.00
N MET A 859 18.59 -29.51 -7.67
CA MET A 859 19.52 -28.57 -7.06
C MET A 859 18.79 -27.72 -6.01
N LEU A 860 17.63 -27.15 -6.37
CA LEU A 860 16.84 -26.31 -5.47
C LEU A 860 16.14 -27.09 -4.34
N ASP A 861 15.88 -28.39 -4.51
CA ASP A 861 15.27 -29.23 -3.47
C ASP A 861 16.31 -29.81 -2.50
N PHE A 862 17.48 -30.24 -2.98
CA PHE A 862 18.39 -31.10 -2.20
C PHE A 862 19.81 -30.56 -1.97
N ASP A 863 20.32 -29.67 -2.81
CA ASP A 863 21.69 -29.19 -2.65
C ASP A 863 21.85 -28.36 -1.36
N PRO A 864 22.83 -28.66 -0.49
CA PRO A 864 22.99 -27.97 0.79
C PRO A 864 23.26 -26.47 0.68
N ASN A 865 23.71 -25.97 -0.48
CA ASN A 865 23.97 -24.56 -0.76
C ASN A 865 22.80 -23.87 -1.53
N TRP A 866 21.66 -24.52 -1.72
CA TRP A 866 20.49 -23.96 -2.39
C TRP A 866 19.18 -24.19 -1.64
N LYS A 867 18.97 -25.42 -1.13
CA LYS A 867 17.68 -25.92 -0.60
C LYS A 867 16.99 -25.08 0.48
N ASP A 868 17.75 -24.26 1.19
CA ASP A 868 17.28 -23.44 2.32
C ASP A 868 17.06 -21.97 1.91
N TYR A 869 17.24 -21.61 0.63
CA TYR A 869 16.98 -20.28 0.09
C TYR A 869 15.68 -20.25 -0.72
N MET A 870 14.95 -19.15 -0.64
CA MET A 870 13.58 -19.03 -1.18
C MET A 870 13.48 -17.93 -2.24
N TRP A 871 12.78 -18.23 -3.34
CA TRP A 871 12.19 -17.20 -4.19
C TRP A 871 10.71 -17.00 -3.81
N TYR A 872 10.27 -15.75 -3.86
CA TYR A 872 8.91 -15.35 -3.51
C TYR A 872 8.20 -14.93 -4.79
N HIS A 873 7.51 -15.90 -5.39
CA HIS A 873 6.90 -15.72 -6.70
C HIS A 873 5.62 -14.86 -6.64
N GLU A 874 5.32 -14.16 -7.73
CA GLU A 874 4.10 -13.37 -7.93
C GLU A 874 2.83 -14.23 -7.77
N PHE A 875 2.81 -15.39 -8.45
CA PHE A 875 1.71 -16.35 -8.41
C PHE A 875 2.20 -17.80 -8.57
N PHE A 876 1.29 -18.76 -8.39
CA PHE A 876 1.63 -20.19 -8.35
C PHE A 876 0.70 -21.01 -9.24
N ASP A 877 1.25 -22.01 -9.93
CA ASP A 877 0.49 -22.88 -10.83
C ASP A 877 -0.65 -23.61 -10.08
N GLY A 878 -1.88 -23.47 -10.59
CA GLY A 878 -3.11 -23.95 -9.96
C GLY A 878 -3.29 -25.48 -9.95
N ASP A 879 -2.41 -26.23 -10.60
CA ASP A 879 -2.41 -27.70 -10.58
C ASP A 879 -1.13 -28.29 -9.96
N THR A 880 0.01 -27.59 -9.97
CA THR A 880 1.32 -28.11 -9.49
C THR A 880 1.96 -27.31 -8.35
N GLY A 881 1.52 -26.08 -8.09
CA GLY A 881 2.12 -25.20 -7.08
C GLY A 881 3.49 -24.61 -7.44
N ARG A 882 4.00 -24.82 -8.68
CA ARG A 882 5.26 -24.18 -9.11
C ARG A 882 5.17 -22.65 -9.06
N GLY A 883 6.27 -22.00 -8.70
CA GLY A 883 6.36 -20.54 -8.68
C GLY A 883 6.43 -19.95 -10.08
N LEU A 884 5.70 -18.85 -10.33
CA LEU A 884 5.56 -18.19 -11.63
C LEU A 884 5.49 -16.66 -11.49
N GLY A 885 5.74 -15.96 -12.59
CA GLY A 885 5.91 -14.50 -12.60
C GLY A 885 7.13 -14.06 -11.80
N ALA A 886 7.10 -12.81 -11.34
CA ALA A 886 8.25 -12.16 -10.70
C ALA A 886 8.81 -12.96 -9.51
N THR A 887 10.12 -13.22 -9.51
CA THR A 887 10.79 -14.16 -8.57
C THR A 887 11.10 -13.56 -7.20
N HIS A 888 11.11 -12.24 -7.09
CA HIS A 888 11.38 -11.48 -5.87
C HIS A 888 10.16 -10.65 -5.46
N GLN A 889 8.95 -11.14 -5.81
CA GLN A 889 7.66 -10.60 -5.37
C GLN A 889 7.47 -10.90 -3.87
N CYS A 890 8.34 -10.36 -3.03
CA CYS A 890 8.15 -10.38 -1.59
C CYS A 890 7.19 -9.27 -1.14
N GLY A 891 6.40 -8.71 -2.06
CA GLY A 891 5.27 -7.81 -1.84
C GLY A 891 4.08 -8.51 -1.17
N TRP A 892 3.08 -8.96 -1.94
CA TRP A 892 1.94 -9.67 -1.36
C TRP A 892 2.27 -11.11 -0.99
N THR A 893 3.26 -11.75 -1.62
CA THR A 893 3.61 -13.14 -1.26
C THR A 893 4.27 -13.17 0.13
N GLY A 894 4.82 -12.04 0.58
CA GLY A 894 5.18 -11.78 1.98
C GLY A 894 4.05 -11.98 3.00
N LEU A 895 2.77 -12.04 2.59
CA LEU A 895 1.65 -12.44 3.45
C LEU A 895 1.81 -13.85 4.05
N ILE A 896 2.65 -14.71 3.44
CA ILE A 896 2.95 -16.04 3.99
C ILE A 896 3.54 -15.96 5.41
N ALA A 897 4.31 -14.91 5.72
CA ALA A 897 4.84 -14.66 7.06
C ALA A 897 3.70 -14.52 8.10
N LYS A 898 2.59 -13.88 7.71
CA LYS A 898 1.40 -13.74 8.57
C LYS A 898 0.64 -15.06 8.72
N MET A 899 0.49 -15.83 7.63
CA MET A 899 -0.16 -17.15 7.67
C MET A 899 0.61 -18.15 8.55
N ILE A 900 1.94 -18.16 8.46
CA ILE A 900 2.83 -18.97 9.32
C ILE A 900 2.73 -18.53 10.78
N HIS A 901 2.65 -17.23 11.07
CA HIS A 901 2.42 -16.76 12.45
C HIS A 901 1.05 -17.21 13.00
N ASP A 902 0.05 -17.33 12.14
CA ASP A 902 -1.32 -17.66 12.55
C ASP A 902 -1.61 -19.16 12.67
N THR A 903 -0.99 -20.00 11.82
CA THR A 903 -1.29 -21.44 11.72
C THR A 903 -0.05 -22.33 11.65
N GLY A 904 1.18 -21.79 11.61
CA GLY A 904 2.41 -22.60 11.48
C GLY A 904 2.67 -23.59 12.62
N MET A 905 2.00 -23.45 13.77
CA MET A 905 2.02 -24.43 14.88
C MET A 905 1.08 -25.63 14.65
N THR A 906 -0.01 -25.45 13.90
CA THR A 906 -0.98 -26.51 13.56
C THR A 906 -0.81 -27.01 12.12
N CYS A 907 0.03 -26.34 11.33
CA CYS A 907 0.35 -26.72 9.96
C CYS A 907 0.89 -28.15 9.89
N ARG A 908 0.09 -29.04 9.29
CA ARG A 908 0.52 -30.39 8.92
C ARG A 908 1.61 -30.33 7.85
N LEU A 909 2.44 -31.36 7.75
CA LEU A 909 3.32 -31.55 6.60
C LEU A 909 2.48 -31.71 5.31
N PRO A 910 3.00 -31.30 4.14
CA PRO A 910 2.38 -31.60 2.85
C PRO A 910 2.08 -33.10 2.71
N GLN A 911 1.01 -33.45 2.00
CA GLN A 911 0.63 -34.84 1.68
C GLN A 911 0.31 -35.78 2.88
N THR A 912 0.53 -35.37 4.13
CA THR A 912 0.21 -36.18 5.32
C THR A 912 -1.32 -36.37 5.49
N PRO A 913 -1.81 -37.61 5.72
CA PRO A 913 -3.24 -37.87 5.95
C PRO A 913 -3.85 -37.09 7.11
N ARG A 914 -5.08 -36.62 6.92
CA ARG A 914 -5.84 -35.84 7.91
C ARG A 914 -6.03 -36.62 9.22
N THR A 915 -5.35 -36.18 10.28
CA THR A 915 -5.58 -36.66 11.64
C THR A 915 -6.58 -35.74 12.36
N PRO A 916 -7.70 -36.24 12.91
CA PRO A 916 -8.71 -35.35 13.48
C PRO A 916 -8.30 -34.66 14.80
N GLY A 917 -8.14 -33.33 14.73
CA GLY A 917 -8.55 -32.41 15.81
C GLY A 917 -7.44 -31.71 16.62
N GLY A 918 -7.35 -30.38 16.42
CA GLY A 918 -6.79 -29.40 17.35
C GLY A 918 -5.99 -28.29 16.64
N ALA A 919 -6.23 -26.99 16.88
CA ALA A 919 -7.29 -26.31 17.62
C ALA A 919 -7.33 -24.81 17.24
N ALA A 920 -8.52 -24.19 17.14
CA ALA A 920 -8.68 -22.84 16.56
C ALA A 920 -9.26 -21.78 17.54
N ASP A 921 -8.92 -21.85 18.83
CA ASP A 921 -9.47 -20.92 19.85
C ASP A 921 -8.76 -19.54 19.91
N HIS A 922 -7.59 -19.36 19.28
CA HIS A 922 -6.73 -18.16 19.44
C HIS A 922 -6.98 -16.99 18.48
N TYR A 923 -7.93 -17.12 17.55
CA TYR A 923 -8.14 -16.11 16.51
C TYR A 923 -8.98 -14.90 16.95
N PHE A 924 -9.67 -14.98 18.10
CA PHE A 924 -10.74 -14.04 18.49
C PHE A 924 -10.66 -13.50 19.93
N ASP A 925 -9.46 -13.15 20.40
CA ASP A 925 -9.23 -12.48 21.70
C ASP A 925 -9.81 -11.04 21.81
N ASP A 926 -10.62 -10.59 20.84
CA ASP A 926 -11.49 -9.41 20.97
C ASP A 926 -12.79 -9.71 21.78
N VAL A 927 -12.92 -10.91 22.37
CA VAL A 927 -14.15 -11.38 23.04
C VAL A 927 -13.87 -11.88 24.47
N PHE A 928 -14.32 -11.12 25.47
CA PHE A 928 -14.40 -11.57 26.86
C PHE A 928 -15.45 -12.69 27.01
N THR A 929 -15.05 -13.97 26.92
CA THR A 929 -15.91 -15.10 27.31
C THR A 929 -15.18 -16.17 28.10
N THR A 930 -15.83 -16.61 29.18
CA THR A 930 -15.33 -17.62 30.13
C THR A 930 -16.05 -18.96 29.95
N THR A 931 -15.41 -20.02 30.47
CA THR A 931 -15.95 -21.37 30.74
C THR A 931 -16.01 -22.41 29.60
N GLY A 932 -15.24 -23.49 29.76
CA GLY A 932 -15.35 -24.75 29.01
C GLY A 932 -14.34 -25.79 29.55
N LYS A 933 -14.81 -26.93 30.10
CA LYS A 933 -13.92 -27.95 30.71
C LYS A 933 -13.45 -28.98 29.67
N PRO A 934 -12.13 -29.26 29.53
CA PRO A 934 -11.64 -30.33 28.64
C PRO A 934 -11.82 -31.73 29.24
N ALA A 935 -11.98 -32.74 28.36
CA ALA A 935 -11.98 -34.16 28.72
C ALA A 935 -10.57 -34.78 28.59
N LYS A 936 -10.29 -35.80 29.41
CA LYS A 936 -8.95 -36.44 29.49
C LYS A 936 -8.55 -37.17 28.20
N ARG A 937 -7.30 -36.98 27.76
CA ARG A 937 -6.61 -37.89 26.80
C ARG A 937 -5.25 -38.33 27.35
N GLN A 938 -4.73 -39.44 26.82
CA GLN A 938 -3.68 -40.25 27.43
C GLN A 938 -2.26 -39.72 27.19
N THR A 939 -1.36 -40.06 28.11
CA THR A 939 0.07 -39.70 28.07
C THR A 939 0.88 -40.63 27.16
N LEU A 940 1.74 -40.06 26.32
CA LEU A 940 2.86 -40.76 25.69
C LEU A 940 4.19 -40.16 26.13
N ARG A 941 5.22 -41.01 26.13
CA ARG A 941 6.42 -40.85 26.96
C ARG A 941 7.58 -40.31 26.12
N ARG A 942 8.20 -39.21 26.55
CA ARG A 942 9.42 -38.66 25.92
C ARG A 942 10.55 -39.70 25.90
N SER A 943 11.20 -39.88 24.76
CA SER A 943 12.58 -40.36 24.66
C SER A 943 13.51 -39.17 24.43
N SER A 944 14.59 -39.11 25.21
CA SER A 944 15.61 -38.05 25.13
C SER A 944 16.80 -38.48 24.26
N THR A 945 17.17 -37.66 23.28
CA THR A 945 18.54 -37.65 22.73
C THR A 945 18.92 -36.23 22.36
N SER A 946 19.82 -35.65 23.16
CA SER A 946 20.61 -34.49 22.79
C SER A 946 21.80 -34.94 21.92
N ARG A 947 22.05 -34.23 20.81
CA ARG A 947 23.35 -34.04 20.11
C ARG A 947 23.13 -33.40 18.74
N SER A 948 23.69 -32.21 18.52
CA SER A 948 24.34 -31.78 17.27
C SER A 948 24.74 -30.30 17.38
N ILE A 949 25.80 -30.02 18.15
CA ILE A 949 26.58 -28.78 18.02
C ILE A 949 27.87 -29.19 17.31
N GLY A 950 28.22 -28.49 16.24
CA GLY A 950 29.51 -28.60 15.56
C GLY A 950 29.59 -29.67 14.47
N PHE A 951 29.50 -29.22 13.22
CA PHE A 951 30.41 -29.65 12.16
C PHE A 951 31.16 -28.40 11.69
N ARG A 952 32.37 -28.21 12.19
CA ARG A 952 33.37 -27.28 11.66
C ARG A 952 34.50 -28.08 11.03
N SER A 953 35.09 -27.49 10.01
CA SER A 953 36.34 -27.84 9.33
C SER A 953 37.36 -28.67 10.12
N ASP A 954 37.87 -29.73 9.50
CA ASP A 954 39.16 -30.32 9.85
C ASP A 954 40.30 -29.39 9.41
N TRP A 955 41.06 -28.88 10.38
CA TRP A 955 42.47 -28.50 10.17
C TRP A 955 43.29 -29.19 11.26
N GLY A 956 44.28 -29.99 10.82
CA GLY A 956 44.89 -31.03 11.64
C GLY A 956 45.89 -30.57 12.69
N GLU A 957 46.06 -31.40 13.71
CA GLU A 957 46.95 -31.17 14.86
C GLU A 957 48.43 -31.04 14.47
N THR A 958 49.17 -30.17 15.17
CA THR A 958 50.47 -30.57 15.72
C THR A 958 50.74 -29.89 17.05
N SER A 959 51.20 -30.68 18.02
CA SER A 959 51.30 -30.36 19.44
C SER A 959 52.33 -29.27 19.81
N THR A 960 52.08 -28.53 20.91
CA THR A 960 52.72 -28.87 22.21
C THR A 960 52.08 -28.16 23.42
N ASN A 961 51.81 -28.96 24.45
CA ASN A 961 51.39 -28.66 25.83
C ASN A 961 51.91 -27.35 26.46
N GLY A 962 51.07 -26.71 27.30
CA GLY A 962 51.56 -25.82 28.37
C GLY A 962 50.50 -24.94 29.04
N GLU A 963 50.07 -25.37 30.23
CA GLU A 963 49.42 -24.56 31.30
C GLU A 963 47.98 -24.06 31.09
N GLU A 964 47.11 -24.46 32.02
CA GLU A 964 45.75 -23.94 32.22
C GLU A 964 45.84 -22.59 32.94
N ASP A 965 45.24 -21.52 32.40
CA ASP A 965 44.93 -20.34 33.20
C ASP A 965 43.62 -19.64 32.75
N ASP A 966 42.91 -19.13 33.75
CA ASP A 966 41.54 -18.63 33.78
C ASP A 966 41.18 -17.55 32.74
N VAL A 967 40.29 -17.88 31.78
CA VAL A 967 39.73 -16.94 30.79
C VAL A 967 38.34 -16.42 31.20
N THR A 968 38.19 -15.95 32.45
CA THR A 968 36.96 -15.26 32.91
C THR A 968 37.19 -13.90 33.59
N SER A 969 38.24 -13.17 33.21
CA SER A 969 38.49 -11.79 33.69
C SER A 969 38.18 -10.71 32.64
N PRO A 970 37.33 -9.71 32.94
CA PRO A 970 36.93 -8.68 31.98
C PRO A 970 38.01 -7.60 31.78
N ILE A 971 38.42 -7.39 30.53
CA ILE A 971 39.36 -6.33 30.15
C ILE A 971 38.65 -4.97 30.18
N LYS A 972 39.02 -4.10 31.13
CA LYS A 972 38.54 -2.71 31.16
C LYS A 972 39.18 -1.88 30.05
N ARG A 973 38.44 -1.59 28.97
CA ARG A 973 38.80 -0.55 27.99
C ARG A 973 37.94 0.70 28.16
N LYS A 974 38.53 1.87 27.90
CA LYS A 974 37.82 3.15 27.79
C LYS A 974 37.76 3.50 26.31
N ASN A 975 36.55 3.81 25.83
CA ASN A 975 36.19 4.07 24.44
C ASN A 975 36.11 2.76 23.62
N SER A 976 35.04 2.65 22.82
CA SER A 976 34.63 1.47 22.01
C SER A 976 34.68 0.11 22.73
N VAL A 977 33.61 -0.25 23.44
CA VAL A 977 32.80 -1.49 23.21
C VAL A 977 31.43 -1.23 23.82
N GLY A 978 30.35 -1.52 23.06
CA GLY A 978 28.98 -1.56 23.58
C GLY A 978 28.70 -2.81 24.41
N VAL A 979 29.49 -3.05 25.46
CA VAL A 979 29.16 -4.07 26.46
C VAL A 979 27.89 -3.58 27.16
N LEU A 980 26.90 -4.45 27.32
CA LEU A 980 25.82 -4.22 28.28
C LEU A 980 26.47 -3.79 29.61
N ASP A 981 26.06 -2.65 30.16
CA ASP A 981 26.45 -2.22 31.51
C ASP A 981 26.35 -3.41 32.48
N GLN A 982 27.17 -3.49 33.52
CA GLN A 982 27.00 -4.47 34.59
C GLN A 982 25.53 -4.50 35.06
N GLU A 983 24.90 -3.33 35.17
CA GLU A 983 23.47 -3.19 35.47
C GLU A 983 22.57 -3.77 34.36
N ALA A 984 22.91 -3.58 33.09
CA ALA A 984 22.14 -4.10 31.95
C ALA A 984 22.34 -5.63 31.73
N LEU A 985 23.50 -6.18 32.11
CA LEU A 985 23.75 -7.63 32.18
C LEU A 985 22.96 -8.26 33.35
N GLU A 986 22.92 -7.60 34.50
CA GLU A 986 22.11 -8.03 35.64
C GLU A 986 20.61 -7.94 35.32
N GLN A 987 20.15 -6.87 34.64
CA GLN A 987 18.78 -6.76 34.12
C GLN A 987 18.49 -7.83 33.05
N LYS A 988 19.42 -8.13 32.14
CA LYS A 988 19.25 -9.18 31.12
C LYS A 988 19.18 -10.56 31.76
N SER A 989 20.05 -10.88 32.72
CA SER A 989 20.03 -12.14 33.47
C SER A 989 18.74 -12.29 34.27
N ALA A 990 18.32 -11.25 35.00
CA ALA A 990 17.04 -11.25 35.72
C ALA A 990 15.83 -11.34 34.77
N MET A 991 15.90 -10.73 33.57
CA MET A 991 14.90 -10.88 32.52
C MET A 991 14.88 -12.31 31.96
N GLU A 992 16.04 -12.92 31.71
CA GLU A 992 16.15 -14.31 31.23
C GLU A 992 15.62 -15.29 32.28
N ASP A 993 15.90 -15.10 33.56
CA ASP A 993 15.32 -15.89 34.65
C ASP A 993 13.79 -15.73 34.74
N ARG A 994 13.28 -14.49 34.64
CA ARG A 994 11.82 -14.19 34.62
C ARG A 994 11.15 -14.75 33.38
N LEU A 995 11.75 -14.60 32.20
CA LEU A 995 11.24 -15.12 30.94
C LEU A 995 11.30 -16.65 30.94
N HIS A 996 12.35 -17.26 31.49
CA HIS A 996 12.43 -18.70 31.67
C HIS A 996 11.38 -19.20 32.66
N HIS A 997 11.08 -18.47 33.75
CA HIS A 997 9.96 -18.76 34.65
C HIS A 997 8.60 -18.58 33.97
N TYR A 998 8.42 -17.53 33.18
CA TYR A 998 7.19 -17.29 32.41
C TYR A 998 6.97 -18.37 31.35
N VAL A 999 7.97 -18.65 30.51
CA VAL A 999 7.93 -19.69 29.47
C VAL A 999 7.79 -21.08 30.09
N SER A 1000 8.53 -21.39 31.17
CA SER A 1000 8.32 -22.63 31.92
C SER A 1000 6.92 -22.70 32.51
N GLY A 1001 6.40 -21.59 33.03
CA GLY A 1001 5.04 -21.45 33.55
C GLY A 1001 3.97 -21.65 32.48
N GLN A 1002 4.13 -21.07 31.28
CA GLN A 1002 3.23 -21.26 30.15
C GLN A 1002 3.31 -22.70 29.62
N LEU A 1003 4.52 -23.24 29.41
CA LEU A 1003 4.74 -24.65 29.06
C LEU A 1003 4.18 -25.60 30.13
N GLN A 1004 4.16 -25.20 31.40
CA GLN A 1004 3.60 -25.99 32.50
C GLN A 1004 2.07 -25.87 32.54
N ARG A 1005 1.47 -24.69 32.32
CA ARG A 1005 0.02 -24.50 32.11
C ARG A 1005 -0.48 -25.35 30.93
N ILE A 1006 0.24 -25.33 29.80
CA ILE A 1006 -0.02 -26.16 28.61
C ILE A 1006 0.09 -27.66 28.92
N LYS A 1007 1.05 -28.08 29.78
CA LYS A 1007 1.23 -29.49 30.18
C LYS A 1007 0.26 -29.99 31.25
N THR A 1008 -0.17 -29.15 32.18
CA THR A 1008 -1.01 -29.57 33.33
C THR A 1008 -2.50 -29.38 33.07
N GLY A 1009 -2.88 -28.48 32.15
CA GLY A 1009 -4.29 -28.12 31.92
C GLY A 1009 -4.96 -27.47 33.13
N MET A 1010 -4.18 -26.97 34.10
CA MET A 1010 -4.69 -26.26 35.27
C MET A 1010 -4.82 -24.76 34.98
N GLN A 1011 -6.06 -24.30 34.85
CA GLN A 1011 -6.41 -22.89 35.07
C GLN A 1011 -6.69 -22.70 36.56
N ASP A 1012 -5.66 -22.36 37.33
CA ASP A 1012 -5.88 -21.69 38.61
C ASP A 1012 -6.11 -20.19 38.36
N TYR A 1013 -7.13 -19.66 39.02
CA TYR A 1013 -7.63 -18.30 38.84
C TYR A 1013 -7.10 -17.44 39.97
N GLU A 1014 -6.06 -16.64 39.72
CA GLU A 1014 -5.70 -15.53 40.62
C GLU A 1014 -6.47 -14.28 40.21
N PRO A 1015 -7.31 -13.72 41.10
CA PRO A 1015 -7.93 -12.43 40.89
C PRO A 1015 -7.10 -11.34 41.59
N ASP A 1016 -6.26 -10.63 40.84
CA ASP A 1016 -5.89 -9.23 41.12
C ASP A 1016 -4.99 -8.67 40.00
N GLU A 1017 -5.52 -7.76 39.18
CA GLU A 1017 -4.82 -6.62 38.56
C GLU A 1017 -5.77 -5.82 37.65
N PHE A 1018 -6.86 -5.26 38.21
CA PHE A 1018 -7.62 -4.16 37.59
C PHE A 1018 -8.35 -3.31 38.65
N GLU A 1019 -7.61 -2.82 39.65
CA GLU A 1019 -8.04 -1.69 40.46
C GLU A 1019 -7.29 -0.42 40.06
N THR A 1020 -7.97 0.47 39.35
CA THR A 1020 -7.52 1.87 39.21
C THR A 1020 -7.66 2.58 40.56
N MET A 1021 -6.57 2.59 41.34
CA MET A 1021 -6.48 3.40 42.56
C MET A 1021 -6.56 4.89 42.22
N THR A 1022 -7.63 5.54 42.66
CA THR A 1022 -7.73 7.00 42.72
C THR A 1022 -6.94 7.52 43.92
N ASP A 1023 -5.89 8.29 43.68
CA ASP A 1023 -5.18 9.00 44.75
C ASP A 1023 -6.07 10.07 45.44
N GLY A 1024 -6.03 10.10 46.77
CA GLY A 1024 -6.89 11.00 47.56
C GLY A 1024 -6.84 10.79 49.08
N GLY A 1025 -5.66 10.52 49.63
CA GLY A 1025 -5.48 10.28 51.06
C GLY A 1025 -5.60 11.53 51.95
N SER A 1026 -6.63 11.53 52.80
CA SER A 1026 -6.70 12.13 54.16
C SER A 1026 -5.97 13.46 54.49
N ASP A 1027 -6.71 14.38 55.14
CA ASP A 1027 -6.38 14.67 56.55
C ASP A 1027 -7.55 15.18 57.42
N SER A 1028 -7.49 14.86 58.72
CA SER A 1028 -8.19 15.45 59.87
C SER A 1028 -9.74 15.39 60.01
N ARG A 1029 -10.18 14.63 61.04
CA ARG A 1029 -11.44 14.80 61.80
C ARG A 1029 -11.28 15.94 62.85
N PRO A 1030 -12.25 16.24 63.76
CA PRO A 1030 -13.70 15.96 63.85
C PRO A 1030 -14.52 17.30 63.95
N THR A 1031 -15.86 17.40 64.07
CA THR A 1031 -16.70 16.98 65.21
C THR A 1031 -18.22 17.17 64.98
N THR A 1032 -18.99 16.24 65.55
CA THR A 1032 -20.31 16.40 66.22
C THR A 1032 -21.52 17.14 65.62
N GLN A 1033 -22.59 16.34 65.48
CA GLN A 1033 -23.94 16.55 66.04
C GLN A 1033 -24.98 17.52 65.41
N SER A 1034 -26.08 16.86 65.00
CA SER A 1034 -27.49 17.25 65.25
C SER A 1034 -28.13 18.34 64.38
N GLY A 1035 -29.36 18.07 63.92
CA GLY A 1035 -30.11 18.99 63.04
C GLY A 1035 -31.46 18.42 62.59
N ARG A 1036 -32.35 18.13 63.55
CA ARG A 1036 -33.68 17.53 63.30
C ARG A 1036 -34.64 18.44 62.50
N ARG A 1037 -35.46 17.76 61.67
CA ARG A 1037 -36.93 17.97 61.42
C ARG A 1037 -37.41 19.07 60.45
N ASN A 1038 -38.34 18.61 59.59
CA ASN A 1038 -39.67 19.13 59.25
C ASN A 1038 -39.85 20.64 58.91
N GLY A 1039 -40.56 21.05 57.85
CA GLY A 1039 -41.32 20.31 56.83
C GLY A 1039 -42.66 20.99 56.47
N ARG A 1040 -43.27 20.58 55.34
CA ARG A 1040 -44.59 20.95 54.77
C ARG A 1040 -44.74 22.36 54.16
N GLY A 1041 -45.27 22.43 52.93
CA GLY A 1041 -46.02 23.62 52.47
C GLY A 1041 -46.31 23.81 50.96
N ARG A 1042 -47.28 23.07 50.40
CA ARG A 1042 -48.23 23.45 49.30
C ARG A 1042 -47.77 24.00 47.93
N ASP A 1043 -48.29 23.33 46.90
CA ASP A 1043 -49.08 23.79 45.72
C ASP A 1043 -48.64 24.96 44.80
N LYS A 1044 -48.96 24.75 43.51
CA LYS A 1044 -48.80 25.58 42.29
C LYS A 1044 -47.44 25.42 41.59
N GLY A 1045 -47.37 25.30 40.25
CA GLY A 1045 -48.42 25.23 39.22
C GLY A 1045 -47.79 25.32 37.82
N ASP A 1046 -48.48 24.87 36.78
CA ASP A 1046 -47.97 24.87 35.40
C ASP A 1046 -47.56 26.26 34.89
N TYR A 1047 -46.43 26.33 34.17
CA TYR A 1047 -46.17 27.28 33.08
C TYR A 1047 -44.92 26.85 32.29
N PHE A 1048 -45.10 26.16 31.16
CA PHE A 1048 -44.76 26.66 29.81
C PHE A 1048 -44.92 25.53 28.77
N GLU A 1049 -46.07 25.57 28.10
CA GLU A 1049 -46.31 24.86 26.84
C GLU A 1049 -45.75 25.66 25.66
N GLN A 1050 -45.43 24.92 24.58
CA GLN A 1050 -45.46 25.35 23.17
C GLN A 1050 -44.55 26.51 22.73
N ASP A 1051 -43.49 26.17 22.00
CA ASP A 1051 -42.87 27.03 20.98
C ASP A 1051 -43.02 26.36 19.59
N PRO A 1052 -43.80 26.93 18.64
CA PRO A 1052 -44.23 26.22 17.43
C PRO A 1052 -43.37 26.47 16.17
N TYR A 1053 -42.16 27.03 16.28
CA TYR A 1053 -41.43 27.57 15.12
C TYR A 1053 -40.34 26.69 14.46
N PHE A 1054 -40.18 25.42 14.82
CA PHE A 1054 -39.23 24.51 14.15
C PHE A 1054 -39.89 23.48 13.22
N SER A 1055 -40.32 23.95 12.05
CA SER A 1055 -40.64 23.11 10.89
C SER A 1055 -39.36 22.63 10.20
N ASN A 1056 -38.82 21.48 10.61
CA ASN A 1056 -37.70 20.83 9.92
C ASN A 1056 -38.10 20.38 8.50
N ASN A 1057 -37.77 21.18 7.48
CA ASN A 1057 -37.98 20.83 6.07
C ASN A 1057 -36.65 20.42 5.40
N PRO A 1058 -36.39 19.12 5.17
CA PRO A 1058 -35.06 18.63 4.75
C PRO A 1058 -34.69 18.95 3.28
N ARG A 1059 -35.47 19.76 2.56
CA ARG A 1059 -35.25 20.08 1.13
C ARG A 1059 -34.23 21.19 0.86
N THR A 1060 -33.83 21.98 1.84
CA THR A 1060 -32.96 23.17 1.64
C THR A 1060 -31.46 22.88 1.75
N ARG A 1061 -31.06 21.72 2.31
CA ARG A 1061 -29.65 21.36 2.58
C ARG A 1061 -28.98 20.49 1.50
N ALA A 1062 -29.65 20.17 0.40
CA ALA A 1062 -29.05 19.44 -0.71
C ALA A 1062 -28.68 20.39 -1.86
N PRO A 1063 -27.52 20.24 -2.52
CA PRO A 1063 -27.23 20.96 -3.75
C PRO A 1063 -28.24 20.55 -4.84
N PHE A 1064 -28.73 21.52 -5.60
CA PHE A 1064 -29.73 21.27 -6.63
C PHE A 1064 -29.15 20.44 -7.78
N LYS A 1065 -29.80 19.31 -8.06
CA LYS A 1065 -29.54 18.46 -9.23
C LYS A 1065 -30.68 18.64 -10.24
N PRO A 1066 -30.42 19.12 -11.47
CA PRO A 1066 -31.47 19.26 -12.49
C PRO A 1066 -32.04 17.89 -12.92
N SER A 1067 -33.30 17.89 -13.35
CA SER A 1067 -34.01 16.69 -13.81
C SER A 1067 -33.29 15.99 -14.98
N LYS A 1068 -33.22 14.65 -14.93
CA LYS A 1068 -32.36 13.77 -15.77
C LYS A 1068 -32.68 13.72 -17.29
N ASN A 1069 -33.49 14.63 -17.83
CA ASN A 1069 -33.78 14.73 -19.26
C ASN A 1069 -33.23 16.05 -19.85
N ARG A 1070 -31.93 16.09 -20.17
CA ARG A 1070 -31.32 17.16 -21.00
C ARG A 1070 -30.41 16.53 -22.04
N GLY A 1071 -30.65 16.86 -23.31
CA GLY A 1071 -29.77 16.45 -24.41
C GLY A 1071 -28.55 17.37 -24.54
N THR A 1072 -27.43 16.77 -24.92
CA THR A 1072 -26.15 17.33 -25.41
C THR A 1072 -25.75 18.80 -25.09
N SER A 1073 -26.45 19.87 -25.52
CA SER A 1073 -25.94 21.26 -25.41
C SER A 1073 -25.67 21.68 -23.96
N SER A 1074 -26.68 21.59 -23.09
CA SER A 1074 -26.59 22.09 -21.70
C SER A 1074 -25.51 21.37 -20.85
N TRP A 1075 -25.08 20.18 -21.24
CA TRP A 1075 -23.98 19.45 -20.59
C TRP A 1075 -22.61 19.87 -21.15
N GLN A 1076 -22.50 20.07 -22.46
CA GLN A 1076 -21.30 20.60 -23.10
C GLN A 1076 -20.96 22.02 -22.60
N LEU A 1077 -21.98 22.88 -22.46
CA LEU A 1077 -21.85 24.21 -21.86
C LEU A 1077 -21.28 24.16 -20.43
N LYS A 1078 -21.76 23.21 -19.61
CA LYS A 1078 -21.27 23.04 -18.23
C LYS A 1078 -19.82 22.55 -18.20
N GLN A 1079 -19.46 21.57 -19.03
CA GLN A 1079 -18.08 21.11 -19.15
C GLN A 1079 -17.14 22.23 -19.63
N TYR A 1080 -17.59 23.09 -20.54
CA TYR A 1080 -16.80 24.25 -21.01
C TYR A 1080 -16.53 25.25 -19.88
N ALA A 1081 -17.53 25.54 -19.04
CA ALA A 1081 -17.37 26.38 -17.85
C ALA A 1081 -16.38 25.76 -16.84
N GLU A 1082 -16.58 24.48 -16.50
CA GLU A 1082 -15.72 23.73 -15.56
C GLU A 1082 -14.27 23.63 -16.05
N ALA A 1083 -14.05 23.36 -17.35
CA ALA A 1083 -12.72 23.33 -17.96
C ALA A 1083 -12.03 24.70 -17.97
N THR A 1084 -12.79 25.78 -18.21
CA THR A 1084 -12.21 27.13 -18.30
C THR A 1084 -11.84 27.69 -16.92
N LEU A 1085 -12.56 27.31 -15.86
CA LEU A 1085 -12.21 27.66 -14.47
C LEU A 1085 -10.82 27.11 -14.05
N GLY A 1086 -10.41 25.96 -14.60
CA GLY A 1086 -9.06 25.40 -14.40
C GLY A 1086 -7.94 26.11 -15.16
N SER A 1087 -8.25 27.07 -16.06
CA SER A 1087 -7.27 27.75 -16.92
C SER A 1087 -6.64 29.02 -16.34
N GLY A 1088 -7.02 29.41 -15.11
CA GLY A 1088 -6.43 30.54 -14.39
C GLY A 1088 -6.97 31.93 -14.75
N SER A 1089 -8.05 32.05 -15.53
CA SER A 1089 -8.65 33.35 -15.88
C SER A 1089 -10.17 33.35 -15.79
N LEU A 1090 -10.72 33.88 -14.68
CA LEU A 1090 -12.16 33.99 -14.46
C LEU A 1090 -12.87 34.83 -15.55
N ARG A 1091 -12.20 35.89 -16.05
CA ARG A 1091 -12.73 36.75 -17.12
C ARG A 1091 -12.91 36.03 -18.46
N LYS A 1092 -12.26 34.87 -18.67
CA LYS A 1092 -12.54 33.98 -19.82
C LYS A 1092 -13.70 33.02 -19.54
N ALA A 1093 -13.82 32.53 -18.30
CA ALA A 1093 -14.84 31.56 -17.90
C ALA A 1093 -16.28 32.11 -17.97
N VAL A 1094 -16.48 33.43 -17.80
CA VAL A 1094 -17.81 34.05 -17.82
C VAL A 1094 -18.37 34.35 -19.22
N LYS A 1095 -17.53 34.29 -20.26
CA LYS A 1095 -17.92 34.65 -21.63
C LYS A 1095 -18.89 33.64 -22.22
N LEU A 1096 -19.88 34.13 -22.96
CA LEU A 1096 -20.74 33.28 -23.80
C LEU A 1096 -19.87 32.53 -24.82
N PRO A 1097 -19.91 31.18 -24.89
CA PRO A 1097 -19.16 30.44 -25.91
C PRO A 1097 -19.70 30.75 -27.32
N GLU A 1098 -18.83 30.61 -28.33
CA GLU A 1098 -19.19 30.98 -29.70
C GLU A 1098 -20.25 30.01 -30.28
N GLY A 1099 -21.37 30.58 -30.74
CA GLY A 1099 -22.50 29.82 -31.33
C GLY A 1099 -23.61 29.41 -30.35
N GLU A 1100 -23.45 29.67 -29.05
CA GLU A 1100 -24.37 29.23 -28.00
C GLU A 1100 -25.47 30.26 -27.68
N ASP A 1101 -26.62 29.78 -27.17
CA ASP A 1101 -27.73 30.66 -26.80
C ASP A 1101 -27.50 31.37 -25.46
N LYS A 1102 -27.79 32.68 -25.42
CA LYS A 1102 -27.56 33.50 -24.23
C LYS A 1102 -28.48 33.13 -23.06
N ASP A 1103 -29.74 32.78 -23.33
CA ASP A 1103 -30.68 32.43 -22.26
C ASP A 1103 -30.39 31.02 -21.72
N GLU A 1104 -29.93 30.07 -22.54
CA GLU A 1104 -29.37 28.79 -22.06
C GLU A 1104 -28.13 29.00 -21.17
N TRP A 1105 -27.19 29.85 -21.57
CA TRP A 1105 -26.00 30.17 -20.79
C TRP A 1105 -26.32 30.81 -19.43
N LEU A 1106 -27.28 31.75 -19.41
CA LEU A 1106 -27.80 32.35 -18.18
C LEU A 1106 -28.53 31.34 -17.29
N ALA A 1107 -29.26 30.39 -17.89
CA ALA A 1107 -30.00 29.35 -17.17
C ALA A 1107 -29.08 28.32 -16.48
N VAL A 1108 -27.95 27.97 -17.09
CA VAL A 1108 -26.94 27.10 -16.46
C VAL A 1108 -26.24 27.83 -15.32
N ASN A 1109 -25.72 29.03 -15.57
CA ASN A 1109 -24.91 29.75 -14.59
C ASN A 1109 -25.72 30.21 -13.35
N VAL A 1110 -27.00 30.57 -13.48
CA VAL A 1110 -27.82 30.91 -12.30
C VAL A 1110 -28.00 29.72 -11.34
N VAL A 1111 -28.00 28.48 -11.87
CA VAL A 1111 -28.03 27.24 -11.08
C VAL A 1111 -26.69 26.98 -10.40
N ASP A 1112 -25.58 27.20 -11.10
CA ASP A 1112 -24.25 27.01 -10.52
C ASP A 1112 -23.95 28.05 -9.42
N PHE A 1113 -24.33 29.33 -9.62
CA PHE A 1113 -24.24 30.35 -8.57
C PHE A 1113 -25.19 30.10 -7.39
N TYR A 1114 -26.41 29.60 -7.63
CA TYR A 1114 -27.30 29.15 -6.56
C TYR A 1114 -26.62 28.07 -5.69
N ASN A 1115 -26.02 27.06 -6.32
CA ASN A 1115 -25.31 25.99 -5.62
C ASN A 1115 -24.08 26.50 -4.84
N GLN A 1116 -23.27 27.37 -5.45
CA GLN A 1116 -22.11 27.99 -4.79
C GLN A 1116 -22.51 28.80 -3.55
N ILE A 1117 -23.55 29.64 -3.66
CA ILE A 1117 -24.05 30.46 -2.55
C ILE A 1117 -24.70 29.58 -1.48
N ASN A 1118 -25.41 28.51 -1.84
CA ASN A 1118 -26.00 27.59 -0.86
C ASN A 1118 -24.92 26.83 -0.06
N LEU A 1119 -23.79 26.48 -0.69
CA LEU A 1119 -22.63 25.89 0.01
C LEU A 1119 -21.97 26.89 0.97
N LEU A 1120 -21.72 28.13 0.52
CA LEU A 1120 -21.14 29.20 1.36
C LEU A 1120 -22.05 29.60 2.52
N TYR A 1121 -23.36 29.65 2.31
CA TYR A 1121 -24.31 29.91 3.40
C TYR A 1121 -24.46 28.69 4.33
N GLY A 1122 -24.39 27.49 3.77
CA GLY A 1122 -24.40 26.23 4.52
C GLY A 1122 -23.29 26.16 5.57
N SER A 1123 -22.08 26.65 5.27
CA SER A 1123 -20.96 26.68 6.23
C SER A 1123 -21.14 27.66 7.39
N ILE A 1124 -22.01 28.66 7.25
CA ILE A 1124 -22.28 29.66 8.32
C ILE A 1124 -23.67 29.52 8.96
N THR A 1125 -24.47 28.53 8.56
CA THR A 1125 -25.88 28.40 8.98
C THR A 1125 -26.04 28.24 10.51
N GLU A 1126 -25.06 27.68 11.21
CA GLU A 1126 -25.09 27.57 12.68
C GLU A 1126 -24.84 28.92 13.40
N PHE A 1127 -24.25 29.89 12.70
CA PHE A 1127 -23.90 31.23 13.23
C PHE A 1127 -24.91 32.32 12.79
N CYS A 1128 -25.67 32.07 11.73
CA CYS A 1128 -26.74 32.94 11.22
C CYS A 1128 -28.12 32.50 11.75
N SER A 1129 -28.54 33.07 12.88
CA SER A 1129 -29.80 32.75 13.57
C SER A 1129 -30.73 33.97 13.67
N PRO A 1130 -32.02 33.79 13.98
CA PRO A 1130 -32.92 34.92 14.24
C PRO A 1130 -32.50 35.83 15.39
N GLN A 1131 -31.61 35.37 16.28
CA GLN A 1131 -31.07 36.14 17.40
C GLN A 1131 -29.82 36.93 17.01
N SER A 1132 -28.92 36.37 16.18
CA SER A 1132 -27.73 37.08 15.68
C SER A 1132 -28.04 38.01 14.51
N CYS A 1133 -28.99 37.61 13.65
CA CYS A 1133 -29.37 38.31 12.43
C CYS A 1133 -30.91 38.50 12.35
N PRO A 1134 -31.50 39.31 13.25
CA PRO A 1134 -32.96 39.49 13.37
C PRO A 1134 -33.61 40.23 12.20
N GLU A 1135 -32.81 40.88 11.34
CA GLU A 1135 -33.25 41.54 10.11
C GLU A 1135 -32.33 41.09 8.97
N MET A 1136 -32.88 40.75 7.80
CA MET A 1136 -32.07 40.57 6.59
C MET A 1136 -31.56 41.93 6.10
N LYS A 1137 -30.32 42.27 6.49
CA LYS A 1137 -29.61 43.46 6.03
C LYS A 1137 -28.14 43.15 5.76
N ALA A 1138 -27.49 44.07 5.05
CA ALA A 1138 -26.03 44.08 4.89
C ALA A 1138 -25.38 45.21 5.72
N THR A 1139 -26.04 46.36 5.84
CA THR A 1139 -25.71 47.38 6.86
C THR A 1139 -27.01 48.02 7.33
N ASP A 1140 -26.98 48.90 8.34
CA ASP A 1140 -28.17 49.64 8.79
C ASP A 1140 -28.76 50.58 7.71
N GLU A 1141 -28.01 50.89 6.65
CA GLU A 1141 -28.50 51.64 5.48
C GLU A 1141 -29.10 50.73 4.40
N PHE A 1142 -28.77 49.44 4.38
CA PHE A 1142 -29.15 48.47 3.35
C PHE A 1142 -29.94 47.28 3.92
N GLU A 1143 -31.20 47.54 4.26
CA GLU A 1143 -32.19 46.53 4.64
C GLU A 1143 -32.86 45.88 3.42
N TYR A 1144 -33.07 44.56 3.48
CA TYR A 1144 -33.70 43.77 2.42
C TYR A 1144 -35.03 43.15 2.87
N LEU A 1145 -36.13 43.79 2.47
CA LEU A 1145 -37.48 43.27 2.71
C LEU A 1145 -37.82 42.12 1.75
N TRP A 1146 -38.56 41.12 2.24
CA TRP A 1146 -39.09 40.03 1.43
C TRP A 1146 -40.47 40.39 0.85
N GLN A 1147 -40.73 39.96 -0.38
CA GLN A 1147 -42.04 40.06 -1.01
C GLN A 1147 -42.20 38.94 -2.05
N ASP A 1148 -43.36 38.28 -2.03
CA ASP A 1148 -43.78 37.26 -3.00
C ASP A 1148 -45.28 37.41 -3.35
N SER A 1149 -45.79 36.54 -4.21
CA SER A 1149 -47.18 36.53 -4.70
C SER A 1149 -48.16 35.77 -3.82
N GLU A 1150 -47.69 34.97 -2.87
CA GLU A 1150 -48.48 33.97 -2.15
C GLU A 1150 -48.74 34.41 -0.71
N ASN A 1151 -47.67 34.45 0.10
CA ASN A 1151 -47.72 34.61 1.55
C ASN A 1151 -47.36 36.05 1.96
N TYR A 1152 -46.36 36.66 1.31
CA TYR A 1152 -45.82 37.98 1.68
C TYR A 1152 -46.10 39.02 0.58
N LYS A 1153 -47.37 39.37 0.41
CA LYS A 1153 -47.85 40.26 -0.67
C LYS A 1153 -47.41 41.73 -0.54
N LYS A 1154 -46.91 42.13 0.64
CA LYS A 1154 -46.30 43.45 0.90
C LYS A 1154 -44.83 43.24 1.31
N PRO A 1155 -43.93 44.21 1.08
CA PRO A 1155 -42.58 44.15 1.62
C PRO A 1155 -42.59 43.96 3.14
N THR A 1156 -42.03 42.84 3.61
CA THR A 1156 -42.07 42.39 5.00
C THR A 1156 -40.64 42.25 5.55
N LYS A 1157 -40.43 42.75 6.78
CA LYS A 1157 -39.21 42.52 7.56
C LYS A 1157 -39.20 41.09 8.09
N MET A 1158 -38.07 40.42 8.01
CA MET A 1158 -37.85 39.07 8.56
C MET A 1158 -36.35 38.85 8.85
N PRO A 1159 -35.99 37.90 9.72
CA PRO A 1159 -34.61 37.51 9.97
C PRO A 1159 -33.86 37.06 8.71
N ALA A 1160 -32.54 37.21 8.72
CA ALA A 1160 -31.69 36.77 7.62
C ALA A 1160 -31.84 35.27 7.26
N PRO A 1161 -31.88 34.31 8.20
CA PRO A 1161 -32.06 32.90 7.85
C PRO A 1161 -33.43 32.61 7.20
N GLU A 1162 -34.51 33.24 7.68
CA GLU A 1162 -35.86 33.09 7.09
C GLU A 1162 -35.91 33.69 5.67
N TYR A 1163 -35.29 34.85 5.47
CA TYR A 1163 -35.17 35.47 4.16
C TYR A 1163 -34.42 34.58 3.16
N ILE A 1164 -33.31 33.99 3.59
CA ILE A 1164 -32.46 33.14 2.75
C ILE A 1164 -33.16 31.81 2.46
N GLU A 1165 -33.88 31.22 3.41
CA GLU A 1165 -34.73 30.04 3.16
C GLU A 1165 -35.81 30.34 2.10
N HIS A 1166 -36.55 31.44 2.24
CA HIS A 1166 -37.54 31.85 1.25
C HIS A 1166 -36.92 32.16 -0.12
N LEU A 1167 -35.72 32.76 -0.16
CA LEU A 1167 -34.98 33.00 -1.39
C LEU A 1167 -34.60 31.69 -2.09
N MET A 1168 -34.01 30.74 -1.35
CA MET A 1168 -33.57 29.48 -1.94
C MET A 1168 -34.74 28.65 -2.42
N ALA A 1169 -35.85 28.61 -1.67
CA ALA A 1169 -37.09 27.95 -2.09
C ALA A 1169 -37.74 28.61 -3.32
N TRP A 1170 -37.68 29.95 -3.42
CA TRP A 1170 -38.21 30.68 -4.57
C TRP A 1170 -37.38 30.50 -5.84
N ILE A 1171 -36.04 30.44 -5.74
CA ILE A 1171 -35.20 30.14 -6.92
C ILE A 1171 -35.44 28.70 -7.36
N GLN A 1172 -35.42 27.75 -6.43
CA GLN A 1172 -35.68 26.33 -6.68
C GLN A 1172 -37.00 26.11 -7.44
N SER A 1173 -38.10 26.69 -6.96
CA SER A 1173 -39.43 26.52 -7.60
C SER A 1173 -39.55 27.16 -8.99
N ASN A 1174 -38.74 28.18 -9.29
CA ASN A 1174 -38.68 28.76 -10.64
C ASN A 1174 -37.80 27.92 -11.59
N VAL A 1175 -36.69 27.35 -11.09
CA VAL A 1175 -35.80 26.48 -11.89
C VAL A 1175 -36.45 25.12 -12.19
N ASP A 1176 -37.25 24.58 -11.28
CA ASP A 1176 -38.04 23.36 -11.49
C ASP A 1176 -39.24 23.55 -12.45
N ASN A 1177 -39.60 24.79 -12.75
CA ASN A 1177 -40.74 25.10 -13.60
C ASN A 1177 -40.35 25.05 -15.09
N GLU A 1178 -40.70 23.96 -15.78
CA GLU A 1178 -40.44 23.77 -17.22
C GLU A 1178 -41.00 24.89 -18.12
N SER A 1179 -41.97 25.70 -17.66
CA SER A 1179 -42.47 26.86 -18.42
C SER A 1179 -41.59 28.11 -18.29
N MET A 1180 -40.69 28.15 -17.30
CA MET A 1180 -39.73 29.24 -17.06
C MET A 1180 -38.31 28.82 -17.47
N PHE A 1181 -37.93 27.58 -17.17
CA PHE A 1181 -36.66 26.95 -17.52
C PHE A 1181 -36.94 25.71 -18.39
N PRO A 1182 -37.19 25.86 -19.70
CA PRO A 1182 -37.43 24.73 -20.59
C PRO A 1182 -36.27 23.74 -20.58
N SER A 1183 -36.61 22.46 -20.41
CA SER A 1183 -35.67 21.32 -20.37
C SER A 1183 -35.44 20.68 -21.75
N ARG A 1184 -36.28 20.99 -22.74
CA ARG A 1184 -36.35 20.32 -24.04
C ARG A 1184 -35.70 21.17 -25.13
N ILE A 1185 -34.79 20.56 -25.88
CA ILE A 1185 -34.11 21.17 -27.03
C ILE A 1185 -35.13 21.74 -28.01
N GLY A 1186 -34.91 23.00 -28.44
CA GLY A 1186 -35.77 23.70 -29.40
C GLY A 1186 -37.00 24.40 -28.81
N VAL A 1187 -37.20 24.39 -27.50
CA VAL A 1187 -38.24 25.19 -26.82
C VAL A 1187 -37.63 26.52 -26.35
N PRO A 1188 -38.06 27.68 -26.89
CA PRO A 1188 -37.49 28.97 -26.50
C PRO A 1188 -37.93 29.38 -25.09
N PHE A 1189 -37.04 30.10 -24.39
CA PHE A 1189 -37.35 30.71 -23.10
C PHE A 1189 -38.51 31.73 -23.21
N PRO A 1190 -39.35 31.88 -22.17
CA PRO A 1190 -40.44 32.86 -22.19
C PRO A 1190 -39.88 34.28 -22.19
N LYS A 1191 -40.59 35.23 -22.83
CA LYS A 1191 -40.18 36.65 -22.92
C LYS A 1191 -39.94 37.35 -21.56
N THR A 1192 -40.42 36.76 -20.47
CA THR A 1192 -40.22 37.22 -19.09
C THR A 1192 -38.90 36.74 -18.47
N PHE A 1193 -38.21 35.76 -19.06
CA PHE A 1193 -37.02 35.11 -18.51
C PHE A 1193 -35.86 36.09 -18.23
N PRO A 1194 -35.48 37.03 -19.13
CA PRO A 1194 -34.42 38.01 -18.82
C PRO A 1194 -34.77 39.00 -17.70
N ALA A 1195 -36.05 39.14 -17.33
CA ALA A 1195 -36.47 39.91 -16.16
C ALA A 1195 -36.42 39.05 -14.88
N LEU A 1196 -36.81 37.77 -14.98
CA LEU A 1196 -36.72 36.80 -13.89
C LEU A 1196 -35.26 36.57 -13.47
N ILE A 1197 -34.37 36.30 -14.42
CA ILE A 1197 -32.93 36.07 -14.19
C ILE A 1197 -32.28 37.26 -13.48
N ARG A 1198 -32.49 38.50 -13.98
CA ARG A 1198 -31.97 39.70 -13.31
C ARG A 1198 -32.47 39.86 -11.87
N ASN A 1199 -33.71 39.45 -11.58
CA ASN A 1199 -34.26 39.47 -10.22
C ASN A 1199 -33.67 38.34 -9.35
N MET A 1200 -33.45 37.14 -9.89
CA MET A 1200 -32.76 36.04 -9.20
C MET A 1200 -31.36 36.44 -8.78
N PHE A 1201 -30.54 36.91 -9.72
CA PHE A 1201 -29.21 37.45 -9.44
C PHE A 1201 -29.28 38.61 -8.42
N LYS A 1202 -30.15 39.62 -8.63
CA LYS A 1202 -30.28 40.73 -7.66
C LYS A 1202 -30.63 40.27 -6.24
N ARG A 1203 -31.38 39.18 -6.07
CA ARG A 1203 -31.66 38.61 -4.73
C ARG A 1203 -30.52 37.73 -4.21
N LEU A 1204 -29.86 36.91 -5.04
CA LEU A 1204 -28.67 36.12 -4.68
C LEU A 1204 -27.52 37.00 -4.18
N TYR A 1205 -27.31 38.16 -4.80
CA TYR A 1205 -26.33 39.15 -4.36
C TYR A 1205 -26.50 39.54 -2.88
N ARG A 1206 -27.74 39.60 -2.37
CA ARG A 1206 -28.03 39.97 -0.98
C ARG A 1206 -27.45 38.97 0.03
N VAL A 1207 -27.29 37.71 -0.37
CA VAL A 1207 -26.66 36.68 0.46
C VAL A 1207 -25.16 36.94 0.58
N TYR A 1208 -24.46 37.24 -0.52
CA TYR A 1208 -23.06 37.68 -0.45
C TYR A 1208 -22.90 38.94 0.42
N ALA A 1209 -23.71 39.97 0.20
CA ALA A 1209 -23.68 41.20 0.98
C ALA A 1209 -23.87 40.94 2.49
N HIS A 1210 -24.79 40.05 2.85
CA HIS A 1210 -25.00 39.64 4.23
C HIS A 1210 -23.79 38.87 4.81
N ILE A 1211 -23.24 37.90 4.07
CA ILE A 1211 -22.06 37.13 4.50
C ILE A 1211 -20.86 38.06 4.74
N TYR A 1212 -20.53 38.94 3.78
CA TYR A 1212 -19.39 39.86 3.89
C TYR A 1212 -19.53 40.85 5.05
N CYS A 1213 -20.75 41.35 5.34
CA CYS A 1213 -20.92 42.36 6.39
C CYS A 1213 -21.14 41.78 7.79
N HIS A 1214 -21.74 40.60 7.93
CA HIS A 1214 -22.11 40.03 9.23
C HIS A 1214 -21.35 38.76 9.62
N HIS A 1215 -20.79 38.01 8.66
CA HIS A 1215 -20.18 36.69 8.90
C HIS A 1215 -18.74 36.54 8.40
N TYR A 1216 -18.11 37.60 7.87
CA TYR A 1216 -16.72 37.55 7.39
C TYR A 1216 -15.71 37.07 8.46
N PRO A 1217 -15.80 37.43 9.75
CA PRO A 1217 -14.91 36.87 10.78
C PRO A 1217 -15.01 35.34 10.88
N VAL A 1218 -16.23 34.80 10.83
CA VAL A 1218 -16.47 33.34 10.85
C VAL A 1218 -15.91 32.67 9.59
N ILE A 1219 -16.04 33.32 8.43
CA ILE A 1219 -15.44 32.84 7.17
C ILE A 1219 -13.91 32.79 7.24
N ILE A 1220 -13.26 33.74 7.92
CA ILE A 1220 -11.81 33.70 8.17
C ILE A 1220 -11.45 32.55 9.12
N GLU A 1221 -12.15 32.40 10.25
CA GLU A 1221 -11.91 31.34 11.23
C GLU A 1221 -12.07 29.92 10.64
N LEU A 1222 -12.99 29.76 9.68
CA LEU A 1222 -13.19 28.52 8.92
C LEU A 1222 -12.22 28.34 7.74
N GLY A 1223 -11.34 29.31 7.47
CA GLY A 1223 -10.40 29.28 6.33
C GLY A 1223 -11.08 29.41 4.95
N LEU A 1224 -12.34 29.87 4.91
CA LEU A 1224 -13.17 29.91 3.70
C LEU A 1224 -13.08 31.23 2.90
N GLU A 1225 -12.27 32.19 3.37
CA GLU A 1225 -12.02 33.48 2.69
C GLU A 1225 -11.67 33.32 1.19
N PRO A 1226 -10.73 32.45 0.78
CA PRO A 1226 -10.40 32.28 -0.64
C PRO A 1226 -11.58 31.79 -1.48
N HIS A 1227 -12.42 30.93 -0.91
CA HIS A 1227 -13.62 30.41 -1.58
C HIS A 1227 -14.71 31.48 -1.72
N LEU A 1228 -14.99 32.24 -0.65
CA LEU A 1228 -15.92 33.37 -0.71
C LEU A 1228 -15.47 34.42 -1.73
N ASN A 1229 -14.20 34.83 -1.69
CA ASN A 1229 -13.64 35.84 -2.58
C ASN A 1229 -13.60 35.39 -4.05
N THR A 1230 -13.24 34.13 -4.31
CA THR A 1230 -13.24 33.58 -5.69
C THR A 1230 -14.66 33.46 -6.23
N SER A 1231 -15.59 32.95 -5.43
CA SER A 1231 -17.01 32.79 -5.79
C SER A 1231 -17.67 34.16 -6.05
N PHE A 1232 -17.39 35.16 -5.22
CA PHE A 1232 -17.90 36.51 -5.41
C PHE A 1232 -17.24 37.24 -6.60
N LYS A 1233 -15.93 37.08 -6.83
CA LYS A 1233 -15.26 37.64 -8.02
C LYS A 1233 -15.80 37.03 -9.32
N HIS A 1234 -16.02 35.71 -9.34
CA HIS A 1234 -16.67 35.03 -10.48
C HIS A 1234 -18.09 35.56 -10.72
N TYR A 1235 -18.87 35.72 -9.65
CA TYR A 1235 -20.21 36.30 -9.69
C TYR A 1235 -20.22 37.73 -10.25
N VAL A 1236 -19.31 38.59 -9.77
CA VAL A 1236 -19.14 39.99 -10.22
C VAL A 1236 -18.83 40.05 -11.72
N LEU A 1237 -17.84 39.28 -12.17
CA LEU A 1237 -17.44 39.24 -13.59
C LEU A 1237 -18.58 38.74 -14.49
N PHE A 1238 -19.39 37.78 -14.03
CA PHE A 1238 -20.54 37.27 -14.78
C PHE A 1238 -21.69 38.31 -14.89
N ILE A 1239 -21.95 39.06 -13.81
CA ILE A 1239 -22.94 40.14 -13.82
C ILE A 1239 -22.52 41.28 -14.78
N ASP A 1240 -21.23 41.60 -14.83
CA ASP A 1240 -20.65 42.62 -15.71
C ASP A 1240 -20.74 42.21 -17.19
N GLU A 1241 -20.16 41.05 -17.55
CA GLU A 1241 -20.12 40.53 -18.93
C GLU A 1241 -21.52 40.42 -19.56
N HIS A 1242 -22.53 39.99 -18.79
CA HIS A 1242 -23.90 39.81 -19.29
C HIS A 1242 -24.81 41.03 -19.10
N GLY A 1243 -24.32 42.10 -18.47
CA GLY A 1243 -25.02 43.36 -18.24
C GLY A 1243 -26.18 43.26 -17.24
N LEU A 1244 -26.13 42.31 -16.30
CA LEU A 1244 -27.27 41.94 -15.44
C LEU A 1244 -27.60 43.00 -14.37
N ALA A 1245 -26.63 43.86 -14.01
CA ALA A 1245 -26.87 45.02 -13.14
C ALA A 1245 -27.62 46.19 -13.82
N SER A 1246 -27.78 46.16 -15.14
CA SER A 1246 -28.39 47.25 -15.93
C SER A 1246 -29.81 47.58 -15.49
N GLY A 1247 -30.00 48.82 -15.00
CA GLY A 1247 -31.30 49.36 -14.59
C GLY A 1247 -31.49 49.52 -13.07
N SER A 1248 -30.46 49.23 -12.26
CA SER A 1248 -30.51 49.40 -10.80
C SER A 1248 -29.29 50.19 -10.32
N LYS A 1249 -29.43 51.49 -10.04
CA LYS A 1249 -28.31 52.36 -9.60
C LYS A 1249 -27.54 51.79 -8.41
N ASP A 1250 -28.26 51.18 -7.47
CA ASP A 1250 -27.70 50.68 -6.21
C ASP A 1250 -27.62 49.14 -6.20
N PHE A 1251 -27.32 48.51 -7.35
CA PHE A 1251 -27.28 47.03 -7.45
C PHE A 1251 -26.28 46.42 -6.46
N TRP A 1252 -25.08 47.01 -6.33
CA TRP A 1252 -24.00 46.52 -5.48
C TRP A 1252 -24.04 47.04 -4.04
N GLY A 1253 -24.95 47.96 -3.69
CA GLY A 1253 -25.15 48.45 -2.33
C GLY A 1253 -23.85 48.69 -1.54
N PRO A 1254 -23.65 48.06 -0.36
CA PRO A 1254 -22.51 48.31 0.51
C PRO A 1254 -21.19 47.66 0.05
N LEU A 1255 -21.19 46.78 -0.96
CA LEU A 1255 -19.96 46.18 -1.51
C LEU A 1255 -19.48 46.89 -2.79
N GLY A 1256 -20.01 48.08 -3.12
CA GLY A 1256 -19.65 48.82 -4.34
C GLY A 1256 -18.15 48.98 -4.55
N ASP A 1257 -17.43 49.44 -3.52
CA ASP A 1257 -15.96 49.65 -3.59
C ASP A 1257 -15.19 48.32 -3.78
N LEU A 1258 -15.65 47.24 -3.15
CA LEU A 1258 -15.07 45.90 -3.31
C LEU A 1258 -15.29 45.37 -4.74
N VAL A 1259 -16.48 45.60 -5.29
CA VAL A 1259 -16.82 45.24 -6.68
C VAL A 1259 -15.99 46.05 -7.68
N GLU A 1260 -15.83 47.36 -7.47
CA GLU A 1260 -14.95 48.18 -8.30
C GLU A 1260 -13.49 47.72 -8.22
N SER A 1261 -13.01 47.33 -7.03
CA SER A 1261 -11.68 46.75 -6.86
C SER A 1261 -11.53 45.43 -7.63
N MET A 1262 -12.50 44.52 -7.51
CA MET A 1262 -12.51 43.24 -8.23
C MET A 1262 -12.50 43.42 -9.75
N LEU A 1263 -13.30 44.37 -10.28
CA LEU A 1263 -13.36 44.69 -11.72
C LEU A 1263 -12.11 45.41 -12.26
N ARG A 1264 -11.28 46.01 -11.40
CA ARG A 1264 -9.98 46.62 -11.75
C ARG A 1264 -8.78 45.66 -11.57
N SER A 1265 -9.00 44.52 -10.91
CA SER A 1265 -7.92 43.59 -10.51
C SER A 1265 -7.51 42.55 -11.56
N ASP A 1266 -8.25 42.47 -12.68
CA ASP A 1266 -8.00 41.64 -13.88
C ASP A 1266 -8.22 42.45 -15.17
#